data_AF-A0A7Y1BI03-F1
#
_entry.id   AF-A0A7Y1BI03-F1
#
_cell.length_a   1.000
_cell.length_b   1.000
_cell.length_c   1.000
_cell.angle_alpha   90.00
_cell.angle_beta   90.00
_cell.angle_gamma   90.00
#
_symmetry.space_group_name_H-M   'P 1'
#
loop_
_entity.id
_entity.type
_entity.pdbx_description
1 polymer ?
#
loop_
_entity_poly.entity_id
_entity_poly.type
_entity_poly.pdbx_seq_one_letter_code
_entity_poly.pdbx_strand_id
1 'polypeptide(L)'
;MNMYLRCLVVGLLLLSGNALAVSYTLPSATFAPCQGTWTAGSNTCSGQISFASGDTLTSSSALTLSADGGFALRSNTIGTASNPITLQASYNQISTIAPHSATTINGNVRNGSAAITLTNVTINGFIETASGSVTLTNSSVSGNVTGTGNGSLSNTNVGGNVSFTNGLSVTGGTLSGSASSNGNGSFTNTTVIGAATATNGITASNSNFSGTITATNGVSSFSGGTINANINGNCCKITISGAYVTGNISSSNELEINNSTITGTVTSSHRVNFSNSTVYGNVTAASWHTITGTGNSKVYGTCSPSVTTPSNLCDGSPISSCFTDSFDRASLGADNWAVTSRNGSFGVPRTVGNRMRLTDNTGNVATGATLQRLLPATGNFVQVQFKYYAYNGNGADGVAVIFSNASITPQPGGYGGSLGYAQLNGTSGFAGGWLGIALDEYGNFSNPTETRIGGPGLRQDSVSIRGSGSGTSNYRYLAGTAANLNPGVDVSGATPGPGHIYRITLDSRTTGSTLVSVERNTGSGFSTLIAPFNAMANANQATLPSDFFVSLTGSTGGSNNIHELDDFQVCATRINPIGQQIDHFEFSYAGQALTCNPQPVTVRACLNASCSSLYTDPVSVTLSPATGWSAVAPATLSSGNVLNFSGGTAAARLQRTTVGNLSIGVSNSSPATKPLSVPVCSTANCTISYAESGFLLDVPNMLAAKLTDGASITAVRKADNAALCVPAFANVTRTIGFTAAYVDPNSGTQPVVVNGSNISAAVSNLSLSFDGNGRAPLTVRYNDAGQISLSASYSGSAGTGDSGLLMNGTDLFVSKPYGLCLQRPVAITGDLSNCNAAKCDVFPGGIRAGDNFPLTIRAVGWEADGEALTAAQLCSGNITTPNFRLNGIGLESAVVAPTGGENGVVAPATYNHVLGNSTIADRSVSEVGVFTITATPSAGGYLDGETVSGGTSALVGRFIPAFLSAEGNASLTSSCGSAFSYQGQPMDFANNRQPTLTITAKNRTDGITTNYDRGAFWKLADPEVGTYSSITASAARDARLVMQLKQTGVPAVRQVVGAGDGDGSRSYRWTGEQLLYRPANAPSSDDYPFAAQIRQTFTAASLREVDQLQEVCYGTGAGCQSFSYDFTVDAANNLGSQIRLGRLRIGNAHGPELQGLGLPLVLESWQDVAGGSFQPEGLDNCTTAVSLGAAQLDQFSGNLAAGETTASLSWPLDPDERQVLLSAPGAGNDGSAQVSFPAAPSWLHYPWDGANRAAARGLATFGIYKGAAPLIFRREVYR
;
A
#
# COMPACT_ATOMS: atom_id res chain seq x y z
N MET A 1 -19.22 56.36 -25.17
CA MET A 1 -20.06 55.83 -24.08
C MET A 1 -21.27 55.09 -24.66
N ASN A 2 -21.08 53.96 -25.38
CA ASN A 2 -22.18 53.10 -25.86
C ASN A 2 -21.71 51.79 -26.52
N MET A 3 -20.66 51.14 -25.99
CA MET A 3 -20.23 49.83 -26.51
C MET A 3 -19.80 48.86 -25.41
N TYR A 4 -19.31 49.36 -24.27
CA TYR A 4 -18.97 48.52 -23.11
C TYR A 4 -20.18 48.06 -22.27
N LEU A 5 -21.33 48.74 -22.35
CA LEU A 5 -22.53 48.34 -21.58
C LEU A 5 -23.38 47.26 -22.30
N ARG A 6 -23.15 47.01 -23.59
CA ARG A 6 -23.87 45.96 -24.35
C ARG A 6 -23.19 44.60 -24.31
N CYS A 7 -21.87 44.53 -24.10
CA CYS A 7 -21.17 43.25 -23.90
C CYS A 7 -21.39 42.67 -22.50
N LEU A 8 -21.69 43.48 -21.49
CA LEU A 8 -21.99 43.00 -20.14
C LEU A 8 -23.43 42.43 -20.00
N VAL A 9 -24.37 42.84 -20.86
CA VAL A 9 -25.76 42.37 -20.84
C VAL A 9 -25.95 41.09 -21.67
N VAL A 10 -25.12 40.84 -22.68
CA VAL A 10 -25.17 39.59 -23.47
C VAL A 10 -24.47 38.42 -22.75
N GLY A 11 -23.45 38.69 -21.92
CA GLY A 11 -22.80 37.67 -21.10
C GLY A 11 -23.63 37.17 -19.91
N LEU A 12 -24.60 37.96 -19.42
CA LEU A 12 -25.54 37.55 -18.36
C LEU A 12 -26.80 36.82 -18.88
N LEU A 13 -27.06 36.82 -20.19
CA LEU A 13 -28.23 36.14 -20.79
C LEU A 13 -27.93 34.74 -21.34
N LEU A 14 -26.68 34.26 -21.26
CA LEU A 14 -26.25 32.91 -21.69
C LEU A 14 -25.89 31.98 -20.52
N LEU A 15 -26.08 32.43 -19.28
CA LEU A 15 -26.13 31.56 -18.10
C LEU A 15 -27.55 31.02 -17.95
N SER A 16 -27.95 30.06 -18.80
CA SER A 16 -29.01 29.14 -18.40
C SER A 16 -28.44 28.33 -17.23
N GLY A 17 -28.70 28.78 -16.01
CA GLY A 17 -28.35 28.03 -14.82
C GLY A 17 -28.79 26.59 -15.00
N ASN A 18 -27.85 25.65 -14.90
CA ASN A 18 -28.19 24.24 -14.80
C ASN A 18 -29.17 24.13 -13.63
N ALA A 19 -30.45 23.92 -13.91
CA ALA A 19 -31.42 23.63 -12.88
C ALA A 19 -30.92 22.35 -12.19
N LEU A 20 -30.42 22.48 -10.97
CA LEU A 20 -30.03 21.34 -10.16
C LEU A 20 -31.30 20.51 -9.93
N ALA A 21 -31.24 19.23 -10.29
CA ALA A 21 -32.30 18.28 -9.99
C ALA A 21 -32.59 18.29 -8.49
N VAL A 22 -33.85 18.48 -8.11
CA VAL A 22 -34.29 18.54 -6.72
C VAL A 22 -34.90 17.21 -6.31
N SER A 23 -34.63 16.78 -5.07
CA SER A 23 -35.27 15.62 -4.46
C SER A 23 -36.41 16.06 -3.54
N TYR A 24 -37.61 15.53 -3.79
CA TYR A 24 -38.82 15.74 -3.00
C TYR A 24 -39.20 14.44 -2.27
N THR A 25 -39.75 14.52 -1.05
CA THR A 25 -40.13 13.33 -0.26
C THR A 25 -41.49 13.48 0.41
N LEU A 26 -42.40 12.50 0.19
CA LEU A 26 -43.79 12.46 0.69
C LEU A 26 -44.06 11.31 1.68
N PRO A 27 -45.02 11.45 2.62
CA PRO A 27 -45.68 12.69 3.07
C PRO A 27 -44.71 13.56 3.91
N SER A 28 -44.78 14.89 3.77
CA SER A 28 -43.63 15.83 3.64
C SER A 28 -42.45 15.81 4.62
N ALA A 29 -41.26 16.02 4.02
CA ALA A 29 -40.31 17.10 4.39
C ALA A 29 -40.19 18.20 3.29
N THR A 30 -40.44 17.92 2.01
CA THR A 30 -40.44 18.90 0.89
C THR A 30 -41.44 18.51 -0.21
N PHE A 31 -42.25 19.47 -0.70
CA PHE A 31 -43.20 19.27 -1.81
C PHE A 31 -42.65 19.78 -3.16
N ALA A 32 -43.10 19.18 -4.27
CA ALA A 32 -42.77 19.64 -5.63
C ALA A 32 -43.44 21.00 -5.97
N PRO A 33 -42.97 21.72 -7.01
CA PRO A 33 -43.56 22.98 -7.43
C PRO A 33 -45.01 22.77 -7.90
N CYS A 34 -45.95 23.38 -7.17
CA CYS A 34 -47.37 23.41 -7.48
C CYS A 34 -47.74 24.82 -7.96
N GLN A 35 -48.37 24.94 -9.13
CA GLN A 35 -48.89 26.22 -9.65
C GLN A 35 -50.18 26.68 -8.93
N GLY A 36 -50.51 26.07 -7.79
CA GLY A 36 -51.66 26.35 -6.95
C GLY A 36 -51.30 26.18 -5.47
N THR A 37 -52.25 25.68 -4.68
CA THR A 37 -52.08 25.43 -3.25
C THR A 37 -51.94 23.94 -2.94
N TRP A 38 -51.04 23.62 -2.00
CA TRP A 38 -50.85 22.26 -1.47
C TRP A 38 -51.79 21.99 -0.30
N THR A 39 -52.44 20.83 -0.31
CA THR A 39 -53.13 20.22 0.84
C THR A 39 -52.30 19.04 1.31
N ALA A 40 -51.45 19.26 2.34
CA ALA A 40 -50.45 18.28 2.77
C ALA A 40 -51.04 16.95 3.26
N GLY A 41 -52.19 16.97 3.96
CA GLY A 41 -52.82 15.76 4.48
C GLY A 41 -53.31 14.77 3.41
N SER A 42 -53.51 15.25 2.18
CA SER A 42 -53.98 14.46 1.04
C SER A 42 -52.99 14.43 -0.13
N ASN A 43 -51.76 14.96 0.04
CA ASN A 43 -50.76 15.12 -1.02
C ASN A 43 -51.35 15.70 -2.32
N THR A 44 -52.19 16.72 -2.20
CA THR A 44 -52.97 17.28 -3.33
C THR A 44 -52.53 18.70 -3.67
N CYS A 45 -52.27 18.97 -4.95
CA CYS A 45 -52.05 20.30 -5.52
C CYS A 45 -53.31 20.75 -6.28
N SER A 46 -53.85 21.93 -5.96
CA SER A 46 -55.03 22.48 -6.66
C SER A 46 -54.73 23.02 -8.07
N GLY A 47 -53.46 23.01 -8.49
CA GLY A 47 -52.98 23.44 -9.81
C GLY A 47 -52.17 22.35 -10.52
N GLN A 48 -51.31 22.74 -11.45
CA GLN A 48 -50.38 21.83 -12.13
C GLN A 48 -49.11 21.60 -11.30
N ILE A 49 -48.65 20.35 -11.21
CA ILE A 49 -47.31 20.04 -10.69
C ILE A 49 -46.33 20.02 -11.85
N SER A 50 -45.29 20.84 -11.77
CA SER A 50 -44.25 20.94 -12.81
C SER A 50 -42.90 20.54 -12.24
N PHE A 51 -42.37 19.42 -12.72
CA PHE A 51 -41.02 19.00 -12.39
C PHE A 51 -40.00 19.61 -13.37
N ALA A 52 -38.86 20.01 -12.83
CA ALA A 52 -37.68 20.37 -13.61
C ALA A 52 -36.98 19.11 -14.13
N SER A 53 -36.03 19.29 -15.05
CA SER A 53 -35.31 18.15 -15.62
C SER A 53 -34.48 17.44 -14.56
N GLY A 54 -34.72 16.14 -14.36
CA GLY A 54 -33.93 15.30 -13.44
C GLY A 54 -34.47 15.23 -12.01
N ASP A 55 -35.52 15.98 -11.68
CA ASP A 55 -36.09 15.93 -10.32
C ASP A 55 -36.51 14.52 -9.93
N THR A 56 -36.32 14.20 -8.65
CA THR A 56 -36.70 12.92 -8.06
C THR A 56 -37.75 13.12 -6.99
N LEU A 57 -38.80 12.29 -6.98
CA LEU A 57 -39.84 12.28 -5.97
C LEU A 57 -39.87 10.91 -5.30
N THR A 58 -39.59 10.83 -4.00
CA THR A 58 -39.61 9.59 -3.22
C THR A 58 -40.69 9.63 -2.13
N SER A 59 -41.00 8.47 -1.55
CA SER A 59 -41.89 8.38 -0.40
C SER A 59 -41.45 7.28 0.57
N SER A 60 -41.86 7.40 1.83
CA SER A 60 -41.61 6.38 2.87
C SER A 60 -42.57 5.18 2.78
N SER A 61 -43.67 5.34 2.05
CA SER A 61 -44.69 4.31 1.81
C SER A 61 -45.37 4.53 0.46
N ALA A 62 -46.11 3.54 -0.05
CA ALA A 62 -46.97 3.72 -1.21
C ALA A 62 -48.03 4.81 -0.97
N LEU A 63 -48.26 5.70 -1.95
CA LEU A 63 -49.26 6.78 -1.85
C LEU A 63 -49.71 7.31 -3.22
N THR A 64 -50.71 8.19 -3.21
CA THR A 64 -51.16 8.95 -4.38
C THR A 64 -50.78 10.41 -4.24
N LEU A 65 -50.19 10.97 -5.30
CA LEU A 65 -49.94 12.39 -5.50
C LEU A 65 -50.99 12.93 -6.48
N SER A 66 -51.81 13.86 -6.02
CA SER A 66 -52.92 14.41 -6.81
C SER A 66 -52.62 15.83 -7.29
N ALA A 67 -52.93 16.14 -8.56
CA ALA A 67 -52.80 17.49 -9.12
C ALA A 67 -53.99 17.83 -10.03
N ASP A 68 -54.82 18.80 -9.62
CA ASP A 68 -56.03 19.15 -10.40
C ASP A 68 -55.67 19.65 -11.81
N GLY A 69 -54.58 20.41 -11.92
CA GLY A 69 -54.04 20.98 -13.15
C GLY A 69 -53.05 20.09 -13.91
N GLY A 70 -52.92 18.81 -13.57
CA GLY A 70 -52.10 17.84 -14.30
C GLY A 70 -50.61 17.86 -13.92
N PHE A 71 -49.80 17.18 -14.73
CA PHE A 71 -48.37 16.98 -14.46
C PHE A 71 -47.52 17.29 -15.71
N ALA A 72 -46.47 18.08 -15.51
CA ALA A 72 -45.44 18.32 -16.52
C ALA A 72 -44.13 17.61 -16.09
N LEU A 73 -43.73 16.60 -16.85
CA LEU A 73 -42.59 15.73 -16.56
C LEU A 73 -41.41 16.02 -17.50
N ARG A 74 -40.19 16.04 -16.97
CA ARG A 74 -38.92 16.21 -17.68
C ARG A 74 -37.84 15.32 -17.04
N SER A 75 -37.52 14.19 -17.65
CA SER A 75 -36.44 13.30 -17.18
C SER A 75 -36.55 12.90 -15.69
N ASN A 76 -37.75 12.70 -15.15
CA ASN A 76 -37.95 12.56 -13.70
C ASN A 76 -37.87 11.12 -13.22
N THR A 77 -37.58 10.95 -11.93
CA THR A 77 -37.75 9.67 -11.22
C THR A 77 -38.81 9.80 -10.14
N ILE A 78 -39.93 9.12 -10.28
CA ILE A 78 -41.08 9.22 -9.37
C ILE A 78 -41.32 7.87 -8.70
N GLY A 79 -41.27 7.84 -7.37
CA GLY A 79 -41.42 6.64 -6.56
C GLY A 79 -40.23 5.68 -6.65
N THR A 80 -40.30 4.61 -5.86
CA THR A 80 -39.38 3.46 -5.93
C THR A 80 -40.17 2.17 -6.07
N ALA A 81 -39.51 1.06 -6.38
CA ALA A 81 -40.18 -0.24 -6.46
C ALA A 81 -40.84 -0.64 -5.12
N SER A 82 -40.22 -0.29 -3.98
CA SER A 82 -40.75 -0.59 -2.63
C SER A 82 -41.86 0.37 -2.19
N ASN A 83 -41.74 1.64 -2.59
CA ASN A 83 -42.68 2.70 -2.24
C ASN A 83 -43.18 3.41 -3.52
N PRO A 84 -44.19 2.83 -4.20
CA PRO A 84 -44.69 3.39 -5.45
C PRO A 84 -45.55 4.63 -5.23
N ILE A 85 -45.45 5.60 -6.13
CA ILE A 85 -46.22 6.85 -6.11
C ILE A 85 -47.15 6.86 -7.32
N THR A 86 -48.46 6.86 -7.07
CA THR A 86 -49.47 7.08 -8.11
C THR A 86 -49.56 8.58 -8.42
N LEU A 87 -49.45 8.96 -9.69
CA LEU A 87 -49.81 10.29 -10.17
C LEU A 87 -51.28 10.33 -10.56
N GLN A 88 -52.05 11.25 -10.00
CA GLN A 88 -53.48 11.39 -10.29
C GLN A 88 -53.84 12.84 -10.68
N ALA A 89 -54.25 13.05 -11.92
CA ALA A 89 -54.73 14.34 -12.41
C ALA A 89 -56.26 14.40 -12.53
N SER A 90 -56.84 15.60 -12.40
CA SER A 90 -58.30 15.79 -12.49
C SER A 90 -58.74 16.29 -13.87
N TYR A 91 -58.19 17.44 -14.34
CA TYR A 91 -58.76 18.18 -15.48
C TYR A 91 -57.81 18.45 -16.66
N ASN A 92 -56.50 18.49 -16.42
CA ASN A 92 -55.51 18.84 -17.44
C ASN A 92 -54.55 17.68 -17.73
N GLN A 93 -53.80 17.78 -18.83
CA GLN A 93 -52.98 16.68 -19.31
C GLN A 93 -51.85 16.27 -18.35
N ILE A 94 -51.50 14.99 -18.41
CA ILE A 94 -50.22 14.47 -17.88
C ILE A 94 -49.31 14.32 -19.08
N SER A 95 -48.19 15.06 -19.11
CA SER A 95 -47.34 15.11 -20.29
C SER A 95 -45.86 15.19 -19.98
N THR A 96 -45.05 14.58 -20.85
CA THR A 96 -43.61 14.86 -20.92
C THR A 96 -43.35 16.10 -21.76
N ILE A 97 -42.50 17.02 -21.30
CA ILE A 97 -42.22 18.29 -21.98
C ILE A 97 -40.78 18.30 -22.51
N ALA A 98 -40.62 18.48 -23.83
CA ALA A 98 -39.31 18.52 -24.47
C ALA A 98 -38.52 19.79 -24.09
N PRO A 99 -37.17 19.74 -24.10
CA PRO A 99 -36.34 18.54 -24.24
C PRO A 99 -36.35 17.72 -22.94
N HIS A 100 -36.46 16.41 -23.06
CA HIS A 100 -36.32 15.49 -21.94
C HIS A 100 -35.64 14.20 -22.39
N SER A 101 -35.00 13.52 -21.45
CA SER A 101 -34.47 12.16 -21.60
C SER A 101 -35.53 11.16 -21.14
N ALA A 102 -35.17 10.14 -20.37
CA ALA A 102 -36.11 9.13 -19.89
C ALA A 102 -36.75 9.54 -18.56
N THR A 103 -38.07 9.35 -18.43
CA THR A 103 -38.78 9.50 -17.15
C THR A 103 -39.15 8.12 -16.61
N THR A 104 -38.89 7.86 -15.33
CA THR A 104 -39.28 6.61 -14.65
C THR A 104 -40.34 6.90 -13.60
N ILE A 105 -41.45 6.18 -13.64
CA ILE A 105 -42.55 6.26 -12.67
C ILE A 105 -42.75 4.86 -12.08
N ASN A 106 -42.35 4.69 -10.83
CA ASN A 106 -42.71 3.53 -10.03
C ASN A 106 -44.07 3.80 -9.37
N GLY A 107 -45.15 3.42 -10.05
CA GLY A 107 -46.53 3.67 -9.63
C GLY A 107 -47.47 3.86 -10.81
N ASN A 108 -48.73 4.19 -10.53
CA ASN A 108 -49.77 4.30 -11.55
C ASN A 108 -49.93 5.74 -12.05
N VAL A 109 -50.41 5.92 -13.28
CA VAL A 109 -50.69 7.23 -13.86
C VAL A 109 -52.18 7.31 -14.19
N ARG A 110 -52.90 8.19 -13.51
CA ARG A 110 -54.35 8.35 -13.67
C ARG A 110 -54.71 9.77 -14.10
N ASN A 111 -55.65 9.91 -15.02
CA ASN A 111 -56.22 11.22 -15.38
C ASN A 111 -57.75 11.16 -15.47
N GLY A 112 -58.43 12.03 -14.73
CA GLY A 112 -59.88 12.13 -14.71
C GLY A 112 -60.46 12.46 -16.07
N SER A 113 -60.07 13.58 -16.68
CA SER A 113 -60.77 14.09 -17.88
C SER A 113 -59.92 14.55 -19.06
N ALA A 114 -58.58 14.54 -18.95
CA ALA A 114 -57.68 14.99 -20.00
C ALA A 114 -56.71 13.91 -20.50
N ALA A 115 -56.01 14.25 -21.58
CA ALA A 115 -55.08 13.34 -22.24
C ALA A 115 -53.85 13.00 -21.39
N ILE A 116 -53.31 11.79 -21.59
CA ILE A 116 -52.00 11.36 -21.09
C ILE A 116 -51.09 11.22 -22.29
N THR A 117 -50.08 12.10 -22.43
CA THR A 117 -49.16 12.13 -23.58
C THR A 117 -47.72 11.97 -23.11
N LEU A 118 -47.17 10.77 -23.20
CA LEU A 118 -45.89 10.41 -22.59
C LEU A 118 -44.92 9.84 -23.63
N THR A 119 -43.75 10.46 -23.73
CA THR A 119 -42.66 10.01 -24.59
C THR A 119 -41.46 9.59 -23.75
N ASN A 120 -40.80 8.49 -24.11
CA ASN A 120 -39.61 7.99 -23.42
C ASN A 120 -39.83 7.78 -21.92
N VAL A 121 -40.92 7.09 -21.56
CA VAL A 121 -41.30 6.87 -20.16
C VAL A 121 -41.36 5.38 -19.82
N THR A 122 -40.78 5.01 -18.67
CA THR A 122 -40.98 3.71 -18.04
C THR A 122 -41.94 3.84 -16.86
N ILE A 123 -43.08 3.16 -16.93
CA ILE A 123 -44.10 3.10 -15.88
C ILE A 123 -44.15 1.68 -15.32
N ASN A 124 -43.68 1.53 -14.08
CA ASN A 124 -43.80 0.30 -13.31
C ASN A 124 -45.14 0.31 -12.54
N GLY A 125 -46.22 0.26 -13.30
CA GLY A 125 -47.61 0.37 -12.84
C GLY A 125 -48.55 0.40 -14.03
N PHE A 126 -49.77 0.89 -13.85
CA PHE A 126 -50.75 1.02 -14.93
C PHE A 126 -51.09 2.47 -15.28
N ILE A 127 -51.65 2.66 -16.48
CA ILE A 127 -52.20 3.92 -16.94
C ILE A 127 -53.71 3.79 -17.04
N GLU A 128 -54.43 4.79 -16.55
CA GLU A 128 -55.89 4.85 -16.61
C GLU A 128 -56.37 6.28 -16.89
N THR A 129 -57.32 6.44 -17.80
CA THR A 129 -58.02 7.72 -17.99
C THR A 129 -59.53 7.55 -18.11
N ALA A 130 -60.31 8.41 -17.45
CA ALA A 130 -61.77 8.28 -17.44
C ALA A 130 -62.43 8.87 -18.70
N SER A 131 -61.88 9.94 -19.30
CA SER A 131 -62.37 10.51 -20.59
C SER A 131 -61.31 11.00 -21.58
N GLY A 132 -60.01 10.87 -21.28
CA GLY A 132 -58.92 11.33 -22.14
C GLY A 132 -58.40 10.32 -23.16
N SER A 133 -57.61 10.80 -24.12
CA SER A 133 -56.77 9.94 -24.97
C SER A 133 -55.47 9.58 -24.25
N VAL A 134 -54.86 8.45 -24.63
CA VAL A 134 -53.53 8.07 -24.17
C VAL A 134 -52.62 7.95 -25.39
N THR A 135 -51.56 8.75 -25.41
CA THR A 135 -50.51 8.69 -26.43
C THR A 135 -49.19 8.33 -25.78
N LEU A 136 -48.64 7.16 -26.14
CA LEU A 136 -47.34 6.68 -25.66
C LEU A 136 -46.38 6.53 -26.84
N THR A 137 -45.17 7.07 -26.71
CA THR A 137 -44.12 6.95 -27.74
C THR A 137 -42.80 6.53 -27.11
N ASN A 138 -42.18 5.45 -27.59
CA ASN A 138 -40.92 4.92 -27.06
C ASN A 138 -40.99 4.66 -25.54
N SER A 139 -42.09 4.07 -25.08
CA SER A 139 -42.40 3.93 -23.65
C SER A 139 -42.61 2.47 -23.25
N SER A 140 -42.57 2.19 -21.95
CA SER A 140 -42.86 0.86 -21.40
C SER A 140 -43.79 0.95 -20.20
N VAL A 141 -44.86 0.15 -20.18
CA VAL A 141 -45.82 0.07 -19.08
C VAL A 141 -45.91 -1.38 -18.61
N SER A 142 -45.61 -1.66 -17.34
CA SER A 142 -45.68 -3.04 -16.83
C SER A 142 -47.11 -3.53 -16.61
N GLY A 143 -48.03 -2.63 -16.27
CA GLY A 143 -49.44 -2.90 -16.01
C GLY A 143 -50.36 -2.61 -17.21
N ASN A 144 -51.65 -2.42 -16.92
CA ASN A 144 -52.68 -2.13 -17.92
C ASN A 144 -52.56 -0.70 -18.47
N VAL A 145 -53.07 -0.47 -19.67
CA VAL A 145 -53.26 0.86 -20.26
C VAL A 145 -54.72 0.98 -20.69
N THR A 146 -55.52 1.69 -19.90
CA THR A 146 -56.97 1.79 -20.11
C THR A 146 -57.42 3.24 -20.30
N GLY A 147 -58.42 3.43 -21.16
CA GLY A 147 -59.03 4.74 -21.37
C GLY A 147 -60.37 4.65 -22.09
N THR A 148 -61.16 5.72 -22.04
CA THR A 148 -62.38 5.82 -22.86
C THR A 148 -62.16 6.66 -24.14
N GLY A 149 -61.06 7.41 -24.25
CA GLY A 149 -60.65 8.08 -25.48
C GLY A 149 -59.96 7.17 -26.49
N ASN A 150 -59.13 7.76 -27.35
CA ASN A 150 -58.26 7.02 -28.28
C ASN A 150 -56.96 6.59 -27.61
N GLY A 151 -56.53 5.36 -27.85
CA GLY A 151 -55.18 4.88 -27.54
C GLY A 151 -54.27 4.98 -28.76
N SER A 152 -53.13 5.66 -28.65
CA SER A 152 -52.10 5.75 -29.67
C SER A 152 -50.76 5.31 -29.08
N LEU A 153 -50.27 4.14 -29.50
CA LEU A 153 -49.08 3.51 -28.95
C LEU A 153 -48.04 3.36 -30.06
N SER A 154 -46.91 4.05 -29.96
CA SER A 154 -45.81 3.96 -30.91
C SER A 154 -44.56 3.42 -30.21
N ASN A 155 -43.97 2.33 -30.72
CA ASN A 155 -42.80 1.67 -30.12
C ASN A 155 -42.95 1.48 -28.60
N THR A 156 -44.13 1.03 -28.18
CA THR A 156 -44.49 0.97 -26.76
C THR A 156 -44.74 -0.47 -26.35
N ASN A 157 -44.13 -0.89 -25.24
CA ASN A 157 -44.33 -2.21 -24.66
C ASN A 157 -45.31 -2.13 -23.50
N VAL A 158 -46.34 -2.98 -23.53
CA VAL A 158 -47.34 -3.07 -22.46
C VAL A 158 -47.39 -4.50 -21.93
N GLY A 159 -47.12 -4.66 -20.63
CA GLY A 159 -47.18 -5.95 -19.93
C GLY A 159 -48.61 -6.39 -19.61
N GLY A 160 -49.51 -5.44 -19.34
CA GLY A 160 -50.93 -5.70 -19.06
C GLY A 160 -51.85 -5.58 -20.27
N ASN A 161 -53.15 -5.46 -20.00
CA ASN A 161 -54.20 -5.27 -20.99
C ASN A 161 -54.23 -3.82 -21.49
N VAL A 162 -54.49 -3.64 -22.78
CA VAL A 162 -54.73 -2.35 -23.44
C VAL A 162 -56.21 -2.26 -23.79
N SER A 163 -56.93 -1.26 -23.30
CA SER A 163 -58.38 -1.14 -23.55
C SER A 163 -58.84 0.28 -23.78
N PHE A 164 -59.47 0.56 -24.92
CA PHE A 164 -59.91 1.90 -25.32
C PHE A 164 -61.31 1.97 -25.93
N THR A 165 -62.22 2.80 -25.42
CA THR A 165 -63.56 2.89 -26.00
C THR A 165 -63.56 3.44 -27.44
N ASN A 166 -62.86 4.54 -27.76
CA ASN A 166 -63.02 5.18 -29.09
C ASN A 166 -62.21 4.55 -30.23
N GLY A 167 -61.02 4.05 -29.95
CA GLY A 167 -60.12 3.48 -30.96
C GLY A 167 -58.74 3.16 -30.40
N LEU A 168 -58.06 2.21 -31.02
CA LEU A 168 -56.70 1.81 -30.65
C LEU A 168 -55.82 1.77 -31.91
N SER A 169 -54.75 2.56 -31.92
CA SER A 169 -53.71 2.52 -32.94
C SER A 169 -52.37 2.16 -32.31
N VAL A 170 -51.70 1.15 -32.86
CA VAL A 170 -50.44 0.61 -32.36
C VAL A 170 -49.47 0.45 -33.52
N THR A 171 -48.34 1.15 -33.45
CA THR A 171 -47.27 1.06 -34.44
C THR A 171 -45.98 0.65 -33.75
N GLY A 172 -45.51 -0.58 -33.98
CA GLY A 172 -44.37 -1.14 -33.28
C GLY A 172 -44.65 -1.48 -31.80
N GLY A 173 -43.72 -2.20 -31.19
CA GLY A 173 -43.82 -2.64 -29.79
C GLY A 173 -44.63 -3.91 -29.58
N THR A 174 -44.71 -4.34 -28.32
CA THR A 174 -45.34 -5.60 -27.90
C THR A 174 -46.45 -5.37 -26.88
N LEU A 175 -47.62 -5.96 -27.14
CA LEU A 175 -48.74 -6.03 -26.22
C LEU A 175 -48.83 -7.45 -25.65
N SER A 176 -48.47 -7.60 -24.38
CA SER A 176 -48.44 -8.92 -23.73
C SER A 176 -49.84 -9.36 -23.28
N GLY A 177 -50.66 -8.41 -22.81
CA GLY A 177 -52.06 -8.64 -22.46
C GLY A 177 -53.00 -8.50 -23.66
N SER A 178 -54.30 -8.57 -23.37
CA SER A 178 -55.36 -8.36 -24.38
C SER A 178 -55.39 -6.90 -24.86
N ALA A 179 -55.69 -6.71 -26.14
CA ALA A 179 -55.85 -5.42 -26.79
C ALA A 179 -57.30 -5.26 -27.24
N SER A 180 -58.07 -4.37 -26.60
CA SER A 180 -59.49 -4.18 -26.88
C SER A 180 -59.85 -2.74 -27.25
N SER A 181 -60.78 -2.57 -28.19
CA SER A 181 -61.42 -1.28 -28.44
C SER A 181 -62.91 -1.37 -28.81
N ASN A 182 -63.72 -0.39 -28.41
CA ASN A 182 -65.08 -0.25 -28.96
C ASN A 182 -65.12 0.52 -30.30
N GLY A 183 -63.96 0.97 -30.79
CA GLY A 183 -63.80 1.53 -32.13
C GLY A 183 -62.99 0.62 -33.04
N ASN A 184 -62.15 1.23 -33.88
CA ASN A 184 -61.25 0.50 -34.78
C ASN A 184 -59.97 0.09 -34.02
N GLY A 185 -59.48 -1.13 -34.28
CA GLY A 185 -58.14 -1.56 -33.92
C GLY A 185 -57.21 -1.44 -35.14
N SER A 186 -56.12 -0.69 -35.03
CA SER A 186 -55.10 -0.55 -36.07
C SER A 186 -53.74 -0.99 -35.54
N PHE A 187 -53.13 -1.97 -36.19
CA PHE A 187 -51.86 -2.58 -35.76
C PHE A 187 -50.87 -2.59 -36.93
N THR A 188 -49.69 -2.01 -36.76
CA THR A 188 -48.64 -1.98 -37.79
C THR A 188 -47.29 -2.34 -37.19
N ASN A 189 -46.62 -3.36 -37.72
CA ASN A 189 -45.34 -3.88 -37.20
C ASN A 189 -45.40 -4.23 -35.69
N THR A 190 -46.56 -4.68 -35.22
CA THR A 190 -46.85 -4.89 -33.79
C THR A 190 -46.90 -6.37 -33.46
N THR A 191 -46.50 -6.76 -32.25
CA THR A 191 -46.77 -8.10 -31.72
C THR A 191 -47.83 -8.05 -30.64
N VAL A 192 -48.92 -8.81 -30.80
CA VAL A 192 -50.02 -8.93 -29.84
C VAL A 192 -50.11 -10.38 -29.36
N ILE A 193 -49.76 -10.61 -28.10
CA ILE A 193 -49.74 -11.95 -27.50
C ILE A 193 -51.14 -12.32 -27.00
N GLY A 194 -51.82 -11.39 -26.32
CA GLY A 194 -53.19 -11.57 -25.86
C GLY A 194 -54.23 -11.50 -26.97
N ALA A 195 -55.52 -11.62 -26.59
CA ALA A 195 -56.62 -11.49 -27.55
C ALA A 195 -56.73 -10.05 -28.10
N ALA A 196 -57.07 -9.91 -29.38
CA ALA A 196 -57.29 -8.62 -30.02
C ALA A 196 -58.77 -8.46 -30.36
N THR A 197 -59.47 -7.52 -29.71
CA THR A 197 -60.91 -7.33 -29.89
C THR A 197 -61.22 -5.90 -30.34
N ALA A 198 -61.96 -5.72 -31.43
CA ALA A 198 -62.41 -4.38 -31.84
C ALA A 198 -63.88 -4.39 -32.28
N THR A 199 -64.65 -3.39 -31.87
CA THR A 199 -66.06 -3.31 -32.28
C THR A 199 -66.25 -2.79 -33.70
N ASN A 200 -65.37 -1.96 -34.27
CA ASN A 200 -65.56 -1.40 -35.62
C ASN A 200 -64.52 -1.86 -36.65
N GLY A 201 -63.86 -2.99 -36.39
CA GLY A 201 -62.98 -3.67 -37.33
C GLY A 201 -61.52 -3.60 -36.92
N ILE A 202 -60.74 -4.55 -37.43
CA ILE A 202 -59.29 -4.65 -37.17
C ILE A 202 -58.54 -4.51 -38.49
N THR A 203 -57.63 -3.53 -38.56
CA THR A 203 -56.66 -3.39 -39.65
C THR A 203 -55.28 -3.72 -39.12
N ALA A 204 -54.62 -4.70 -39.74
CA ALA A 204 -53.29 -5.13 -39.35
C ALA A 204 -52.34 -5.16 -40.57
N SER A 205 -51.13 -4.65 -40.39
CA SER A 205 -50.05 -4.75 -41.39
C SER A 205 -48.76 -5.24 -40.74
N ASN A 206 -48.15 -6.30 -41.31
CA ASN A 206 -46.91 -6.93 -40.84
C ASN A 206 -46.89 -7.17 -39.32
N SER A 207 -48.04 -7.52 -38.77
CA SER A 207 -48.24 -7.66 -37.32
C SER A 207 -48.45 -9.12 -36.96
N ASN A 208 -47.94 -9.52 -35.80
CA ASN A 208 -47.99 -10.89 -35.31
C ASN A 208 -49.03 -11.02 -34.20
N PHE A 209 -49.86 -12.06 -34.27
CA PHE A 209 -50.92 -12.31 -33.29
C PHE A 209 -50.84 -13.74 -32.77
N SER A 210 -50.98 -13.92 -31.45
CA SER A 210 -51.05 -15.26 -30.82
C SER A 210 -52.36 -15.50 -30.08
N GLY A 211 -53.10 -14.44 -29.73
CA GLY A 211 -54.41 -14.54 -29.11
C GLY A 211 -55.55 -14.32 -30.11
N THR A 212 -56.72 -14.90 -29.83
CA THR A 212 -57.90 -14.81 -30.68
C THR A 212 -58.21 -13.36 -31.08
N ILE A 213 -58.45 -13.16 -32.37
CA ILE A 213 -58.83 -11.90 -32.99
C ILE A 213 -60.36 -11.88 -33.15
N THR A 214 -61.03 -10.86 -32.63
CA THR A 214 -62.49 -10.72 -32.71
C THR A 214 -62.88 -9.32 -33.17
N ALA A 215 -63.57 -9.24 -34.31
CA ALA A 215 -64.18 -8.01 -34.81
C ALA A 215 -65.71 -8.14 -34.82
N THR A 216 -66.39 -7.40 -33.96
CA THR A 216 -67.86 -7.50 -33.83
C THR A 216 -68.59 -6.76 -34.93
N ASN A 217 -68.14 -5.56 -35.31
CA ASN A 217 -68.57 -4.82 -36.49
C ASN A 217 -67.40 -4.29 -37.33
N GLY A 218 -67.69 -3.72 -38.51
CA GLY A 218 -66.72 -3.06 -39.39
C GLY A 218 -65.81 -3.99 -40.21
N VAL A 219 -65.21 -3.46 -41.27
CA VAL A 219 -64.34 -4.23 -42.17
C VAL A 219 -63.03 -4.55 -41.47
N SER A 220 -62.59 -5.80 -41.56
CA SER A 220 -61.28 -6.21 -41.05
C SER A 220 -60.32 -6.54 -42.20
N SER A 221 -59.06 -6.12 -42.08
CA SER A 221 -58.03 -6.39 -43.07
C SER A 221 -56.71 -6.77 -42.42
N PHE A 222 -56.05 -7.79 -42.96
CA PHE A 222 -54.76 -8.30 -42.48
C PHE A 222 -53.82 -8.40 -43.66
N SER A 223 -52.68 -7.70 -43.61
CA SER A 223 -51.68 -7.67 -44.67
C SER A 223 -50.30 -8.06 -44.13
N GLY A 224 -49.69 -9.13 -44.65
CA GLY A 224 -48.42 -9.62 -44.11
C GLY A 224 -48.51 -10.17 -42.67
N GLY A 225 -47.36 -10.53 -42.11
CA GLY A 225 -47.23 -11.02 -40.73
C GLY A 225 -47.72 -12.46 -40.50
N THR A 226 -47.56 -12.93 -39.27
CA THR A 226 -47.93 -14.28 -38.83
C THR A 226 -49.05 -14.22 -37.77
N ILE A 227 -50.18 -14.86 -38.06
CA ILE A 227 -51.35 -14.92 -37.18
C ILE A 227 -51.48 -16.36 -36.66
N ASN A 228 -50.97 -16.64 -35.47
CA ASN A 228 -51.16 -17.90 -34.76
C ASN A 228 -52.39 -17.82 -33.83
N ALA A 229 -53.55 -17.50 -34.40
CA ALA A 229 -54.77 -17.24 -33.66
C ALA A 229 -56.02 -17.50 -34.50
N ASN A 230 -57.15 -17.72 -33.84
CA ASN A 230 -58.45 -17.71 -34.49
C ASN A 230 -58.85 -16.27 -34.87
N ILE A 231 -59.51 -16.09 -36.01
CA ILE A 231 -60.06 -14.81 -36.48
C ILE A 231 -61.58 -14.93 -36.56
N ASN A 232 -62.29 -14.14 -35.76
CA ASN A 232 -63.76 -14.13 -35.72
C ASN A 232 -64.30 -12.76 -36.14
N GLY A 233 -65.11 -12.69 -37.20
CA GLY A 233 -65.81 -11.48 -37.64
C GLY A 233 -67.33 -11.67 -37.68
N ASN A 234 -68.10 -10.79 -37.03
CA ASN A 234 -69.54 -11.03 -36.82
C ASN A 234 -70.49 -10.31 -37.79
N CYS A 235 -70.05 -9.34 -38.61
CA CYS A 235 -70.97 -8.64 -39.55
C CYS A 235 -70.46 -8.40 -40.97
N CYS A 236 -69.13 -8.26 -41.14
CA CYS A 236 -68.60 -7.43 -42.23
C CYS A 236 -67.37 -8.07 -42.87
N LYS A 237 -67.00 -7.57 -44.06
CA LYS A 237 -65.97 -8.20 -44.89
C LYS A 237 -64.64 -8.36 -44.15
N ILE A 238 -64.03 -9.53 -44.28
CA ILE A 238 -62.65 -9.80 -43.84
C ILE A 238 -61.76 -9.97 -45.08
N THR A 239 -60.64 -9.26 -45.13
CA THR A 239 -59.62 -9.40 -46.17
C THR A 239 -58.30 -9.85 -45.56
N ILE A 240 -57.67 -10.89 -46.11
CA ILE A 240 -56.35 -11.37 -45.70
C ILE A 240 -55.46 -11.36 -46.93
N SER A 241 -54.27 -10.76 -46.83
CA SER A 241 -53.34 -10.62 -47.95
C SER A 241 -51.90 -10.87 -47.53
N GLY A 242 -51.18 -11.81 -48.15
CA GLY A 242 -49.76 -12.03 -47.85
C GLY A 242 -49.47 -12.54 -46.43
N ALA A 243 -50.45 -13.10 -45.71
CA ALA A 243 -50.30 -13.49 -44.31
C ALA A 243 -50.27 -15.01 -44.13
N TYR A 244 -49.63 -15.47 -43.05
CA TYR A 244 -49.63 -16.86 -42.62
C TYR A 244 -50.53 -17.02 -41.40
N VAL A 245 -51.66 -17.71 -41.54
CA VAL A 245 -52.62 -17.91 -40.47
C VAL A 245 -52.58 -19.36 -39.99
N THR A 246 -52.37 -19.57 -38.71
CA THR A 246 -52.54 -20.86 -38.01
C THR A 246 -53.64 -20.68 -36.97
N GLY A 247 -54.86 -21.07 -37.33
CA GLY A 247 -56.08 -20.85 -36.57
C GLY A 247 -57.31 -20.87 -37.47
N ASN A 248 -58.49 -20.99 -36.86
CA ASN A 248 -59.75 -20.98 -37.59
C ASN A 248 -60.16 -19.55 -37.96
N ILE A 249 -60.77 -19.38 -39.11
CA ILE A 249 -61.36 -18.12 -39.55
C ILE A 249 -62.88 -18.29 -39.59
N SER A 250 -63.62 -17.43 -38.91
CA SER A 250 -65.08 -17.36 -38.93
C SER A 250 -65.53 -15.97 -39.35
N SER A 251 -66.41 -15.86 -40.33
CA SER A 251 -66.97 -14.59 -40.82
C SER A 251 -68.47 -14.68 -41.04
N SER A 252 -69.26 -13.72 -40.54
CA SER A 252 -70.68 -13.64 -40.92
C SER A 252 -70.92 -12.97 -42.29
N ASN A 253 -69.85 -12.54 -42.99
CA ASN A 253 -69.92 -11.82 -44.27
C ASN A 253 -68.84 -12.35 -45.25
N GLU A 254 -68.66 -11.67 -46.37
CA GLU A 254 -67.65 -11.99 -47.38
C GLU A 254 -66.26 -12.13 -46.76
N LEU A 255 -65.54 -13.17 -47.20
CA LEU A 255 -64.17 -13.44 -46.82
C LEU A 255 -63.31 -13.50 -48.08
N GLU A 256 -62.27 -12.67 -48.13
CA GLU A 256 -61.32 -12.59 -49.24
C GLU A 256 -59.91 -12.92 -48.74
N ILE A 257 -59.27 -13.93 -49.34
CA ILE A 257 -57.96 -14.43 -48.91
C ILE A 257 -57.01 -14.49 -50.11
N ASN A 258 -56.01 -13.61 -50.10
CA ASN A 258 -55.11 -13.34 -51.22
C ASN A 258 -53.65 -13.64 -50.86
N ASN A 259 -52.89 -14.34 -51.70
CA ASN A 259 -51.47 -14.66 -51.49
C ASN A 259 -51.15 -15.17 -50.07
N SER A 260 -52.05 -15.94 -49.46
CA SER A 260 -51.98 -16.29 -48.03
C SER A 260 -52.03 -17.80 -47.82
N THR A 261 -51.45 -18.26 -46.72
CA THR A 261 -51.55 -19.66 -46.30
C THR A 261 -52.31 -19.75 -44.99
N ILE A 262 -53.40 -20.52 -44.97
CA ILE A 262 -54.24 -20.74 -43.80
C ILE A 262 -54.11 -22.19 -43.35
N THR A 263 -53.81 -22.42 -42.08
CA THR A 263 -53.92 -23.72 -41.41
C THR A 263 -55.04 -23.62 -40.39
N GLY A 264 -56.18 -24.23 -40.70
CA GLY A 264 -57.38 -24.14 -39.87
C GLY A 264 -58.65 -24.17 -40.71
N THR A 265 -59.79 -24.24 -40.02
CA THR A 265 -61.10 -24.23 -40.68
C THR A 265 -61.49 -22.82 -41.03
N VAL A 266 -61.96 -22.61 -42.26
CA VAL A 266 -62.52 -21.35 -42.74
C VAL A 266 -64.04 -21.50 -42.82
N THR A 267 -64.77 -20.65 -42.13
CA THR A 267 -66.24 -20.66 -42.11
C THR A 267 -66.73 -19.26 -42.43
N SER A 268 -67.64 -19.15 -43.40
CA SER A 268 -68.37 -17.92 -43.70
C SER A 268 -69.86 -18.21 -43.91
N SER A 269 -70.74 -17.36 -43.40
CA SER A 269 -72.16 -17.36 -43.79
C SER A 269 -72.43 -16.57 -45.09
N HIS A 270 -71.38 -16.27 -45.85
CA HIS A 270 -71.41 -15.56 -47.12
C HIS A 270 -70.43 -16.20 -48.12
N ARG A 271 -70.12 -15.52 -49.23
CA ARG A 271 -69.13 -16.00 -50.22
C ARG A 271 -67.70 -15.99 -49.66
N VAL A 272 -66.88 -16.95 -50.09
CA VAL A 272 -65.45 -17.06 -49.77
C VAL A 272 -64.66 -17.05 -51.07
N ASN A 273 -63.71 -16.12 -51.21
CA ASN A 273 -62.89 -15.95 -52.39
C ASN A 273 -61.41 -16.11 -52.04
N PHE A 274 -60.70 -16.89 -52.85
CA PHE A 274 -59.26 -17.11 -52.76
C PHE A 274 -58.54 -16.59 -54.02
N SER A 275 -57.36 -16.01 -53.84
CA SER A 275 -56.45 -15.69 -54.95
C SER A 275 -55.02 -16.05 -54.57
N ASN A 276 -54.39 -16.97 -55.32
CA ASN A 276 -53.07 -17.54 -55.00
C ASN A 276 -52.90 -17.96 -53.52
N SER A 277 -53.95 -18.52 -52.92
CA SER A 277 -53.97 -18.84 -51.49
C SER A 277 -54.17 -20.33 -51.23
N THR A 278 -53.54 -20.83 -50.17
CA THR A 278 -53.64 -22.24 -49.78
C THR A 278 -54.29 -22.38 -48.42
N VAL A 279 -55.33 -23.21 -48.30
CA VAL A 279 -55.98 -23.55 -47.02
C VAL A 279 -55.72 -25.01 -46.70
N TYR A 280 -55.27 -25.29 -45.49
CA TYR A 280 -55.15 -26.62 -44.90
C TYR A 280 -56.20 -26.78 -43.81
N GLY A 281 -57.38 -27.25 -44.21
CA GLY A 281 -58.57 -27.33 -43.37
C GLY A 281 -59.84 -27.22 -44.20
N ASN A 282 -60.99 -27.39 -43.54
CA ASN A 282 -62.29 -27.34 -44.23
C ASN A 282 -62.68 -25.88 -44.51
N VAL A 283 -63.38 -25.66 -45.63
CA VAL A 283 -63.94 -24.36 -46.00
C VAL A 283 -65.45 -24.47 -46.09
N THR A 284 -66.17 -23.69 -45.30
CA THR A 284 -67.63 -23.59 -45.35
C THR A 284 -68.02 -22.17 -45.76
N ALA A 285 -68.91 -22.04 -46.74
CA ALA A 285 -69.54 -20.81 -47.20
C ALA A 285 -71.08 -20.96 -47.10
N ALA A 286 -71.83 -19.87 -47.32
CA ALA A 286 -73.29 -19.97 -47.40
C ALA A 286 -73.74 -20.89 -48.55
N SER A 287 -74.80 -21.67 -48.35
CA SER A 287 -75.28 -22.66 -49.33
C SER A 287 -75.74 -22.05 -50.67
N TRP A 288 -76.05 -20.76 -50.71
CA TRP A 288 -76.43 -20.00 -51.92
C TRP A 288 -75.26 -19.26 -52.58
N HIS A 289 -74.02 -19.46 -52.12
CA HIS A 289 -72.81 -18.90 -52.73
C HIS A 289 -71.84 -20.01 -53.16
N THR A 290 -70.99 -19.71 -54.15
CA THR A 290 -69.91 -20.59 -54.58
C THR A 290 -68.60 -20.18 -53.90
N ILE A 291 -67.82 -21.15 -53.43
CA ILE A 291 -66.43 -20.90 -53.00
C ILE A 291 -65.59 -20.73 -54.25
N THR A 292 -64.94 -19.57 -54.41
CA THR A 292 -64.15 -19.25 -55.61
C THR A 292 -62.67 -19.18 -55.29
N GLY A 293 -61.84 -19.63 -56.22
CA GLY A 293 -60.39 -19.60 -56.16
C GLY A 293 -59.81 -19.20 -57.51
N THR A 294 -58.82 -18.31 -57.50
CA THR A 294 -58.11 -17.84 -58.70
C THR A 294 -56.61 -18.09 -58.56
N GLY A 295 -55.90 -18.11 -59.70
CA GLY A 295 -54.47 -18.40 -59.74
C GLY A 295 -54.15 -19.77 -59.15
N ASN A 296 -53.14 -19.84 -58.27
CA ASN A 296 -52.69 -21.09 -57.65
C ASN A 296 -53.48 -21.49 -56.39
N SER A 297 -54.72 -21.02 -56.24
CA SER A 297 -55.49 -21.27 -55.00
C SER A 297 -55.85 -22.75 -54.82
N LYS A 298 -55.71 -23.26 -53.58
CA LYS A 298 -56.08 -24.62 -53.19
C LYS A 298 -56.62 -24.72 -51.77
N VAL A 299 -57.58 -25.61 -51.58
CA VAL A 299 -58.11 -26.01 -50.27
C VAL A 299 -57.86 -27.50 -50.07
N TYR A 300 -57.10 -27.86 -49.05
CA TYR A 300 -56.85 -29.24 -48.65
C TYR A 300 -57.72 -29.56 -47.43
N GLY A 301 -58.94 -29.99 -47.73
CA GLY A 301 -60.04 -30.21 -46.80
C GLY A 301 -61.38 -30.30 -47.54
N THR A 302 -62.48 -30.43 -46.80
CA THR A 302 -63.81 -30.44 -47.41
C THR A 302 -64.32 -29.02 -47.64
N CYS A 303 -64.97 -28.83 -48.79
CA CYS A 303 -65.68 -27.59 -49.10
C CYS A 303 -67.19 -27.79 -49.02
N SER A 304 -67.86 -26.85 -48.36
CA SER A 304 -69.31 -26.80 -48.24
C SER A 304 -69.80 -25.40 -48.62
N PRO A 305 -70.57 -25.21 -49.70
CA PRO A 305 -71.05 -26.23 -50.63
C PRO A 305 -69.92 -26.88 -51.44
N SER A 306 -70.13 -28.13 -51.87
CA SER A 306 -69.11 -28.94 -52.58
C SER A 306 -68.83 -28.46 -54.00
N VAL A 307 -69.73 -27.67 -54.60
CA VAL A 307 -69.53 -27.02 -55.89
C VAL A 307 -68.66 -25.79 -55.70
N THR A 308 -67.46 -25.80 -56.28
CA THR A 308 -66.46 -24.72 -56.19
C THR A 308 -66.04 -24.24 -57.58
N THR A 309 -65.39 -23.07 -57.68
CA THR A 309 -64.84 -22.55 -58.94
C THR A 309 -63.37 -22.19 -58.76
N PRO A 310 -62.42 -22.87 -59.44
CA PRO A 310 -62.60 -24.04 -60.30
C PRO A 310 -63.09 -25.26 -59.52
N SER A 311 -63.68 -26.24 -60.21
CA SER A 311 -64.26 -27.44 -59.59
C SER A 311 -63.25 -28.29 -58.81
N ASN A 312 -61.95 -28.14 -59.08
CA ASN A 312 -60.86 -28.82 -58.40
C ASN A 312 -60.26 -28.00 -57.25
N LEU A 313 -60.90 -26.90 -56.81
CA LEU A 313 -60.35 -26.03 -55.76
C LEU A 313 -60.09 -26.79 -54.46
N CYS A 314 -60.98 -27.72 -54.10
CA CYS A 314 -60.94 -28.46 -52.84
C CYS A 314 -60.58 -29.93 -53.05
N ASP A 315 -59.62 -30.41 -52.27
CA ASP A 315 -59.08 -31.77 -52.32
C ASP A 315 -59.09 -32.38 -50.91
N GLY A 316 -59.53 -33.63 -50.79
CA GLY A 316 -59.68 -34.35 -49.52
C GLY A 316 -58.36 -34.80 -48.89
N SER A 317 -57.23 -34.63 -49.57
CA SER A 317 -55.91 -34.92 -49.01
C SER A 317 -54.88 -33.93 -49.50
N PRO A 318 -54.08 -33.31 -48.60
CA PRO A 318 -52.96 -32.50 -49.03
C PRO A 318 -51.99 -33.33 -49.86
N ILE A 319 -51.71 -32.87 -51.09
CA ILE A 319 -50.57 -33.37 -51.86
C ILE A 319 -49.33 -32.99 -51.07
N SER A 320 -48.49 -33.96 -50.75
CA SER A 320 -47.20 -33.70 -50.11
C SER A 320 -46.40 -32.73 -50.96
N SER A 321 -46.09 -31.56 -50.41
CA SER A 321 -45.14 -30.63 -51.00
C SER A 321 -43.74 -31.14 -50.70
N CYS A 322 -42.89 -31.23 -51.70
CA CYS A 322 -41.55 -31.78 -51.55
C CYS A 322 -40.50 -30.71 -51.85
N PHE A 323 -39.57 -30.52 -50.90
CA PHE A 323 -38.26 -29.96 -51.20
C PHE A 323 -37.38 -31.09 -51.73
N THR A 324 -36.65 -30.87 -52.82
CA THR A 324 -35.72 -31.85 -53.40
C THR A 324 -34.40 -31.18 -53.70
N ASP A 325 -33.32 -31.93 -53.51
CA ASP A 325 -31.96 -31.46 -53.72
C ASP A 325 -31.05 -32.63 -54.15
N SER A 326 -30.60 -32.61 -55.41
CA SER A 326 -29.63 -33.57 -55.94
C SER A 326 -28.18 -33.12 -55.74
N PHE A 327 -27.95 -31.95 -55.14
CA PHE A 327 -26.62 -31.38 -54.92
C PHE A 327 -25.73 -31.22 -56.18
N ASP A 328 -26.31 -31.28 -57.38
CA ASP A 328 -25.66 -31.07 -58.69
C ASP A 328 -25.30 -29.58 -58.95
N ARG A 329 -24.55 -28.98 -58.03
CA ARG A 329 -24.10 -27.57 -58.10
C ARG A 329 -22.85 -27.33 -57.27
N ALA A 330 -22.16 -26.22 -57.56
CA ALA A 330 -20.89 -25.86 -56.93
C ALA A 330 -20.98 -25.49 -55.44
N SER A 331 -22.15 -25.11 -54.93
CA SER A 331 -22.36 -24.81 -53.51
C SER A 331 -23.78 -25.12 -53.06
N LEU A 332 -23.98 -25.36 -51.76
CA LEU A 332 -25.29 -25.70 -51.19
C LEU A 332 -26.33 -24.56 -51.33
N GLY A 333 -25.88 -23.30 -51.36
CA GLY A 333 -26.73 -22.11 -51.48
C GLY A 333 -27.40 -21.71 -50.15
N ALA A 334 -27.23 -20.46 -49.74
CA ALA A 334 -27.71 -19.96 -48.44
C ALA A 334 -29.25 -19.91 -48.30
N ASP A 335 -29.98 -19.86 -49.42
CA ASP A 335 -31.46 -19.85 -49.43
C ASP A 335 -32.07 -21.23 -49.13
N ASN A 336 -31.26 -22.29 -49.26
CA ASN A 336 -31.69 -23.67 -49.05
C ASN A 336 -31.03 -24.27 -47.80
N TRP A 337 -29.75 -23.99 -47.56
CA TRP A 337 -28.98 -24.59 -46.48
C TRP A 337 -28.18 -23.56 -45.70
N ALA A 338 -28.35 -23.58 -44.37
CA ALA A 338 -27.37 -23.01 -43.45
C ALA A 338 -26.41 -24.13 -43.02
N VAL A 339 -25.12 -23.83 -42.90
CA VAL A 339 -24.09 -24.83 -42.56
C VAL A 339 -23.12 -24.30 -41.50
N THR A 340 -22.63 -25.20 -40.66
CA THR A 340 -21.63 -24.88 -39.63
C THR A 340 -20.73 -26.06 -39.32
N SER A 341 -19.69 -25.78 -38.54
CA SER A 341 -18.77 -26.76 -37.97
C SER A 341 -18.47 -26.39 -36.54
N ARG A 342 -18.48 -27.37 -35.65
CA ARG A 342 -18.12 -27.21 -34.24
C ARG A 342 -16.73 -27.72 -33.94
N ASN A 343 -16.26 -28.74 -34.66
CA ASN A 343 -14.96 -29.35 -34.42
C ASN A 343 -14.39 -30.02 -35.68
N GLY A 344 -13.08 -30.22 -35.71
CA GLY A 344 -12.36 -30.92 -36.78
C GLY A 344 -11.91 -30.02 -37.93
N SER A 345 -10.95 -30.51 -38.72
CA SER A 345 -10.32 -29.75 -39.82
C SER A 345 -11.13 -29.72 -41.11
N PHE A 346 -12.18 -30.54 -41.24
CA PHE A 346 -13.01 -30.61 -42.44
C PHE A 346 -13.66 -29.27 -42.81
N GLY A 347 -13.94 -28.41 -41.82
CA GLY A 347 -14.73 -27.20 -41.99
C GLY A 347 -16.22 -27.50 -42.05
N VAL A 348 -16.96 -26.76 -42.88
CA VAL A 348 -18.42 -26.88 -43.02
C VAL A 348 -18.84 -27.83 -44.15
N PRO A 349 -20.05 -28.41 -44.07
CA PRO A 349 -20.63 -29.20 -45.15
C PRO A 349 -20.66 -28.45 -46.49
N ARG A 350 -20.39 -29.17 -47.58
CA ARG A 350 -20.29 -28.62 -48.93
C ARG A 350 -20.57 -29.67 -49.99
N THR A 351 -20.81 -29.24 -51.22
CA THR A 351 -20.96 -30.17 -52.35
C THR A 351 -19.59 -30.69 -52.81
N VAL A 352 -19.45 -32.01 -52.92
CA VAL A 352 -18.26 -32.70 -53.44
C VAL A 352 -18.73 -33.85 -54.32
N GLY A 353 -18.32 -33.85 -55.59
CA GLY A 353 -18.70 -34.90 -56.54
C GLY A 353 -20.21 -35.08 -56.68
N ASN A 354 -20.95 -33.97 -56.76
CA ASN A 354 -22.41 -33.90 -56.81
C ASN A 354 -23.14 -34.48 -55.59
N ARG A 355 -22.48 -34.59 -54.45
CA ARG A 355 -23.10 -35.03 -53.19
C ARG A 355 -22.82 -34.02 -52.10
N MET A 356 -23.71 -33.95 -51.12
CA MET A 356 -23.44 -33.19 -49.90
C MET A 356 -22.50 -33.98 -49.01
N ARG A 357 -21.26 -33.49 -48.85
CA ARG A 357 -20.31 -34.05 -47.89
C ARG A 357 -20.46 -33.38 -46.54
N LEU A 358 -20.80 -34.19 -45.53
CA LEU A 358 -20.93 -33.75 -44.15
C LEU A 358 -19.60 -33.83 -43.40
N THR A 359 -18.75 -34.81 -43.71
CA THR A 359 -17.42 -34.95 -43.09
C THR A 359 -16.42 -35.51 -44.09
N ASP A 360 -15.14 -35.29 -43.85
CA ASP A 360 -14.07 -36.11 -44.43
C ASP A 360 -13.62 -37.18 -43.42
N ASN A 361 -12.62 -37.99 -43.81
CA ASN A 361 -12.04 -39.02 -42.96
C ASN A 361 -11.00 -38.48 -41.96
N THR A 362 -11.13 -37.23 -41.52
CA THR A 362 -10.32 -36.70 -40.39
C THR A 362 -11.01 -36.99 -39.07
N GLY A 363 -10.25 -37.03 -37.98
CA GLY A 363 -10.77 -37.33 -36.64
C GLY A 363 -11.49 -36.16 -35.98
N ASN A 364 -12.39 -36.48 -35.05
CA ASN A 364 -13.12 -35.53 -34.19
C ASN A 364 -13.90 -34.44 -34.94
N VAL A 365 -14.45 -34.74 -36.12
CA VAL A 365 -15.28 -33.80 -36.88
C VAL A 365 -16.69 -33.74 -36.28
N ALA A 366 -17.28 -32.55 -36.18
CA ALA A 366 -18.70 -32.37 -35.92
C ALA A 366 -19.26 -31.22 -36.75
N THR A 367 -20.14 -31.53 -37.68
CA THR A 367 -20.75 -30.55 -38.58
C THR A 367 -22.27 -30.48 -38.45
N GLY A 368 -22.85 -29.39 -38.94
CA GLY A 368 -24.30 -29.25 -39.07
C GLY A 368 -24.70 -28.61 -40.39
N ALA A 369 -25.84 -29.03 -40.93
CA ALA A 369 -26.50 -28.38 -42.04
C ALA A 369 -28.03 -28.36 -41.83
N THR A 370 -28.64 -27.19 -41.85
CA THR A 370 -30.07 -27.01 -41.58
C THR A 370 -30.80 -26.52 -42.83
N LEU A 371 -31.84 -27.25 -43.22
CA LEU A 371 -32.73 -26.88 -44.30
C LEU A 371 -33.49 -25.59 -43.93
N GLN A 372 -33.44 -24.59 -44.80
CA GLN A 372 -34.05 -23.26 -44.59
C GLN A 372 -35.57 -23.27 -44.84
N ARG A 373 -36.29 -24.20 -44.21
CA ARG A 373 -37.74 -24.36 -44.27
C ARG A 373 -38.27 -24.68 -42.87
N LEU A 374 -39.46 -24.16 -42.57
CA LEU A 374 -40.19 -24.48 -41.34
C LEU A 374 -41.21 -25.57 -41.63
N LEU A 375 -41.23 -26.60 -40.80
CA LEU A 375 -42.21 -27.68 -40.88
C LEU A 375 -43.14 -27.59 -39.67
N PRO A 376 -44.39 -27.13 -39.82
CA PRO A 376 -45.35 -27.17 -38.72
C PRO A 376 -45.42 -28.58 -38.15
N ALA A 377 -45.27 -28.74 -36.84
CA ALA A 377 -45.17 -30.06 -36.25
C ALA A 377 -46.57 -30.68 -36.07
N THR A 378 -47.49 -29.95 -35.44
CA THR A 378 -48.84 -30.46 -35.15
C THR A 378 -49.65 -30.60 -36.43
N GLY A 379 -50.29 -31.76 -36.65
CA GLY A 379 -51.21 -31.97 -37.78
C GLY A 379 -50.50 -32.22 -39.12
N ASN A 380 -49.19 -32.50 -39.14
CA ASN A 380 -48.40 -32.63 -40.35
C ASN A 380 -47.91 -34.07 -40.53
N PHE A 381 -47.78 -34.50 -41.78
CA PHE A 381 -47.04 -35.69 -42.16
C PHE A 381 -45.75 -35.22 -42.83
N VAL A 382 -44.60 -35.67 -42.32
CA VAL A 382 -43.28 -35.32 -42.82
C VAL A 382 -42.52 -36.60 -43.15
N GLN A 383 -41.94 -36.65 -44.34
CA GLN A 383 -41.11 -37.74 -44.81
C GLN A 383 -39.80 -37.19 -45.36
N VAL A 384 -38.69 -37.68 -44.82
CA VAL A 384 -37.34 -37.34 -45.27
C VAL A 384 -36.75 -38.57 -45.95
N GLN A 385 -36.23 -38.39 -47.16
CA GLN A 385 -35.60 -39.45 -47.95
C GLN A 385 -34.25 -38.98 -48.50
N PHE A 386 -33.26 -39.87 -48.53
CA PHE A 386 -31.94 -39.59 -49.11
C PHE A 386 -31.15 -40.87 -49.36
N LYS A 387 -30.18 -40.80 -50.27
CA LYS A 387 -29.11 -41.79 -50.41
C LYS A 387 -27.99 -41.47 -49.44
N TYR A 388 -27.46 -42.50 -48.77
CA TYR A 388 -26.36 -42.37 -47.82
C TYR A 388 -25.11 -43.13 -48.28
N TYR A 389 -23.95 -42.49 -48.13
CA TYR A 389 -22.64 -43.05 -48.41
C TYR A 389 -21.71 -42.82 -47.22
N ALA A 390 -21.05 -43.88 -46.77
CA ALA A 390 -20.07 -43.91 -45.71
C ALA A 390 -18.91 -44.81 -46.12
N TYR A 391 -17.72 -44.24 -46.31
CA TYR A 391 -16.58 -44.93 -46.93
C TYR A 391 -15.24 -44.24 -46.64
N ASN A 392 -14.14 -44.84 -47.07
CA ASN A 392 -12.79 -44.28 -47.06
C ASN A 392 -12.23 -43.90 -45.68
N GLY A 393 -12.43 -44.77 -44.69
CA GLY A 393 -11.85 -44.67 -43.35
C GLY A 393 -11.84 -46.04 -42.66
N ASN A 394 -12.12 -46.04 -41.36
CA ASN A 394 -12.10 -47.23 -40.49
C ASN A 394 -13.41 -47.43 -39.70
N GLY A 395 -14.55 -46.93 -40.22
CA GLY A 395 -15.88 -47.36 -39.80
C GLY A 395 -16.55 -46.53 -38.70
N ALA A 396 -16.44 -45.20 -38.72
CA ALA A 396 -17.08 -44.35 -37.71
C ALA A 396 -17.26 -42.86 -38.12
N ASP A 397 -18.05 -42.08 -37.39
CA ASP A 397 -19.07 -42.54 -36.44
C ASP A 397 -20.44 -42.60 -37.13
N GLY A 398 -20.71 -41.67 -38.06
CA GLY A 398 -21.91 -41.65 -38.90
C GLY A 398 -22.57 -40.28 -39.00
N VAL A 399 -23.88 -40.29 -39.26
CA VAL A 399 -24.71 -39.08 -39.43
C VAL A 399 -26.00 -39.14 -38.63
N ALA A 400 -26.60 -37.97 -38.35
CA ALA A 400 -27.94 -37.90 -37.80
C ALA A 400 -28.85 -36.92 -38.55
N VAL A 401 -30.12 -37.32 -38.72
CA VAL A 401 -31.22 -36.46 -39.16
C VAL A 401 -31.97 -35.98 -37.93
N ILE A 402 -32.14 -34.68 -37.82
CA ILE A 402 -32.58 -34.01 -36.59
C ILE A 402 -33.81 -33.17 -36.88
N PHE A 403 -34.85 -33.38 -36.08
CA PHE A 403 -35.99 -32.48 -35.97
C PHE A 403 -35.83 -31.64 -34.71
N SER A 404 -35.67 -30.33 -34.85
CA SER A 404 -35.41 -29.41 -33.74
C SER A 404 -36.47 -28.32 -33.62
N ASN A 405 -36.79 -27.91 -32.40
CA ASN A 405 -37.68 -26.79 -32.12
C ASN A 405 -37.16 -25.50 -32.78
N ALA A 406 -37.90 -24.95 -33.74
CA ALA A 406 -37.48 -23.80 -34.51
C ALA A 406 -37.37 -22.48 -33.73
N SER A 407 -37.91 -22.42 -32.50
CA SER A 407 -37.73 -21.26 -31.61
C SER A 407 -36.38 -21.24 -30.86
N ILE A 408 -35.52 -22.22 -31.10
CA ILE A 408 -34.15 -22.28 -30.58
C ILE A 408 -33.21 -22.38 -31.78
N THR A 409 -32.23 -21.48 -31.90
CA THR A 409 -31.26 -21.52 -33.00
C THR A 409 -30.49 -22.84 -32.97
N PRO A 410 -30.61 -23.69 -34.01
CA PRO A 410 -29.90 -24.97 -34.09
C PRO A 410 -28.39 -24.80 -33.96
N GLN A 411 -27.73 -25.72 -33.24
CA GLN A 411 -26.27 -25.81 -33.13
C GLN A 411 -25.87 -27.27 -32.94
N PRO A 412 -24.83 -27.79 -33.63
CA PRO A 412 -24.45 -29.19 -33.53
C PRO A 412 -23.88 -29.54 -32.15
N GLY A 413 -24.19 -30.76 -31.69
CA GLY A 413 -23.76 -31.38 -30.44
C GLY A 413 -22.30 -31.87 -30.45
N GLY A 414 -21.98 -32.81 -29.56
CA GLY A 414 -20.63 -33.41 -29.50
C GLY A 414 -20.28 -34.26 -30.73
N TYR A 415 -18.98 -34.30 -31.06
CA TYR A 415 -18.43 -35.19 -32.10
C TYR A 415 -18.40 -36.66 -31.65
N GLY A 416 -17.82 -37.55 -32.45
CA GLY A 416 -17.75 -38.97 -32.14
C GLY A 416 -19.12 -39.64 -32.17
N GLY A 417 -19.31 -40.61 -31.28
CA GLY A 417 -20.55 -41.39 -31.13
C GLY A 417 -21.77 -40.61 -30.64
N SER A 418 -21.65 -39.31 -30.37
CA SER A 418 -22.79 -38.43 -30.13
C SER A 418 -23.40 -37.88 -31.42
N LEU A 419 -22.74 -38.08 -32.56
CA LEU A 419 -23.19 -37.78 -33.93
C LEU A 419 -23.68 -36.35 -34.14
N GLY A 420 -23.15 -35.40 -33.38
CA GLY A 420 -23.63 -34.02 -33.40
C GLY A 420 -25.07 -33.85 -32.87
N TYR A 421 -25.73 -34.88 -32.32
CA TYR A 421 -27.05 -34.77 -31.70
C TYR A 421 -27.02 -34.83 -30.17
N ALA A 422 -26.38 -35.86 -29.61
CA ALA A 422 -26.38 -36.08 -28.16
C ALA A 422 -25.26 -35.29 -27.44
N GLN A 423 -25.32 -35.25 -26.12
CA GLN A 423 -24.26 -34.72 -25.26
C GLN A 423 -23.02 -35.61 -25.26
N LEU A 424 -21.85 -35.04 -24.92
CA LEU A 424 -20.56 -35.74 -24.80
C LEU A 424 -19.75 -35.17 -23.63
N ASN A 425 -19.72 -35.84 -22.47
CA ASN A 425 -18.84 -35.51 -21.32
C ASN A 425 -18.65 -33.99 -21.05
N GLY A 426 -19.74 -33.26 -20.81
CA GLY A 426 -19.70 -31.80 -20.58
C GLY A 426 -19.87 -30.94 -21.84
N THR A 427 -19.79 -31.54 -23.03
CA THR A 427 -20.14 -30.93 -24.31
C THR A 427 -21.65 -31.03 -24.52
N SER A 428 -22.32 -29.88 -24.73
CA SER A 428 -23.76 -29.85 -25.03
C SER A 428 -24.13 -30.65 -26.27
N GLY A 429 -25.30 -31.30 -26.25
CA GLY A 429 -25.95 -31.85 -27.44
C GLY A 429 -26.55 -30.77 -28.35
N PHE A 430 -27.29 -31.19 -29.37
CA PHE A 430 -27.83 -30.31 -30.39
C PHE A 430 -28.85 -29.32 -29.84
N ALA A 431 -28.62 -28.03 -30.05
CA ALA A 431 -29.50 -26.99 -29.52
C ALA A 431 -30.91 -27.10 -30.13
N GLY A 432 -31.92 -27.19 -29.28
CA GLY A 432 -33.32 -27.35 -29.69
C GLY A 432 -33.67 -28.76 -30.20
N GLY A 433 -32.77 -29.74 -30.11
CA GLY A 433 -33.02 -31.11 -30.57
C GLY A 433 -34.25 -31.73 -29.92
N TRP A 434 -35.25 -32.09 -30.73
CA TRP A 434 -36.47 -32.75 -30.27
C TRP A 434 -36.45 -34.25 -30.61
N LEU A 435 -35.93 -34.60 -31.79
CA LEU A 435 -35.72 -35.99 -32.20
C LEU A 435 -34.48 -36.09 -33.08
N GLY A 436 -33.60 -37.05 -32.80
CA GLY A 436 -32.40 -37.33 -33.59
C GLY A 436 -32.39 -38.79 -34.04
N ILE A 437 -32.31 -39.01 -35.35
CA ILE A 437 -32.28 -40.32 -36.01
C ILE A 437 -30.89 -40.54 -36.59
N ALA A 438 -30.13 -41.43 -35.97
CA ALA A 438 -28.75 -41.73 -36.29
C ALA A 438 -28.63 -42.92 -37.24
N LEU A 439 -27.78 -42.77 -38.26
CA LEU A 439 -27.14 -43.84 -39.01
C LEU A 439 -25.75 -44.01 -38.39
N ASP A 440 -25.59 -45.02 -37.55
CA ASP A 440 -24.46 -45.17 -36.62
C ASP A 440 -23.58 -46.35 -37.02
N GLU A 441 -22.39 -46.04 -37.50
CA GLU A 441 -21.42 -47.01 -38.04
C GLU A 441 -20.70 -47.72 -36.91
N TYR A 442 -20.22 -46.94 -35.93
CA TYR A 442 -19.44 -47.48 -34.81
C TYR A 442 -20.33 -48.04 -33.69
N GLY A 443 -21.53 -47.50 -33.53
CA GLY A 443 -22.56 -48.00 -32.62
C GLY A 443 -22.63 -47.32 -31.27
N ASN A 444 -21.91 -46.22 -31.07
CA ASN A 444 -21.90 -45.55 -29.78
C ASN A 444 -23.16 -44.71 -29.54
N PHE A 445 -23.92 -44.31 -30.55
CA PHE A 445 -25.10 -43.48 -30.37
C PHE A 445 -26.18 -44.17 -29.52
N SER A 446 -26.29 -45.50 -29.53
CA SER A 446 -27.21 -46.25 -28.65
C SER A 446 -26.68 -46.53 -27.25
N ASN A 447 -25.39 -46.25 -27.00
CA ASN A 447 -24.71 -46.59 -25.76
C ASN A 447 -25.05 -45.59 -24.63
N PRO A 448 -25.36 -46.03 -23.39
CA PRO A 448 -25.54 -45.13 -22.24
C PRO A 448 -24.19 -44.70 -21.60
N THR A 449 -23.19 -44.43 -22.42
CA THR A 449 -21.87 -43.92 -21.99
C THR A 449 -21.73 -42.44 -22.33
N GLU A 450 -20.64 -41.81 -21.89
CA GLU A 450 -20.34 -40.40 -22.19
C GLU A 450 -21.44 -39.43 -21.76
N THR A 451 -22.11 -39.74 -20.65
CA THR A 451 -23.26 -39.02 -20.06
C THR A 451 -24.58 -39.11 -20.84
N ARG A 452 -24.64 -39.92 -21.90
CA ARG A 452 -25.88 -40.17 -22.66
C ARG A 452 -26.85 -41.03 -21.85
N ILE A 453 -28.13 -40.76 -22.00
CA ILE A 453 -29.17 -41.37 -21.16
C ILE A 453 -29.86 -42.53 -21.88
N GLY A 454 -29.87 -43.70 -21.22
CA GLY A 454 -30.56 -44.90 -21.69
C GLY A 454 -29.95 -45.51 -22.96
N GLY A 455 -30.57 -46.60 -23.40
CA GLY A 455 -30.18 -47.35 -24.59
C GLY A 455 -29.57 -48.72 -24.28
N PRO A 456 -29.49 -49.60 -25.29
CA PRO A 456 -29.14 -51.01 -25.13
C PRO A 456 -27.64 -51.31 -25.07
N GLY A 457 -26.76 -50.30 -25.11
CA GLY A 457 -25.31 -50.47 -25.23
C GLY A 457 -24.80 -50.17 -26.64
N LEU A 458 -23.53 -50.53 -26.92
CA LEU A 458 -22.91 -50.34 -28.23
C LEU A 458 -23.56 -51.25 -29.29
N ARG A 459 -23.93 -50.68 -30.45
CA ARG A 459 -24.52 -51.42 -31.58
C ARG A 459 -23.95 -50.95 -32.92
N GLN A 460 -22.87 -51.58 -33.36
CA GLN A 460 -22.23 -51.28 -34.65
C GLN A 460 -23.21 -51.45 -35.82
N ASP A 461 -23.03 -50.70 -36.90
CA ASP A 461 -23.88 -50.73 -38.10
C ASP A 461 -25.39 -50.72 -37.77
N SER A 462 -25.88 -49.64 -37.15
CA SER A 462 -27.25 -49.57 -36.65
C SER A 462 -27.98 -48.28 -37.02
N VAL A 463 -29.30 -48.30 -36.88
CA VAL A 463 -30.13 -47.09 -36.87
C VAL A 463 -30.69 -46.90 -35.48
N SER A 464 -30.51 -45.72 -34.90
CA SER A 464 -30.90 -45.41 -33.52
C SER A 464 -31.62 -44.07 -33.42
N ILE A 465 -32.58 -43.95 -32.51
CA ILE A 465 -33.39 -42.75 -32.31
C ILE A 465 -33.28 -42.28 -30.87
N ARG A 466 -32.96 -40.99 -30.71
CA ARG A 466 -32.95 -40.29 -29.42
C ARG A 466 -33.99 -39.17 -29.39
N GLY A 467 -34.59 -39.00 -28.21
CA GLY A 467 -35.58 -37.97 -27.92
C GLY A 467 -34.97 -36.62 -27.59
N SER A 468 -35.79 -35.72 -27.06
CA SER A 468 -35.45 -34.31 -26.88
C SER A 468 -34.37 -34.07 -25.82
N GLY A 469 -33.59 -33.00 -25.97
CA GLY A 469 -32.65 -32.57 -24.93
C GLY A 469 -32.24 -31.11 -25.01
N SER A 470 -31.51 -30.66 -23.99
CA SER A 470 -31.00 -29.29 -23.89
C SER A 470 -29.69 -29.24 -23.12
N GLY A 471 -28.70 -28.54 -23.66
CA GLY A 471 -27.35 -28.49 -23.08
C GLY A 471 -26.78 -29.90 -22.95
N THR A 472 -26.34 -30.27 -21.74
CA THR A 472 -25.82 -31.61 -21.41
C THR A 472 -26.88 -32.56 -20.84
N SER A 473 -28.14 -32.14 -20.81
CA SER A 473 -29.23 -32.84 -20.13
C SER A 473 -30.19 -33.50 -21.12
N ASN A 474 -30.67 -34.69 -20.75
CA ASN A 474 -31.64 -35.50 -21.50
C ASN A 474 -31.07 -36.19 -22.76
N TYR A 475 -31.70 -36.09 -23.95
CA TYR A 475 -31.37 -36.85 -25.17
C TYR A 475 -31.49 -38.37 -25.01
N ARG A 476 -32.55 -38.81 -24.33
CA ARG A 476 -32.79 -40.23 -24.02
C ARG A 476 -32.93 -41.09 -25.27
N TYR A 477 -32.33 -42.28 -25.27
CA TYR A 477 -32.60 -43.30 -26.31
C TYR A 477 -34.07 -43.75 -26.30
N LEU A 478 -34.68 -43.81 -27.47
CA LEU A 478 -36.08 -44.21 -27.66
C LEU A 478 -36.21 -45.58 -28.34
N ALA A 479 -35.59 -45.75 -29.50
CA ALA A 479 -35.72 -46.96 -30.33
C ALA A 479 -34.50 -47.14 -31.24
N GLY A 480 -34.32 -48.33 -31.81
CA GLY A 480 -33.22 -48.62 -32.72
C GLY A 480 -33.15 -50.08 -33.15
N THR A 481 -32.39 -50.37 -34.21
CA THR A 481 -32.18 -51.72 -34.74
C THR A 481 -31.27 -52.55 -33.84
N ALA A 482 -31.23 -53.88 -34.05
CA ALA A 482 -30.15 -54.70 -33.53
C ALA A 482 -28.79 -54.28 -34.14
N ALA A 483 -27.69 -54.71 -33.52
CA ALA A 483 -26.34 -54.49 -34.04
C ALA A 483 -26.08 -55.29 -35.32
N ASN A 484 -25.14 -54.82 -36.12
CA ASN A 484 -24.62 -55.45 -37.34
C ASN A 484 -25.69 -55.62 -38.43
N LEU A 485 -26.32 -54.51 -38.87
CA LEU A 485 -27.18 -54.56 -40.05
C LEU A 485 -26.40 -55.17 -41.23
N ASN A 486 -27.04 -56.08 -41.97
CA ASN A 486 -26.45 -56.69 -43.16
C ASN A 486 -27.41 -56.54 -44.35
N PRO A 487 -27.02 -55.85 -45.44
CA PRO A 487 -25.78 -55.08 -45.59
C PRO A 487 -25.63 -53.95 -44.56
N GLY A 488 -24.37 -53.60 -44.24
CA GLY A 488 -23.97 -52.55 -43.29
C GLY A 488 -24.44 -51.15 -43.67
N VAL A 489 -24.19 -50.17 -42.81
CA VAL A 489 -24.50 -48.76 -43.12
C VAL A 489 -23.33 -48.06 -43.82
N ASP A 490 -22.12 -48.64 -43.76
CA ASP A 490 -20.91 -48.22 -44.47
C ASP A 490 -20.30 -49.33 -45.35
N VAL A 491 -19.23 -48.98 -46.07
CA VAL A 491 -18.38 -49.93 -46.81
C VAL A 491 -16.90 -49.58 -46.65
N SER A 492 -16.04 -50.61 -46.75
CA SER A 492 -14.59 -50.41 -46.77
C SER A 492 -14.08 -49.92 -48.14
N GLY A 493 -13.02 -49.12 -48.12
CA GLY A 493 -12.31 -48.65 -49.32
C GLY A 493 -12.70 -47.25 -49.79
N ALA A 494 -12.01 -46.75 -50.82
CA ALA A 494 -12.11 -45.36 -51.28
C ALA A 494 -13.29 -45.08 -52.23
N THR A 495 -14.02 -46.11 -52.64
CA THR A 495 -15.17 -45.95 -53.55
C THR A 495 -16.41 -45.57 -52.74
N PRO A 496 -17.15 -44.51 -53.12
CA PRO A 496 -18.37 -44.14 -52.43
C PRO A 496 -19.40 -45.29 -52.44
N GLY A 497 -19.79 -45.74 -51.26
CA GLY A 497 -20.84 -46.74 -51.04
C GLY A 497 -21.38 -46.64 -49.61
N PRO A 498 -22.40 -47.43 -49.23
CA PRO A 498 -23.12 -48.38 -50.09
C PRO A 498 -24.19 -47.73 -50.99
N GLY A 499 -24.59 -46.47 -50.74
CA GLY A 499 -25.60 -45.78 -51.54
C GLY A 499 -27.05 -46.22 -51.26
N HIS A 500 -27.31 -46.77 -50.07
CA HIS A 500 -28.66 -47.16 -49.65
C HIS A 500 -29.57 -45.95 -49.51
N ILE A 501 -30.85 -46.12 -49.83
CA ILE A 501 -31.86 -45.06 -49.65
C ILE A 501 -32.54 -45.26 -48.30
N TYR A 502 -32.52 -44.24 -47.46
CA TYR A 502 -33.23 -44.21 -46.18
C TYR A 502 -34.46 -43.34 -46.28
N ARG A 503 -35.53 -43.75 -45.60
CA ARG A 503 -36.79 -43.00 -45.52
C ARG A 503 -37.26 -42.93 -44.08
N ILE A 504 -37.37 -41.72 -43.56
CA ILE A 504 -37.78 -41.42 -42.19
C ILE A 504 -39.16 -40.76 -42.27
N THR A 505 -40.13 -41.27 -41.52
CA THR A 505 -41.49 -40.71 -41.49
C THR A 505 -41.85 -40.25 -40.09
N LEU A 506 -42.34 -39.01 -39.97
CA LEU A 506 -42.98 -38.44 -38.80
C LEU A 506 -44.45 -38.14 -39.14
N ASP A 507 -45.37 -38.82 -38.47
CA ASP A 507 -46.80 -38.59 -38.62
C ASP A 507 -47.40 -38.01 -37.33
N SER A 508 -47.63 -36.70 -37.35
CA SER A 508 -48.21 -35.92 -36.26
C SER A 508 -49.65 -35.48 -36.57
N ARG A 509 -50.32 -36.12 -37.53
CA ARG A 509 -51.71 -35.79 -37.91
C ARG A 509 -52.72 -36.11 -36.82
N THR A 510 -52.40 -37.05 -35.93
CA THR A 510 -53.22 -37.38 -34.77
C THR A 510 -52.78 -36.56 -33.55
N THR A 511 -53.68 -35.74 -33.00
CA THR A 511 -53.41 -34.93 -31.81
C THR A 511 -52.86 -35.76 -30.65
N GLY A 512 -51.79 -35.29 -30.02
CA GLY A 512 -51.14 -35.96 -28.89
C GLY A 512 -50.27 -37.17 -29.26
N SER A 513 -50.16 -37.51 -30.55
CA SER A 513 -49.33 -38.60 -31.05
C SER A 513 -48.38 -38.09 -32.13
N THR A 514 -47.16 -38.64 -32.17
CA THR A 514 -46.25 -38.46 -33.30
C THR A 514 -45.57 -39.80 -33.57
N LEU A 515 -46.07 -40.49 -34.60
CA LEU A 515 -45.53 -41.79 -35.00
C LEU A 515 -44.25 -41.59 -35.80
N VAL A 516 -43.19 -42.32 -35.43
CA VAL A 516 -41.88 -42.27 -36.08
C VAL A 516 -41.53 -43.65 -36.61
N SER A 517 -41.10 -43.73 -37.87
CA SER A 517 -40.57 -44.95 -38.47
C SER A 517 -39.35 -44.68 -39.35
N VAL A 518 -38.54 -45.72 -39.56
CA VAL A 518 -37.37 -45.69 -40.45
C VAL A 518 -37.39 -46.90 -41.36
N GLU A 519 -37.26 -46.68 -42.65
CA GLU A 519 -37.17 -47.70 -43.69
C GLU A 519 -35.88 -47.54 -44.50
N ARG A 520 -35.39 -48.63 -45.09
CA ARG A 520 -34.19 -48.66 -45.93
C ARG A 520 -34.41 -49.49 -47.19
N ASN A 521 -33.91 -49.00 -48.32
CA ASN A 521 -33.84 -49.70 -49.59
C ASN A 521 -32.38 -49.93 -50.00
N THR A 522 -31.99 -51.20 -50.10
CA THR A 522 -30.63 -51.65 -50.48
C THR A 522 -30.54 -52.09 -51.95
N GLY A 523 -31.54 -51.76 -52.76
CA GLY A 523 -31.65 -52.15 -54.17
C GLY A 523 -32.87 -53.04 -54.49
N SER A 524 -33.55 -53.58 -53.47
CA SER A 524 -34.69 -54.50 -53.59
C SER A 524 -36.04 -53.91 -53.15
N GLY A 525 -36.11 -52.58 -52.94
CA GLY A 525 -37.28 -51.89 -52.39
C GLY A 525 -37.13 -51.57 -50.89
N PHE A 526 -38.06 -50.78 -50.34
CA PHE A 526 -38.00 -50.37 -48.93
C PHE A 526 -38.38 -51.51 -47.98
N SER A 527 -37.58 -51.66 -46.93
CA SER A 527 -37.80 -52.55 -45.80
C SER A 527 -37.83 -51.75 -44.49
N THR A 528 -38.71 -52.10 -43.57
CA THR A 528 -38.83 -51.41 -42.27
C THR A 528 -37.65 -51.79 -41.36
N LEU A 529 -36.87 -50.81 -40.94
CA LEU A 529 -35.81 -50.99 -39.92
C LEU A 529 -36.34 -50.72 -38.52
N ILE A 530 -37.10 -49.64 -38.35
CA ILE A 530 -37.76 -49.29 -37.09
C ILE A 530 -39.25 -49.13 -37.38
N ALA A 531 -40.07 -50.03 -36.82
CA ALA A 531 -41.52 -49.98 -36.95
C ALA A 531 -42.11 -48.70 -36.33
N PRO A 532 -43.25 -48.19 -36.83
CA PRO A 532 -43.90 -47.00 -36.29
C PRO A 532 -44.13 -47.09 -34.78
N PHE A 533 -43.59 -46.14 -34.02
CA PHE A 533 -43.84 -45.99 -32.58
C PHE A 533 -44.13 -44.53 -32.24
N ASN A 534 -44.89 -44.29 -31.16
CA ASN A 534 -45.21 -42.93 -30.74
C ASN A 534 -44.05 -42.33 -29.92
N ALA A 535 -43.33 -41.36 -30.49
CA ALA A 535 -42.24 -40.68 -29.79
C ALA A 535 -42.72 -39.95 -28.52
N MET A 536 -43.92 -39.36 -28.54
CA MET A 536 -44.52 -38.61 -27.43
C MET A 536 -44.88 -39.50 -26.23
N ALA A 537 -44.98 -40.81 -26.40
CA ALA A 537 -45.28 -41.75 -25.31
C ALA A 537 -44.06 -42.06 -24.42
N ASN A 538 -42.87 -41.55 -24.78
CA ASN A 538 -41.63 -41.83 -24.05
C ASN A 538 -41.41 -40.84 -22.89
N ALA A 539 -40.85 -41.36 -21.79
CA ALA A 539 -40.54 -40.56 -20.61
C ALA A 539 -39.58 -39.41 -20.93
N ASN A 540 -39.90 -38.22 -20.41
CA ASN A 540 -39.11 -36.98 -20.57
C ASN A 540 -38.98 -36.49 -22.01
N GLN A 541 -39.83 -36.92 -22.94
CA GLN A 541 -39.95 -36.29 -24.24
C GLN A 541 -40.64 -34.94 -24.09
N ALA A 542 -40.04 -33.88 -24.64
CA ALA A 542 -40.63 -32.54 -24.63
C ALA A 542 -41.91 -32.48 -25.46
N THR A 543 -42.79 -31.54 -25.13
CA THR A 543 -43.99 -31.23 -25.92
C THR A 543 -43.64 -30.99 -27.39
N LEU A 544 -44.54 -31.37 -28.29
CA LEU A 544 -44.37 -31.15 -29.72
C LEU A 544 -44.15 -29.63 -29.99
N PRO A 545 -43.07 -29.21 -30.66
CA PRO A 545 -42.84 -27.81 -31.02
C PRO A 545 -43.93 -27.22 -31.91
N SER A 546 -43.97 -25.90 -32.11
CA SER A 546 -44.86 -25.31 -33.13
C SER A 546 -44.39 -25.73 -34.52
N ASP A 547 -43.08 -25.58 -34.76
CA ASP A 547 -42.41 -25.81 -36.02
C ASP A 547 -41.09 -26.55 -35.78
N PHE A 548 -40.74 -27.43 -36.72
CA PHE A 548 -39.45 -28.07 -36.80
C PHE A 548 -38.55 -27.39 -37.83
N PHE A 549 -37.26 -27.32 -37.50
CA PHE A 549 -36.20 -27.39 -38.49
C PHE A 549 -35.80 -28.83 -38.74
N VAL A 550 -35.40 -29.14 -39.98
CA VAL A 550 -34.70 -30.37 -40.33
C VAL A 550 -33.22 -30.07 -40.47
N SER A 551 -32.40 -30.73 -39.66
CA SER A 551 -30.94 -30.59 -39.70
C SER A 551 -30.26 -31.93 -39.93
N LEU A 552 -29.11 -31.89 -40.57
CA LEU A 552 -28.22 -32.99 -40.85
C LEU A 552 -26.91 -32.75 -40.12
N THR A 553 -26.45 -33.72 -39.34
CA THR A 553 -25.14 -33.68 -38.70
C THR A 553 -24.29 -34.83 -39.19
N GLY A 554 -22.99 -34.57 -39.32
CA GLY A 554 -22.00 -35.60 -39.60
C GLY A 554 -20.92 -35.54 -38.53
N SER A 555 -20.38 -36.70 -38.19
CA SER A 555 -19.48 -36.82 -37.05
C SER A 555 -18.42 -37.90 -37.23
N THR A 556 -17.21 -37.62 -36.75
CA THR A 556 -16.12 -38.59 -36.59
C THR A 556 -15.49 -38.42 -35.21
N GLY A 557 -14.65 -39.38 -34.82
CA GLY A 557 -14.02 -39.46 -33.51
C GLY A 557 -12.61 -40.02 -33.62
N GLY A 558 -12.28 -41.01 -32.78
CA GLY A 558 -11.03 -41.76 -32.89
C GLY A 558 -10.96 -42.65 -34.14
N SER A 559 -12.12 -43.11 -34.62
CA SER A 559 -12.30 -43.68 -35.95
C SER A 559 -13.06 -42.69 -36.83
N ASN A 560 -13.03 -42.88 -38.15
CA ASN A 560 -13.56 -41.95 -39.13
C ASN A 560 -14.01 -42.67 -40.41
N ASN A 561 -14.82 -41.96 -41.20
CA ASN A 561 -15.24 -42.26 -42.56
C ASN A 561 -15.67 -40.93 -43.21
N ILE A 562 -15.69 -40.88 -44.54
CA ILE A 562 -16.34 -39.82 -45.31
C ILE A 562 -17.83 -40.09 -45.30
N HIS A 563 -18.62 -39.13 -44.82
CA HIS A 563 -20.09 -39.20 -44.83
C HIS A 563 -20.69 -38.26 -45.88
N GLU A 564 -21.44 -38.81 -46.83
CA GLU A 564 -22.09 -38.06 -47.92
C GLU A 564 -23.56 -38.43 -48.08
N LEU A 565 -24.33 -37.46 -48.58
CA LEU A 565 -25.75 -37.59 -48.87
C LEU A 565 -26.03 -37.17 -50.31
N ASP A 566 -27.01 -37.81 -50.93
CA ASP A 566 -27.47 -37.51 -52.28
C ASP A 566 -28.99 -37.72 -52.41
N ASP A 567 -29.60 -37.19 -53.47
CA ASP A 567 -31.05 -37.29 -53.75
C ASP A 567 -31.91 -36.95 -52.51
N PHE A 568 -31.58 -35.86 -51.83
CA PHE A 568 -32.25 -35.47 -50.59
C PHE A 568 -33.64 -34.92 -50.89
N GLN A 569 -34.65 -35.44 -50.19
CA GLN A 569 -36.03 -35.03 -50.35
C GLN A 569 -36.70 -34.90 -48.98
N VAL A 570 -37.39 -33.79 -48.76
CA VAL A 570 -38.30 -33.59 -47.63
C VAL A 570 -39.68 -33.33 -48.19
N CYS A 571 -40.54 -34.33 -48.11
CA CYS A 571 -41.95 -34.22 -48.45
C CYS A 571 -42.76 -34.03 -47.18
N ALA A 572 -43.56 -32.98 -47.11
CA ALA A 572 -44.50 -32.82 -46.02
C ALA A 572 -45.86 -32.34 -46.53
N THR A 573 -46.91 -32.60 -45.75
CA THR A 573 -48.22 -32.02 -46.06
C THR A 573 -48.17 -30.49 -45.96
N ARG A 574 -47.25 -29.93 -45.16
CA ARG A 574 -46.96 -28.49 -45.05
C ARG A 574 -45.46 -28.22 -44.92
N ILE A 575 -44.94 -27.33 -45.77
CA ILE A 575 -43.58 -26.78 -45.74
C ILE A 575 -43.69 -25.26 -45.91
N ASN A 576 -43.24 -24.49 -44.91
CA ASN A 576 -43.31 -23.04 -44.90
C ASN A 576 -41.93 -22.41 -45.20
N PRO A 577 -41.87 -21.23 -45.84
CA PRO A 577 -40.63 -20.45 -45.94
C PRO A 577 -40.19 -19.93 -44.56
N ILE A 578 -38.89 -19.69 -44.39
CA ILE A 578 -38.28 -19.32 -43.10
C ILE A 578 -38.39 -17.81 -42.75
N GLY A 579 -38.78 -16.95 -43.70
CA GLY A 579 -38.85 -15.50 -43.51
C GLY A 579 -37.47 -14.82 -43.45
N GLN A 580 -37.43 -13.52 -43.14
CA GLN A 580 -36.18 -12.78 -42.92
C GLN A 580 -35.59 -13.13 -41.55
N GLN A 581 -34.28 -13.38 -41.51
CA GLN A 581 -33.56 -13.77 -40.30
C GLN A 581 -32.37 -12.83 -40.04
N ILE A 582 -31.98 -12.71 -38.78
CA ILE A 582 -30.70 -12.08 -38.41
C ILE A 582 -29.59 -13.06 -38.79
N ASP A 583 -28.57 -12.61 -39.52
CA ASP A 583 -27.44 -13.45 -39.91
C ASP A 583 -26.63 -13.90 -38.68
N HIS A 584 -26.23 -12.94 -37.84
CA HIS A 584 -25.58 -13.15 -36.55
C HIS A 584 -25.69 -11.89 -35.68
N PHE A 585 -25.30 -12.01 -34.41
CA PHE A 585 -25.07 -10.86 -33.54
C PHE A 585 -23.58 -10.58 -33.41
N GLU A 586 -23.18 -9.32 -33.59
CA GLU A 586 -21.79 -8.87 -33.37
C GLU A 586 -21.67 -8.16 -32.02
N PHE A 587 -20.65 -8.53 -31.24
CA PHE A 587 -20.32 -7.95 -29.94
C PHE A 587 -18.97 -7.23 -29.98
N SER A 588 -18.97 -5.94 -29.67
CA SER A 588 -17.76 -5.12 -29.51
C SER A 588 -17.60 -4.69 -28.05
N TYR A 589 -16.43 -4.97 -27.47
CA TYR A 589 -16.08 -4.69 -26.08
C TYR A 589 -14.56 -4.77 -25.90
N ALA A 590 -14.02 -4.29 -24.77
CA ALA A 590 -12.60 -4.52 -24.46
C ALA A 590 -12.41 -5.93 -23.87
N GLY A 591 -11.37 -6.66 -24.30
CA GLY A 591 -11.12 -8.03 -23.85
C GLY A 591 -10.73 -8.16 -22.37
N GLN A 592 -10.33 -7.07 -21.73
CA GLN A 592 -10.03 -6.99 -20.30
C GLN A 592 -10.96 -6.00 -19.60
N ALA A 593 -11.38 -6.35 -18.40
CA ALA A 593 -12.23 -5.54 -17.52
C ALA A 593 -11.76 -5.66 -16.06
N LEU A 594 -12.21 -4.76 -15.19
CA LEU A 594 -11.98 -4.82 -13.75
C LEU A 594 -13.24 -5.29 -13.04
N THR A 595 -13.10 -6.05 -11.95
CA THR A 595 -14.24 -6.49 -11.14
C THR A 595 -15.09 -5.35 -10.58
N CYS A 596 -14.51 -4.16 -10.41
CA CYS A 596 -15.21 -2.98 -9.94
C CYS A 596 -16.04 -2.26 -11.02
N ASN A 597 -15.73 -2.42 -12.31
CA ASN A 597 -16.33 -1.61 -13.38
C ASN A 597 -17.32 -2.41 -14.24
N PRO A 598 -18.52 -1.85 -14.55
CA PRO A 598 -19.40 -2.42 -15.55
C PRO A 598 -18.76 -2.28 -16.94
N GLN A 599 -18.57 -3.41 -17.63
CA GLN A 599 -17.92 -3.43 -18.94
C GLN A 599 -18.88 -2.95 -20.03
N PRO A 600 -18.58 -1.89 -20.79
CA PRO A 600 -19.39 -1.50 -21.95
C PRO A 600 -19.34 -2.56 -23.04
N VAL A 601 -20.50 -2.90 -23.60
CA VAL A 601 -20.67 -3.87 -24.68
C VAL A 601 -21.61 -3.28 -25.73
N THR A 602 -21.17 -3.22 -26.98
CA THR A 602 -22.01 -2.89 -28.13
C THR A 602 -22.50 -4.18 -28.77
N VAL A 603 -23.80 -4.27 -29.04
CA VAL A 603 -24.46 -5.42 -29.68
C VAL A 603 -25.07 -4.97 -31.00
N ARG A 604 -24.76 -5.63 -32.12
CA ARG A 604 -25.31 -5.31 -33.45
C ARG A 604 -26.03 -6.52 -34.03
N ALA A 605 -27.21 -6.30 -34.60
CA ALA A 605 -27.99 -7.33 -35.30
C ALA A 605 -27.68 -7.30 -36.80
N CYS A 606 -26.82 -8.19 -37.27
CA CYS A 606 -26.29 -8.17 -38.62
C CYS A 606 -27.21 -8.92 -39.60
N LEU A 607 -27.46 -8.37 -40.78
CA LEU A 607 -28.22 -9.04 -41.86
C LEU A 607 -27.33 -9.83 -42.83
N ASN A 608 -26.01 -9.65 -42.76
CA ASN A 608 -25.03 -10.34 -43.58
C ASN A 608 -23.74 -10.61 -42.81
N ALA A 609 -22.92 -11.53 -43.34
CA ALA A 609 -21.68 -11.98 -42.68
C ALA A 609 -20.67 -10.85 -42.39
N SER A 610 -20.67 -9.77 -43.18
CA SER A 610 -19.78 -8.61 -42.97
C SER A 610 -20.32 -7.58 -41.96
N CYS A 611 -21.55 -7.78 -41.46
CA CYS A 611 -22.30 -6.81 -40.69
C CYS A 611 -22.39 -5.40 -41.31
N SER A 612 -22.33 -5.30 -42.64
CA SER A 612 -22.47 -4.03 -43.39
C SER A 612 -23.93 -3.58 -43.54
N SER A 613 -24.86 -4.51 -43.39
CA SER A 613 -26.30 -4.26 -43.31
C SER A 613 -26.80 -4.72 -41.95
N LEU A 614 -27.66 -3.92 -41.32
CA LEU A 614 -28.24 -4.19 -40.01
C LEU A 614 -29.74 -4.46 -40.10
N TYR A 615 -30.24 -5.29 -39.19
CA TYR A 615 -31.67 -5.47 -38.99
C TYR A 615 -32.20 -4.31 -38.14
N THR A 616 -32.98 -3.40 -38.74
CA THR A 616 -33.37 -2.13 -38.10
C THR A 616 -34.71 -2.17 -37.37
N ASP A 617 -35.54 -3.17 -37.64
CA ASP A 617 -36.81 -3.37 -36.94
C ASP A 617 -36.58 -3.84 -35.49
N PRO A 618 -37.60 -3.83 -34.62
CA PRO A 618 -37.45 -4.26 -33.23
C PRO A 618 -36.84 -5.67 -33.10
N VAL A 619 -35.81 -5.76 -32.26
CA VAL A 619 -35.10 -6.98 -31.90
C VAL A 619 -35.25 -7.22 -30.40
N SER A 620 -35.57 -8.45 -30.03
CA SER A 620 -35.44 -8.96 -28.66
C SER A 620 -34.37 -10.04 -28.66
N VAL A 621 -33.26 -9.85 -27.94
CA VAL A 621 -32.15 -10.82 -27.87
C VAL A 621 -31.87 -11.25 -26.44
N THR A 622 -31.86 -12.55 -26.19
CA THR A 622 -31.52 -13.13 -24.89
C THR A 622 -30.01 -13.34 -24.81
N LEU A 623 -29.34 -12.56 -23.97
CA LEU A 623 -27.90 -12.59 -23.79
C LEU A 623 -27.46 -13.68 -22.80
N SER A 624 -26.23 -14.16 -22.97
CA SER A 624 -25.49 -14.97 -21.99
C SER A 624 -24.30 -14.15 -21.46
N PRO A 625 -23.99 -14.16 -20.15
CA PRO A 625 -24.68 -14.89 -19.09
C PRO A 625 -26.08 -14.33 -18.78
N ALA A 626 -26.89 -15.09 -18.02
CA ALA A 626 -28.27 -14.71 -17.70
C ALA A 626 -28.42 -13.54 -16.71
N THR A 627 -27.33 -13.06 -16.11
CA THR A 627 -27.31 -11.97 -15.13
C THR A 627 -26.12 -11.04 -15.36
N GLY A 628 -26.15 -9.85 -14.75
CA GLY A 628 -25.07 -8.86 -14.82
C GLY A 628 -25.23 -7.84 -15.96
N TRP A 629 -26.23 -7.99 -16.82
CA TRP A 629 -26.50 -7.04 -17.88
C TRP A 629 -27.31 -5.83 -17.38
N SER A 630 -26.99 -4.67 -17.93
CA SER A 630 -27.81 -3.47 -17.88
C SER A 630 -27.84 -2.83 -19.26
N ALA A 631 -29.00 -2.31 -19.67
CA ALA A 631 -29.15 -1.68 -20.97
C ALA A 631 -28.79 -0.18 -20.90
N VAL A 632 -28.24 0.36 -21.98
CA VAL A 632 -28.07 1.80 -22.16
C VAL A 632 -29.16 2.28 -23.12
N ALA A 633 -29.95 3.27 -22.67
CA ALA A 633 -31.06 3.81 -23.47
C ALA A 633 -30.57 4.25 -24.86
N PRO A 634 -31.35 4.00 -25.93
CA PRO A 634 -32.76 3.60 -25.94
C PRO A 634 -33.01 2.09 -25.78
N ALA A 635 -31.96 1.25 -25.68
CA ALA A 635 -32.15 -0.17 -25.44
C ALA A 635 -32.72 -0.40 -24.03
N THR A 636 -33.52 -1.46 -23.87
CA THR A 636 -34.15 -1.82 -22.60
C THR A 636 -33.88 -3.28 -22.25
N LEU A 637 -34.02 -3.63 -20.97
CA LEU A 637 -33.82 -4.99 -20.48
C LEU A 637 -35.11 -5.49 -19.82
N SER A 638 -35.74 -6.55 -20.34
CA SER A 638 -37.06 -7.01 -19.88
C SER A 638 -37.03 -8.17 -18.89
N SER A 639 -35.92 -8.93 -18.82
CA SER A 639 -35.78 -10.08 -17.91
C SER A 639 -34.34 -10.36 -17.48
N GLY A 640 -33.60 -9.31 -17.11
CA GLY A 640 -32.22 -9.42 -16.60
C GLY A 640 -31.13 -9.72 -17.64
N ASN A 641 -31.48 -10.34 -18.77
CA ASN A 641 -30.57 -10.59 -19.90
C ASN A 641 -31.23 -10.47 -21.29
N VAL A 642 -32.54 -10.20 -21.36
CA VAL A 642 -33.22 -9.96 -22.64
C VAL A 642 -33.10 -8.49 -23.00
N LEU A 643 -32.20 -8.19 -23.93
CA LEU A 643 -31.94 -6.86 -24.47
C LEU A 643 -32.90 -6.59 -25.63
N ASN A 644 -33.71 -5.56 -25.51
CA ASN A 644 -34.65 -5.12 -26.53
C ASN A 644 -34.17 -3.81 -27.13
N PHE A 645 -34.09 -3.74 -28.46
CA PHE A 645 -33.63 -2.55 -29.18
C PHE A 645 -34.15 -2.51 -30.61
N SER A 646 -34.03 -1.36 -31.27
CA SER A 646 -34.31 -1.17 -32.69
C SER A 646 -33.20 -0.32 -33.31
N GLY A 647 -33.21 -0.13 -34.63
CA GLY A 647 -32.15 0.60 -35.36
C GLY A 647 -30.87 -0.22 -35.56
N GLY A 648 -30.88 -1.51 -35.20
CA GLY A 648 -29.82 -2.47 -35.51
C GLY A 648 -28.58 -2.46 -34.61
N THR A 649 -28.45 -1.50 -33.69
CA THR A 649 -27.35 -1.44 -32.71
C THR A 649 -27.88 -1.08 -31.32
N ALA A 650 -27.33 -1.72 -30.30
CA ALA A 650 -27.58 -1.42 -28.90
C ALA A 650 -26.29 -1.30 -28.10
N ALA A 651 -26.33 -0.49 -27.05
CA ALA A 651 -25.30 -0.47 -26.02
C ALA A 651 -25.84 -1.10 -24.73
N ALA A 652 -25.03 -1.93 -24.11
CA ALA A 652 -25.28 -2.56 -22.83
C ALA A 652 -24.01 -2.47 -21.97
N ARG A 653 -24.15 -2.80 -20.68
CA ARG A 653 -23.04 -2.94 -19.75
C ARG A 653 -23.14 -4.28 -19.05
N LEU A 654 -22.00 -4.93 -18.86
CA LEU A 654 -21.88 -6.22 -18.18
C LEU A 654 -21.05 -6.08 -16.91
N GLN A 655 -21.73 -6.16 -15.76
CA GLN A 655 -21.11 -6.14 -14.44
C GLN A 655 -20.73 -7.56 -14.02
N ARG A 656 -19.47 -7.74 -13.59
CA ARG A 656 -19.03 -8.95 -12.91
C ARG A 656 -18.04 -8.58 -11.81
N THR A 657 -18.35 -9.00 -10.59
CA THR A 657 -17.57 -8.68 -9.38
C THR A 657 -16.56 -9.77 -9.00
N THR A 658 -16.44 -10.83 -9.82
CA THR A 658 -15.53 -11.96 -9.61
C THR A 658 -14.47 -12.06 -10.69
N VAL A 659 -13.27 -12.51 -10.31
CA VAL A 659 -12.13 -12.69 -11.20
C VAL A 659 -12.38 -13.86 -12.17
N GLY A 660 -11.83 -13.75 -13.39
CA GLY A 660 -11.75 -14.84 -14.35
C GLY A 660 -12.41 -14.53 -15.69
N ASN A 661 -12.41 -15.54 -16.56
CA ASN A 661 -12.93 -15.41 -17.91
C ASN A 661 -14.46 -15.58 -17.92
N LEU A 662 -15.15 -14.72 -18.67
CA LEU A 662 -16.58 -14.79 -18.93
C LEU A 662 -16.82 -14.98 -20.42
N SER A 663 -17.50 -16.04 -20.82
CA SER A 663 -18.03 -16.15 -22.19
C SER A 663 -19.35 -15.39 -22.27
N ILE A 664 -19.50 -14.58 -23.32
CA ILE A 664 -20.77 -13.93 -23.66
C ILE A 664 -21.33 -14.49 -24.97
N GLY A 665 -22.62 -14.32 -25.20
CA GLY A 665 -23.25 -14.76 -26.45
C GLY A 665 -24.75 -14.55 -26.47
N VAL A 666 -25.42 -15.20 -27.41
CA VAL A 666 -26.87 -15.15 -27.62
C VAL A 666 -27.45 -16.54 -27.50
N SER A 667 -28.50 -16.70 -26.70
CA SER A 667 -29.22 -17.98 -26.55
C SER A 667 -30.51 -18.04 -27.38
N ASN A 668 -31.15 -16.90 -27.62
CA ASN A 668 -32.35 -16.78 -28.44
C ASN A 668 -32.51 -15.35 -28.96
N SER A 669 -33.23 -15.16 -30.07
CA SER A 669 -33.68 -13.85 -30.52
C SER A 669 -35.01 -13.90 -31.26
N SER A 670 -35.70 -12.75 -31.29
CA SER A 670 -36.82 -12.48 -32.19
C SER A 670 -36.52 -11.17 -32.96
N PRO A 671 -36.48 -11.21 -34.31
CA PRO A 671 -36.57 -12.39 -35.16
C PRO A 671 -35.41 -13.38 -34.91
N ALA A 672 -35.63 -14.64 -35.30
CA ALA A 672 -34.64 -15.70 -35.11
C ALA A 672 -33.35 -15.40 -35.89
N THR A 673 -32.21 -15.79 -35.32
CA THR A 673 -30.97 -15.83 -36.11
C THR A 673 -31.02 -16.98 -37.11
N LYS A 674 -30.24 -16.87 -38.19
CA LYS A 674 -30.04 -17.95 -39.14
C LYS A 674 -29.62 -19.21 -38.37
N PRO A 675 -30.20 -20.39 -38.69
CA PRO A 675 -29.79 -21.62 -38.06
C PRO A 675 -28.28 -21.80 -38.13
N LEU A 676 -27.69 -22.32 -37.05
CA LEU A 676 -26.26 -22.57 -36.95
C LEU A 676 -25.37 -21.31 -36.89
N SER A 677 -25.94 -20.10 -36.85
CA SER A 677 -25.19 -18.86 -36.64
C SER A 677 -24.56 -18.79 -35.24
N VAL A 678 -23.33 -18.31 -35.19
CA VAL A 678 -22.61 -18.04 -33.94
C VAL A 678 -22.39 -16.52 -33.78
N PRO A 679 -22.37 -15.99 -32.56
CA PRO A 679 -21.99 -14.61 -32.33
C PRO A 679 -20.59 -14.31 -32.87
N VAL A 680 -20.41 -13.13 -33.44
CA VAL A 680 -19.10 -12.58 -33.82
C VAL A 680 -18.68 -11.63 -32.72
N CYS A 681 -17.43 -11.72 -32.26
CA CYS A 681 -16.97 -10.96 -31.12
C CYS A 681 -15.61 -10.31 -31.37
N SER A 682 -15.40 -9.15 -30.75
CA SER A 682 -14.11 -8.43 -30.74
C SER A 682 -12.95 -9.24 -30.14
N THR A 683 -13.25 -10.31 -29.40
CA THR A 683 -12.27 -11.29 -28.90
C THR A 683 -12.58 -12.68 -29.43
N ALA A 684 -11.55 -13.52 -29.54
CA ALA A 684 -11.72 -14.94 -29.83
C ALA A 684 -12.62 -15.61 -28.76
N ASN A 685 -13.46 -16.56 -29.19
CA ASN A 685 -14.39 -17.31 -28.33
C ASN A 685 -15.38 -16.45 -27.52
N CYS A 686 -15.57 -15.17 -27.86
CA CYS A 686 -16.46 -14.27 -27.15
C CYS A 686 -16.19 -14.15 -25.64
N THR A 687 -14.91 -14.10 -25.24
CA THR A 687 -14.52 -14.05 -23.82
C THR A 687 -14.04 -12.68 -23.35
N ILE A 688 -14.44 -12.29 -22.13
CA ILE A 688 -13.94 -11.12 -21.38
C ILE A 688 -13.17 -11.62 -20.15
N SER A 689 -11.95 -11.13 -19.93
CA SER A 689 -11.14 -11.42 -18.75
C SER A 689 -11.31 -10.35 -17.69
N TYR A 690 -11.86 -10.71 -16.52
CA TYR A 690 -12.02 -9.80 -15.37
C TYR A 690 -10.84 -9.93 -14.41
N ALA A 691 -10.10 -8.83 -14.21
CA ALA A 691 -9.01 -8.72 -13.26
C ALA A 691 -9.47 -8.19 -11.89
N GLU A 692 -8.77 -8.60 -10.83
CA GLU A 692 -9.08 -8.23 -9.45
C GLU A 692 -8.88 -6.72 -9.20
N SER A 693 -9.86 -6.10 -8.55
CA SER A 693 -9.82 -4.71 -8.12
C SER A 693 -9.47 -4.62 -6.64
N GLY A 694 -8.78 -3.56 -6.23
CA GLY A 694 -8.35 -3.32 -4.85
C GLY A 694 -8.17 -1.82 -4.56
N PHE A 695 -7.64 -1.51 -3.39
CA PHE A 695 -7.28 -0.15 -3.01
C PHE A 695 -5.77 0.02 -3.02
N LEU A 696 -5.31 1.12 -3.62
CA LEU A 696 -3.98 1.67 -3.39
C LEU A 696 -4.10 2.66 -2.23
N LEU A 697 -3.61 2.26 -1.06
CA LEU A 697 -3.34 3.17 0.04
C LEU A 697 -1.94 3.74 -0.15
N ASP A 698 -1.82 5.05 0.05
CA ASP A 698 -0.57 5.79 -0.05
C ASP A 698 -0.50 6.71 1.18
N VAL A 699 0.24 6.29 2.20
CA VAL A 699 0.38 6.96 3.48
C VAL A 699 1.86 7.36 3.66
N PRO A 700 2.19 8.66 3.60
CA PRO A 700 3.55 9.11 3.82
C PRO A 700 4.07 8.78 5.22
N ASN A 701 5.38 8.55 5.34
CA ASN A 701 6.07 8.57 6.64
C ASN A 701 5.83 9.91 7.34
N MET A 702 5.73 9.88 8.67
CA MET A 702 5.29 11.05 9.45
C MET A 702 6.06 11.23 10.75
N LEU A 703 5.94 12.44 11.31
CA LEU A 703 6.36 12.71 12.69
C LEU A 703 5.25 12.28 13.64
N ALA A 704 5.60 11.59 14.71
CA ALA A 704 4.66 11.18 15.74
C ALA A 704 3.89 12.39 16.28
N ALA A 705 2.58 12.23 16.49
CA ALA A 705 1.62 13.27 16.85
C ALA A 705 1.32 14.35 15.79
N LYS A 706 2.09 14.45 14.70
CA LYS A 706 1.79 15.39 13.63
C LYS A 706 0.68 14.85 12.73
N LEU A 707 -0.32 15.67 12.44
CA LEU A 707 -1.33 15.37 11.43
C LEU A 707 -0.67 15.48 10.04
N THR A 708 -0.74 14.40 9.27
CA THR A 708 -0.20 14.35 7.91
C THR A 708 -1.32 14.49 6.91
N ASP A 709 -1.26 15.55 6.11
CA ASP A 709 -2.04 15.74 4.89
C ASP A 709 -1.23 15.23 3.69
N GLY A 710 -1.91 14.57 2.75
CA GLY A 710 -1.26 13.95 1.58
C GLY A 710 -1.39 12.43 1.51
N ALA A 711 -1.86 11.78 2.58
CA ALA A 711 -2.28 10.40 2.49
C ALA A 711 -3.52 10.26 1.59
N SER A 712 -3.67 9.14 0.91
CA SER A 712 -4.83 8.90 0.05
C SER A 712 -5.17 7.44 -0.14
N ILE A 713 -6.39 7.20 -0.62
CA ILE A 713 -6.86 5.89 -1.07
C ILE A 713 -7.39 6.01 -2.50
N THR A 714 -6.96 5.12 -3.39
CA THR A 714 -7.41 5.07 -4.78
C THR A 714 -7.94 3.69 -5.14
N ALA A 715 -9.10 3.63 -5.80
CA ALA A 715 -9.70 2.38 -6.26
C ALA A 715 -9.09 1.96 -7.61
N VAL A 716 -8.33 0.86 -7.64
CA VAL A 716 -7.48 0.47 -8.77
C VAL A 716 -7.48 -1.03 -9.06
N ARG A 717 -6.83 -1.47 -10.13
CA ARG A 717 -6.44 -2.86 -10.35
C ARG A 717 -5.40 -3.28 -9.32
N LYS A 718 -5.65 -4.37 -8.60
CA LYS A 718 -4.83 -4.80 -7.47
C LYS A 718 -3.40 -5.22 -7.84
N ALA A 719 -3.20 -5.77 -9.03
CA ALA A 719 -1.93 -6.38 -9.42
C ALA A 719 -0.80 -5.36 -9.66
N ASP A 720 -1.13 -4.16 -10.14
CA ASP A 720 -0.14 -3.19 -10.62
C ASP A 720 -0.59 -1.72 -10.51
N ASN A 721 -1.76 -1.45 -9.94
CA ASN A 721 -2.34 -0.12 -9.75
C ASN A 721 -2.58 0.71 -11.04
N ALA A 722 -2.43 0.11 -12.23
CA ALA A 722 -2.38 0.88 -13.48
C ALA A 722 -3.74 1.24 -14.08
N ALA A 723 -4.83 0.58 -13.66
CA ALA A 723 -6.19 0.86 -14.15
C ALA A 723 -7.11 1.28 -13.00
N LEU A 724 -7.88 2.35 -13.22
CA LEU A 724 -8.78 2.93 -12.21
C LEU A 724 -10.16 2.26 -12.24
N CYS A 725 -10.80 2.17 -11.08
CA CYS A 725 -12.19 1.73 -10.92
C CYS A 725 -13.20 2.83 -11.32
N VAL A 726 -12.97 3.47 -12.45
CA VAL A 726 -13.86 4.47 -13.05
C VAL A 726 -14.66 3.81 -14.18
N PRO A 727 -15.99 3.97 -14.23
CA PRO A 727 -16.79 4.96 -13.50
C PRO A 727 -17.31 4.54 -12.12
N ALA A 728 -17.10 3.31 -11.65
CA ALA A 728 -17.80 2.78 -10.46
C ALA A 728 -17.49 3.53 -9.15
N PHE A 729 -16.28 4.08 -9.02
CA PHE A 729 -15.82 4.88 -7.89
C PHE A 729 -15.68 6.38 -8.23
N ALA A 730 -16.14 6.82 -9.40
CA ALA A 730 -16.04 8.23 -9.78
C ALA A 730 -17.15 9.08 -9.16
N ASN A 731 -16.80 10.13 -8.42
CA ASN A 731 -17.74 11.09 -7.81
C ASN A 731 -18.79 10.44 -6.90
N VAL A 732 -18.39 9.44 -6.12
CA VAL A 732 -19.28 8.71 -5.21
C VAL A 732 -18.73 8.66 -3.80
N THR A 733 -19.62 8.56 -2.82
CA THR A 733 -19.24 8.23 -1.44
C THR A 733 -19.35 6.73 -1.21
N ARG A 734 -18.34 6.15 -0.56
CA ARG A 734 -18.29 4.73 -0.16
C ARG A 734 -17.86 4.61 1.29
N THR A 735 -18.44 3.65 2.00
CA THR A 735 -18.03 3.30 3.36
C THR A 735 -16.93 2.26 3.31
N ILE A 736 -15.74 2.63 3.75
CA ILE A 736 -14.52 1.82 3.71
C ILE A 736 -14.17 1.40 5.14
N GLY A 737 -13.97 0.10 5.36
CA GLY A 737 -13.55 -0.45 6.64
C GLY A 737 -12.03 -0.40 6.77
N PHE A 738 -11.52 0.29 7.79
CA PHE A 738 -10.10 0.40 8.09
C PHE A 738 -9.71 -0.43 9.30
N THR A 739 -8.52 -1.02 9.25
CA THR A 739 -7.82 -1.63 10.40
C THR A 739 -6.37 -1.18 10.43
N ALA A 740 -5.75 -1.18 11.61
CA ALA A 740 -4.36 -0.86 11.80
C ALA A 740 -3.68 -1.92 12.68
N ALA A 741 -2.44 -2.27 12.37
CA ALA A 741 -1.63 -3.22 13.12
C ALA A 741 -0.20 -2.72 13.29
N TYR A 742 0.39 -3.01 14.46
CA TYR A 742 1.79 -2.70 14.75
C TYR A 742 2.70 -3.71 14.04
N VAL A 743 3.73 -3.21 13.35
CA VAL A 743 4.68 -4.05 12.59
C VAL A 743 6.04 -4.08 13.28
N ASP A 744 6.65 -2.91 13.49
CA ASP A 744 7.89 -2.78 14.25
C ASP A 744 7.86 -1.50 15.12
N PRO A 745 7.76 -1.63 16.45
CA PRO A 745 7.57 -2.87 17.21
C PRO A 745 6.25 -3.56 16.90
N ASN A 746 6.15 -4.88 17.09
CA ASN A 746 4.93 -5.67 16.85
C ASN A 746 3.86 -5.53 17.95
N SER A 747 3.96 -4.49 18.78
CA SER A 747 3.10 -4.22 19.93
C SER A 747 2.97 -2.70 20.15
N GLY A 748 1.86 -2.26 20.72
CA GLY A 748 1.61 -0.85 21.02
C GLY A 748 0.24 -0.62 21.65
N THR A 749 -0.03 0.61 22.09
CA THR A 749 -1.31 0.98 22.73
C THR A 749 -2.04 2.12 22.03
N GLN A 750 -1.36 2.89 21.18
CA GLN A 750 -1.95 4.04 20.48
C GLN A 750 -2.65 3.61 19.19
N PRO A 751 -3.88 4.08 18.90
CA PRO A 751 -4.51 3.86 17.60
C PRO A 751 -3.89 4.77 16.52
N VAL A 752 -4.02 4.38 15.26
CA VAL A 752 -3.84 5.30 14.12
C VAL A 752 -5.11 6.12 14.00
N VAL A 753 -5.00 7.44 13.82
CA VAL A 753 -6.16 8.31 13.63
C VAL A 753 -6.29 8.63 12.14
N VAL A 754 -7.36 8.15 11.50
CA VAL A 754 -7.66 8.41 10.08
C VAL A 754 -8.92 9.25 9.98
N ASN A 755 -8.84 10.44 9.37
CA ASN A 755 -9.95 11.39 9.26
C ASN A 755 -10.66 11.64 10.61
N GLY A 756 -9.88 11.73 11.69
CA GLY A 756 -10.38 11.97 13.06
C GLY A 756 -10.89 10.73 13.80
N SER A 757 -10.93 9.55 13.18
CA SER A 757 -11.39 8.30 13.81
C SER A 757 -10.23 7.41 14.24
N ASN A 758 -10.32 6.81 15.43
CA ASN A 758 -9.32 5.87 15.93
C ASN A 758 -9.46 4.51 15.24
N ILE A 759 -8.41 4.09 14.55
CA ILE A 759 -8.26 2.84 13.83
C ILE A 759 -7.29 1.93 14.59
N SER A 760 -7.72 0.71 14.86
CA SER A 760 -6.96 -0.33 15.57
C SER A 760 -7.18 -1.68 14.89
N ALA A 761 -6.96 -2.79 15.58
CA ALA A 761 -7.16 -4.13 15.02
C ALA A 761 -8.62 -4.41 14.61
N ALA A 762 -9.60 -3.78 15.27
CA ALA A 762 -11.01 -3.92 14.93
C ALA A 762 -11.40 -3.00 13.76
N VAL A 763 -12.23 -3.51 12.84
CA VAL A 763 -12.68 -2.76 11.66
C VAL A 763 -13.47 -1.53 12.07
N SER A 764 -13.04 -0.37 11.59
CA SER A 764 -13.69 0.92 11.77
C SER A 764 -14.12 1.48 10.42
N ASN A 765 -15.41 1.76 10.26
CA ASN A 765 -15.99 2.16 8.99
C ASN A 765 -15.97 3.69 8.82
N LEU A 766 -15.37 4.15 7.72
CA LEU A 766 -15.27 5.57 7.36
C LEU A 766 -15.97 5.82 6.01
N SER A 767 -16.82 6.84 5.95
CA SER A 767 -17.40 7.30 4.69
C SER A 767 -16.42 8.22 3.97
N LEU A 768 -15.96 7.79 2.79
CA LEU A 768 -15.01 8.52 1.97
C LEU A 768 -15.67 8.97 0.66
N SER A 769 -15.46 10.23 0.30
CA SER A 769 -15.90 10.79 -0.99
C SER A 769 -14.78 10.68 -2.01
N PHE A 770 -14.98 9.84 -3.02
CA PHE A 770 -14.06 9.63 -4.12
C PHE A 770 -14.33 10.65 -5.24
N ASP A 771 -13.26 11.21 -5.79
CA ASP A 771 -13.30 12.16 -6.90
C ASP A 771 -13.56 11.47 -8.26
N GLY A 772 -13.49 12.22 -9.36
CA GLY A 772 -13.71 11.70 -10.72
C GLY A 772 -12.70 10.63 -11.16
N ASN A 773 -11.56 10.49 -10.46
CA ASN A 773 -10.53 9.50 -10.72
C ASN A 773 -10.60 8.30 -9.76
N GLY A 774 -11.61 8.25 -8.89
CA GLY A 774 -11.71 7.19 -7.88
C GLY A 774 -10.64 7.32 -6.80
N ARG A 775 -10.18 8.54 -6.49
CA ARG A 775 -9.27 8.84 -5.38
C ARG A 775 -10.00 9.61 -4.26
N ALA A 776 -9.71 9.29 -3.01
CA ALA A 776 -10.16 10.02 -1.84
C ALA A 776 -8.97 10.42 -0.95
N PRO A 777 -8.88 11.69 -0.49
CA PRO A 777 -7.83 12.13 0.42
C PRO A 777 -8.07 11.59 1.83
N LEU A 778 -6.96 11.30 2.53
CA LEU A 778 -6.93 10.90 3.93
C LEU A 778 -6.06 11.88 4.73
N THR A 779 -6.46 12.11 5.97
CA THR A 779 -5.60 12.71 6.99
C THR A 779 -5.24 11.62 7.99
N VAL A 780 -3.94 11.45 8.25
CA VAL A 780 -3.44 10.37 9.12
C VAL A 780 -2.56 10.95 10.21
N ARG A 781 -2.75 10.49 11.45
CA ARG A 781 -1.92 10.83 12.60
C ARG A 781 -1.69 9.60 13.45
N TYR A 782 -0.47 9.42 13.94
CA TYR A 782 -0.15 8.37 14.90
C TYR A 782 0.63 8.97 16.07
N ASN A 783 0.18 8.74 17.30
CA ASN A 783 0.71 9.37 18.51
C ASN A 783 1.84 8.57 19.17
N ASP A 784 2.52 7.74 18.42
CA ASP A 784 3.66 6.95 18.88
C ASP A 784 4.66 6.80 17.73
N ALA A 785 5.76 6.08 17.97
CA ALA A 785 6.75 5.78 16.95
C ALA A 785 6.68 4.30 16.53
N GLY A 786 7.14 3.99 15.32
CA GLY A 786 7.21 2.64 14.77
C GLY A 786 6.67 2.54 13.36
N GLN A 787 6.83 1.37 12.76
CA GLN A 787 6.21 0.99 11.49
C GLN A 787 4.82 0.40 11.75
N ILE A 788 3.84 0.93 11.03
CA ILE A 788 2.43 0.59 11.17
C ILE A 788 1.90 0.11 9.82
N SER A 789 1.06 -0.92 9.85
CA SER A 789 0.26 -1.32 8.69
C SER A 789 -1.14 -0.73 8.81
N LEU A 790 -1.57 -0.02 7.77
CA LEU A 790 -2.95 0.43 7.62
C LEU A 790 -3.59 -0.37 6.49
N SER A 791 -4.71 -1.02 6.76
CA SER A 791 -5.47 -1.79 5.78
C SER A 791 -6.85 -1.18 5.57
N ALA A 792 -7.31 -1.18 4.32
CA ALA A 792 -8.64 -0.78 3.89
C ALA A 792 -9.36 -1.97 3.24
N SER A 793 -10.66 -2.07 3.51
CA SER A 793 -11.52 -3.13 2.99
C SER A 793 -12.88 -2.54 2.58
N TYR A 794 -13.45 -3.09 1.51
CA TYR A 794 -14.77 -2.74 1.02
C TYR A 794 -15.51 -3.98 0.54
N SER A 795 -16.78 -4.07 0.93
CA SER A 795 -17.72 -5.07 0.45
C SER A 795 -18.90 -4.36 -0.20
N GLY A 796 -19.04 -4.53 -1.51
CA GLY A 796 -20.14 -4.00 -2.30
C GLY A 796 -21.48 -4.59 -1.90
N SER A 797 -22.55 -3.83 -2.15
CA SER A 797 -23.92 -4.14 -1.73
C SER A 797 -24.92 -3.89 -2.86
N ALA A 798 -26.16 -4.35 -2.70
CA ALA A 798 -27.22 -4.03 -3.64
C ALA A 798 -27.50 -2.52 -3.70
N GLY A 799 -27.38 -1.79 -2.59
CA GLY A 799 -27.60 -0.34 -2.52
C GLY A 799 -26.54 0.48 -3.26
N THR A 800 -25.34 -0.06 -3.40
CA THR A 800 -24.22 0.56 -4.15
C THR A 800 -24.12 0.06 -5.60
N GLY A 801 -24.96 -0.91 -6.00
CA GLY A 801 -25.01 -1.43 -7.37
C GLY A 801 -23.88 -2.40 -7.74
N ASP A 802 -23.09 -2.84 -6.76
CA ASP A 802 -21.86 -3.63 -6.94
C ASP A 802 -21.78 -4.82 -5.97
N SER A 803 -22.94 -5.41 -5.65
CA SER A 803 -23.06 -6.56 -4.74
C SER A 803 -22.04 -7.66 -5.02
N GLY A 804 -21.33 -8.08 -3.98
CA GLY A 804 -20.28 -9.10 -4.05
C GLY A 804 -18.91 -8.61 -4.52
N LEU A 805 -18.75 -7.31 -4.82
CA LEU A 805 -17.43 -6.71 -5.03
C LEU A 805 -16.65 -6.71 -3.72
N LEU A 806 -15.46 -7.30 -3.72
CA LEU A 806 -14.53 -7.24 -2.61
C LEU A 806 -13.29 -6.49 -3.06
N MET A 807 -12.91 -5.45 -2.31
CA MET A 807 -11.70 -4.67 -2.56
C MET A 807 -10.93 -4.52 -1.26
N ASN A 808 -9.64 -4.82 -1.31
CA ASN A 808 -8.73 -4.68 -0.18
C ASN A 808 -7.49 -3.88 -0.62
N GLY A 809 -6.86 -3.20 0.32
CA GLY A 809 -5.60 -2.52 0.14
C GLY A 809 -4.87 -2.40 1.47
N THR A 810 -3.55 -2.43 1.45
CA THR A 810 -2.72 -2.29 2.64
C THR A 810 -1.51 -1.45 2.29
N ASP A 811 -1.11 -0.58 3.20
CA ASP A 811 0.12 0.18 3.12
C ASP A 811 0.89 0.12 4.45
N LEU A 812 2.20 0.36 4.38
CA LEU A 812 3.10 0.43 5.51
C LEU A 812 3.69 1.83 5.58
N PHE A 813 3.61 2.47 6.75
CA PHE A 813 4.24 3.76 6.98
C PHE A 813 4.99 3.78 8.30
N VAL A 814 6.00 4.64 8.38
CA VAL A 814 6.79 4.87 9.59
C VAL A 814 6.34 6.18 10.24
N SER A 815 6.05 6.11 11.54
CA SER A 815 5.96 7.28 12.40
C SER A 815 7.22 7.37 13.24
N LYS A 816 7.90 8.51 13.20
CA LYS A 816 9.16 8.70 13.92
C LYS A 816 9.02 9.79 15.00
N PRO A 817 9.76 9.72 16.12
CA PRO A 817 9.79 10.81 17.08
C PRO A 817 10.27 12.11 16.43
N TYR A 818 9.81 13.24 16.95
CA TYR A 818 10.32 14.55 16.56
C TYR A 818 11.77 14.73 17.00
N GLY A 819 12.08 14.37 18.25
CA GLY A 819 13.40 14.52 18.85
C GLY A 819 13.56 13.77 20.17
N LEU A 820 14.65 14.04 20.87
CA LEU A 820 14.99 13.44 22.16
C LEU A 820 15.04 14.49 23.27
N CYS A 821 14.20 14.33 24.29
CA CYS A 821 14.27 15.10 25.53
C CYS A 821 15.31 14.48 26.46
N LEU A 822 16.39 15.22 26.75
CA LEU A 822 17.46 14.82 27.66
C LEU A 822 17.34 15.58 28.97
N GLN A 823 17.14 14.86 30.08
CA GLN A 823 17.02 15.43 31.41
C GLN A 823 18.05 14.80 32.34
N ARG A 824 18.66 15.66 33.16
CA ARG A 824 19.39 15.22 34.35
C ARG A 824 18.43 14.51 35.34
N PRO A 825 18.94 13.72 36.29
CA PRO A 825 18.11 13.06 37.30
C PRO A 825 17.27 14.07 38.09
N VAL A 826 16.01 13.72 38.36
CA VAL A 826 15.06 14.58 39.10
C VAL A 826 15.52 14.88 40.54
N ALA A 827 16.38 14.02 41.11
CA ALA A 827 16.98 14.23 42.43
C ALA A 827 18.00 15.39 42.49
N ILE A 828 18.39 15.95 41.33
CA ILE A 828 19.31 17.09 41.25
C ILE A 828 18.53 18.40 41.39
N THR A 829 18.45 18.90 42.62
CA THR A 829 17.86 20.20 42.96
C THR A 829 18.94 21.28 43.02
N GLY A 830 18.91 22.21 42.06
CA GLY A 830 19.85 23.33 41.98
C GLY A 830 19.52 24.20 40.77
N ASP A 831 19.51 25.53 40.96
CA ASP A 831 19.23 26.48 39.90
C ASP A 831 20.45 26.63 38.98
N LEU A 832 20.43 25.88 37.87
CA LEU A 832 21.44 26.00 36.82
C LEU A 832 21.03 26.97 35.71
N SER A 833 19.89 27.68 35.84
CA SER A 833 19.37 28.54 34.77
C SER A 833 20.33 29.66 34.37
N ASN A 834 21.27 30.02 35.25
CA ASN A 834 22.30 31.06 35.04
C ASN A 834 23.75 30.56 35.24
N CYS A 835 23.99 29.26 35.09
CA CYS A 835 25.30 28.64 35.30
C CYS A 835 26.22 28.86 34.07
N ASN A 836 26.90 30.01 33.98
CA ASN A 836 27.82 30.34 32.87
C ASN A 836 29.30 30.49 33.27
N ALA A 837 29.67 30.08 34.49
CA ALA A 837 31.02 30.29 35.03
C ALA A 837 31.34 29.37 36.21
N ALA A 838 32.53 29.53 36.81
CA ALA A 838 33.01 28.80 37.98
C ALA A 838 32.25 29.06 39.31
N LYS A 839 31.16 29.84 39.27
CA LYS A 839 30.22 30.02 40.40
C LYS A 839 29.03 29.07 40.34
N CYS A 840 28.90 28.33 39.24
CA CYS A 840 27.87 27.33 39.08
C CYS A 840 27.91 26.30 40.20
N ASP A 841 26.75 25.78 40.59
CA ASP A 841 26.71 24.73 41.59
C ASP A 841 27.48 23.49 41.11
N VAL A 842 28.36 22.99 42.00
CA VAL A 842 29.04 21.71 41.78
C VAL A 842 27.95 20.66 41.55
N PHE A 843 28.17 19.80 40.56
CA PHE A 843 27.22 18.77 40.18
C PHE A 843 26.73 18.04 41.45
N PRO A 844 25.42 18.12 41.76
CA PRO A 844 24.90 17.62 43.03
C PRO A 844 25.22 16.15 43.28
N GLY A 845 25.56 15.84 44.53
CA GLY A 845 26.14 14.54 44.90
C GLY A 845 27.67 14.51 44.83
N GLY A 846 28.33 15.62 44.45
CA GLY A 846 29.79 15.70 44.40
C GLY A 846 30.38 14.94 43.21
N ILE A 847 29.64 14.84 42.11
CA ILE A 847 30.07 14.14 40.89
C ILE A 847 31.30 14.85 40.31
N ARG A 848 32.38 14.09 40.18
CA ARG A 848 33.68 14.58 39.71
C ARG A 848 33.89 14.21 38.25
N ALA A 849 34.88 14.83 37.61
CA ALA A 849 35.31 14.44 36.27
C ALA A 849 35.63 12.94 36.24
N GLY A 850 34.92 12.19 35.41
CA GLY A 850 34.98 10.72 35.29
C GLY A 850 34.02 9.94 36.21
N ASP A 851 33.23 10.58 37.08
CA ASP A 851 32.17 9.90 37.82
C ASP A 851 30.94 9.65 36.94
N ASN A 852 30.27 8.52 37.16
CA ASN A 852 29.02 8.21 36.48
C ASN A 852 27.84 9.00 37.08
N PHE A 853 26.99 9.53 36.21
CA PHE A 853 25.69 10.11 36.54
C PHE A 853 24.61 9.57 35.59
N PRO A 854 23.37 9.33 36.05
CA PRO A 854 22.30 8.89 35.18
C PRO A 854 21.81 10.05 34.29
N LEU A 855 21.56 9.78 33.01
CA LEU A 855 20.87 10.69 32.09
C LEU A 855 19.54 10.07 31.68
N THR A 856 18.43 10.76 31.96
CA THR A 856 17.09 10.31 31.54
C THR A 856 16.79 10.85 30.15
N ILE A 857 16.55 9.96 29.19
CA ILE A 857 16.32 10.31 27.79
C ILE A 857 14.95 9.80 27.38
N ARG A 858 14.10 10.68 26.86
CA ARG A 858 12.74 10.40 26.43
C ARG A 858 12.57 10.77 24.96
N ALA A 859 12.11 9.84 24.12
CA ALA A 859 11.74 10.17 22.75
C ALA A 859 10.36 10.82 22.70
N VAL A 860 10.24 11.94 22.00
CA VAL A 860 9.06 12.78 22.04
C VAL A 860 8.42 13.00 20.67
N GLY A 861 7.10 13.12 20.65
CA GLY A 861 6.33 13.48 19.46
C GLY A 861 6.42 14.97 19.13
N TRP A 862 5.95 15.32 17.94
CA TRP A 862 5.86 16.70 17.44
C TRP A 862 4.83 17.51 18.24
N GLU A 863 5.16 18.76 18.54
CA GLU A 863 4.23 19.73 19.13
C GLU A 863 4.04 20.97 18.24
N ALA A 864 5.11 21.47 17.63
CA ALA A 864 5.07 22.64 16.74
C ALA A 864 6.13 22.56 15.64
N ASP A 865 5.86 23.19 14.50
CA ASP A 865 6.81 23.24 13.38
C ASP A 865 8.03 24.11 13.72
N GLY A 866 9.22 23.54 13.49
CA GLY A 866 10.49 24.21 13.76
C GLY A 866 10.83 24.37 15.26
N GLU A 867 10.18 23.62 16.15
CA GLU A 867 10.53 23.62 17.58
C GLU A 867 12.01 23.26 17.80
N ALA A 868 12.69 23.99 18.68
CA ALA A 868 14.13 23.83 18.86
C ALA A 868 14.45 22.49 19.56
N LEU A 869 15.51 21.79 19.12
CA LEU A 869 15.95 20.49 19.67
C LEU A 869 16.70 20.63 21.01
N THR A 870 16.10 21.34 21.96
CA THR A 870 16.66 21.60 23.29
C THR A 870 15.75 21.07 24.38
N ALA A 871 16.30 20.71 25.53
CA ALA A 871 15.51 20.23 26.66
C ALA A 871 14.43 21.23 27.11
N ALA A 872 14.65 22.54 26.95
CA ALA A 872 13.67 23.56 27.34
C ALA A 872 12.35 23.46 26.54
N GLN A 873 12.43 23.04 25.27
CA GLN A 873 11.27 22.83 24.42
C GLN A 873 10.81 21.37 24.50
N LEU A 874 11.68 20.42 24.14
CA LEU A 874 11.31 19.01 23.99
C LEU A 874 10.86 18.32 25.29
N CYS A 875 11.23 18.84 26.46
CA CYS A 875 10.87 18.25 27.74
C CYS A 875 9.59 18.83 28.36
N SER A 876 8.90 19.74 27.68
CA SER A 876 7.69 20.40 28.16
C SER A 876 6.64 20.44 27.06
N GLY A 877 5.51 19.73 27.24
CA GLY A 877 4.40 19.74 26.28
C GLY A 877 4.40 18.53 25.33
N ASN A 878 5.56 18.16 24.77
CA ASN A 878 5.63 17.04 23.84
C ASN A 878 5.22 15.71 24.48
N ILE A 879 4.37 14.95 23.76
CA ILE A 879 3.99 13.60 24.15
C ILE A 879 5.19 12.65 24.10
N THR A 880 5.16 11.60 24.90
CA THR A 880 6.13 10.51 24.83
C THR A 880 5.80 9.57 23.68
N THR A 881 6.82 8.95 23.08
CA THR A 881 6.67 7.88 22.07
C THR A 881 7.22 6.54 22.60
N PRO A 882 6.45 5.80 23.43
CA PRO A 882 6.94 4.59 24.09
C PRO A 882 7.38 3.46 23.17
N ASN A 883 6.88 3.42 21.93
CA ASN A 883 7.26 2.40 20.95
C ASN A 883 8.56 2.73 20.20
N PHE A 884 9.20 3.86 20.50
CA PHE A 884 10.50 4.17 19.91
C PHE A 884 11.60 3.25 20.45
N ARG A 885 12.40 2.70 19.54
CA ARG A 885 13.59 1.89 19.82
C ARG A 885 14.65 2.21 18.78
N LEU A 886 15.87 2.49 19.23
CA LEU A 886 17.01 2.69 18.33
C LEU A 886 18.33 2.46 19.09
N ASN A 887 19.22 1.67 18.50
CA ASN A 887 20.53 1.37 19.09
C ASN A 887 21.60 2.36 18.61
N GLY A 888 22.64 2.54 19.40
CA GLY A 888 23.85 3.27 18.99
C GLY A 888 23.67 4.77 18.81
N ILE A 889 22.76 5.41 19.55
CA ILE A 889 22.60 6.86 19.54
C ILE A 889 23.84 7.49 20.18
N GLY A 890 24.54 8.34 19.44
CA GLY A 890 25.75 9.02 19.89
C GLY A 890 25.46 10.05 20.97
N LEU A 891 26.39 10.21 21.91
CA LEU A 891 26.36 11.20 22.98
C LEU A 891 27.67 11.96 23.00
N GLU A 892 27.59 13.29 22.94
CA GLU A 892 28.74 14.17 23.00
C GLU A 892 28.46 15.30 23.99
N SER A 893 29.50 15.74 24.70
CA SER A 893 29.43 16.91 25.57
C SER A 893 29.89 18.15 24.82
N ALA A 894 29.32 19.29 25.16
CA ALA A 894 29.81 20.59 24.74
C ALA A 894 30.06 21.46 25.98
N VAL A 895 31.27 21.99 26.11
CA VAL A 895 31.62 22.86 27.24
C VAL A 895 30.92 24.20 27.11
N VAL A 896 30.33 24.64 28.21
CA VAL A 896 29.73 25.96 28.35
C VAL A 896 30.63 26.87 29.20
N ALA A 897 31.25 26.31 30.25
CA ALA A 897 32.25 27.00 31.05
C ALA A 897 33.33 26.01 31.55
N PRO A 898 34.62 26.38 31.57
CA PRO A 898 35.17 27.69 31.17
C PRO A 898 35.08 27.94 29.66
N THR A 899 34.93 29.21 29.26
CA THR A 899 34.96 29.60 27.85
C THR A 899 36.34 29.27 27.25
N GLY A 900 36.35 28.63 26.08
CA GLY A 900 37.58 28.14 25.44
C GLY A 900 38.16 26.89 26.07
N GLY A 901 37.41 26.21 26.95
CA GLY A 901 37.77 24.90 27.48
C GLY A 901 37.54 23.76 26.49
N GLU A 902 37.93 22.57 26.91
CA GLU A 902 37.71 21.32 26.20
C GLU A 902 36.35 20.71 26.55
N ASN A 903 35.72 20.03 25.58
CA ASN A 903 34.39 19.44 25.72
C ASN A 903 34.31 18.27 26.71
N GLY A 904 35.44 17.64 27.03
CA GLY A 904 35.45 16.34 27.71
C GLY A 904 34.89 15.22 26.85
N VAL A 905 35.21 13.98 27.22
CA VAL A 905 34.69 12.79 26.54
C VAL A 905 33.54 12.23 27.36
N VAL A 906 32.40 12.00 26.70
CA VAL A 906 31.28 11.26 27.29
C VAL A 906 31.57 9.77 27.20
N ALA A 907 31.61 9.07 28.34
CA ALA A 907 31.83 7.63 28.39
C ALA A 907 30.69 6.91 29.15
N PRO A 908 30.05 5.89 28.53
CA PRO A 908 30.19 5.47 27.14
C PRO A 908 29.64 6.51 26.13
N ALA A 909 30.23 6.59 24.93
CA ALA A 909 29.88 7.59 23.90
C ALA A 909 28.57 7.30 23.14
N THR A 910 27.96 6.13 23.36
CA THR A 910 26.68 5.77 22.73
C THR A 910 25.74 5.12 23.73
N TYR A 911 24.43 5.24 23.51
CA TYR A 911 23.42 4.49 24.25
C TYR A 911 22.39 3.84 23.31
N ASN A 912 21.70 2.82 23.81
CA ASN A 912 20.58 2.18 23.11
C ASN A 912 19.27 2.66 23.75
N HIS A 913 18.39 3.25 22.96
CA HIS A 913 17.05 3.59 23.41
C HIS A 913 16.15 2.35 23.35
N VAL A 914 15.59 1.98 24.49
CA VAL A 914 14.71 0.82 24.66
C VAL A 914 13.25 1.25 24.64
N LEU A 915 12.35 0.29 24.37
CA LEU A 915 10.91 0.52 24.44
C LEU A 915 10.49 0.95 25.85
N GLY A 916 9.54 1.87 25.93
CA GLY A 916 9.01 2.43 27.17
C GLY A 916 9.09 3.95 27.21
N ASN A 917 8.66 4.55 28.33
CA ASN A 917 8.50 6.00 28.42
C ASN A 917 9.83 6.78 28.39
N SER A 918 10.94 6.15 28.77
CA SER A 918 12.27 6.77 28.81
C SER A 918 13.34 5.69 28.96
N THR A 919 14.56 6.01 28.53
CA THR A 919 15.77 5.24 28.82
C THR A 919 16.62 6.01 29.82
N ILE A 920 17.07 5.35 30.88
CA ILE A 920 18.07 5.91 31.81
C ILE A 920 19.44 5.37 31.39
N ALA A 921 20.39 6.25 31.18
CA ALA A 921 21.73 5.93 30.68
C ALA A 921 22.80 6.53 31.60
N ASP A 922 23.56 5.70 32.32
CA ASP A 922 24.69 6.17 33.12
C ASP A 922 25.84 6.63 32.23
N ARG A 923 26.31 7.87 32.44
CA ARG A 923 27.38 8.51 31.67
C ARG A 923 28.39 9.17 32.60
N SER A 924 29.62 9.29 32.15
CA SER A 924 30.65 10.12 32.76
C SER A 924 31.14 11.17 31.76
N VAL A 925 31.62 12.30 32.26
CA VAL A 925 32.34 13.31 31.47
C VAL A 925 33.76 13.39 32.01
N SER A 926 34.76 13.22 31.16
CA SER A 926 36.17 13.09 31.57
C SER A 926 36.83 14.38 32.06
N GLU A 927 36.15 15.52 31.95
CA GLU A 927 36.73 16.87 32.08
C GLU A 927 35.98 17.71 33.12
N VAL A 928 36.68 18.68 33.71
CA VAL A 928 36.15 19.69 34.61
C VAL A 928 35.39 20.75 33.83
N GLY A 929 34.28 21.25 34.36
CA GLY A 929 33.51 22.27 33.67
C GLY A 929 32.01 22.08 33.77
N VAL A 930 31.29 22.95 33.07
CA VAL A 930 29.84 22.92 32.89
C VAL A 930 29.57 22.50 31.46
N PHE A 931 28.74 21.48 31.25
CA PHE A 931 28.49 20.92 29.93
C PHE A 931 26.99 20.83 29.61
N THR A 932 26.67 20.88 28.32
CA THR A 932 25.46 20.26 27.76
C THR A 932 25.83 18.92 27.15
N ILE A 933 24.86 18.00 27.08
CA ILE A 933 25.01 16.71 26.40
C ILE A 933 24.05 16.69 25.20
N THR A 934 24.57 16.34 24.03
CA THR A 934 23.76 16.19 22.81
C THR A 934 23.65 14.72 22.46
N ALA A 935 22.42 14.25 22.24
CA ALA A 935 22.16 12.94 21.65
C ALA A 935 21.97 13.08 20.14
N THR A 936 22.68 12.28 19.36
CA THR A 936 22.65 12.30 17.89
C THR A 936 22.33 10.89 17.37
N PRO A 937 21.07 10.63 16.96
CA PRO A 937 20.71 9.43 16.23
C PRO A 937 21.46 9.34 14.90
N SER A 938 21.73 8.13 14.42
CA SER A 938 22.38 7.92 13.12
C SER A 938 21.46 8.33 11.97
N ALA A 939 22.03 9.02 10.97
CA ALA A 939 21.30 9.40 9.76
C ALA A 939 20.80 8.15 9.01
N GLY A 940 19.51 8.13 8.69
CA GLY A 940 18.83 6.99 8.07
C GLY A 940 18.81 5.71 8.92
N GLY A 941 19.14 5.82 10.21
CA GLY A 941 19.24 4.67 11.11
C GLY A 941 17.91 4.17 11.66
N TYR A 942 16.81 4.88 11.39
CA TYR A 942 15.48 4.46 11.79
C TYR A 942 14.73 3.80 10.63
N LEU A 943 13.64 3.10 10.97
CA LEU A 943 12.83 2.29 10.06
C LEU A 943 12.59 3.01 8.72
N ASP A 944 12.61 2.26 7.61
CA ASP A 944 12.45 2.78 6.25
C ASP A 944 13.46 3.88 5.84
N GLY A 945 14.64 3.90 6.47
CA GLY A 945 15.69 4.89 6.18
C GLY A 945 15.39 6.27 6.76
N GLU A 946 14.44 6.38 7.69
CA GLU A 946 14.11 7.63 8.35
C GLU A 946 15.23 8.09 9.30
N THR A 947 15.35 9.41 9.46
CA THR A 947 16.24 10.04 10.46
C THR A 947 15.42 10.64 11.58
N VAL A 948 15.71 10.24 12.82
CA VAL A 948 15.13 10.84 14.03
C VAL A 948 16.02 11.98 14.47
N SER A 949 15.42 13.13 14.81
CA SER A 949 16.21 14.24 15.32
C SER A 949 16.77 13.91 16.70
N GLY A 950 17.93 14.48 17.00
CA GLY A 950 18.53 14.36 18.32
C GLY A 950 17.88 15.24 19.37
N GLY A 951 18.69 15.65 20.33
CA GLY A 951 18.34 16.70 21.27
C GLY A 951 19.50 17.05 22.18
N THR A 952 19.54 18.29 22.64
CA THR A 952 20.55 18.81 23.56
C THR A 952 19.94 19.02 24.94
N SER A 953 20.61 18.49 25.97
CA SER A 953 20.21 18.67 27.37
C SER A 953 20.29 20.13 27.80
N ALA A 954 19.59 20.47 28.89
CA ALA A 954 19.99 21.64 29.68
C ALA A 954 21.38 21.42 30.30
N LEU A 955 21.92 22.41 30.99
CA LEU A 955 23.17 22.26 31.74
C LEU A 955 23.02 21.11 32.76
N VAL A 956 23.94 20.14 32.73
CA VAL A 956 23.84 18.96 33.61
C VAL A 956 24.38 19.23 35.02
N GLY A 957 25.37 20.13 35.15
CA GLY A 957 26.02 20.55 36.41
C GLY A 957 27.50 20.89 36.19
N ARG A 958 28.18 21.43 37.21
CA ARG A 958 29.64 21.68 37.16
C ARG A 958 30.45 20.50 37.72
N PHE A 959 31.22 19.84 36.86
CA PHE A 959 32.18 18.81 37.26
C PHE A 959 33.44 19.46 37.87
N ILE A 960 33.94 18.88 38.96
CA ILE A 960 35.20 19.25 39.64
C ILE A 960 36.23 18.12 39.49
N PRO A 961 37.54 18.36 39.71
CA PRO A 961 38.52 17.28 39.61
C PRO A 961 38.25 16.14 40.58
N ALA A 962 38.65 14.93 40.19
CA ALA A 962 38.62 13.77 41.06
C ALA A 962 39.62 13.92 42.22
N PHE A 963 40.84 14.33 41.90
CA PHE A 963 41.94 14.56 42.84
C PHE A 963 43.00 15.48 42.20
N LEU A 964 43.97 15.91 43.02
CA LEU A 964 45.16 16.62 42.56
C LEU A 964 46.37 15.67 42.61
N SER A 965 47.29 15.83 41.67
CA SER A 965 48.62 15.23 41.70
C SER A 965 49.66 16.31 41.95
N ALA A 966 50.77 15.94 42.58
CA ALA A 966 51.83 16.87 42.95
C ALA A 966 53.20 16.30 42.58
N GLU A 967 54.06 17.15 42.02
CA GLU A 967 55.44 16.85 41.69
C GLU A 967 56.35 17.97 42.18
N GLY A 968 57.58 17.67 42.57
CA GLY A 968 58.50 18.70 43.06
C GLY A 968 59.96 18.35 42.79
N ASN A 969 60.80 19.38 42.75
CA ASN A 969 62.24 19.25 42.52
C ASN A 969 63.00 20.37 43.21
N ALA A 970 64.15 20.04 43.79
CA ALA A 970 65.14 20.99 44.25
C ALA A 970 66.52 20.31 44.35
N SER A 971 67.57 21.12 44.32
CA SER A 971 68.92 20.70 44.71
C SER A 971 69.72 21.86 45.29
N LEU A 972 70.73 21.57 46.11
CA LEU A 972 71.65 22.56 46.67
C LEU A 972 72.92 22.68 45.81
N THR A 973 73.70 23.73 46.03
CA THR A 973 75.10 23.84 45.58
C THR A 973 76.02 23.91 46.79
N SER A 974 77.17 23.26 46.71
CA SER A 974 78.24 23.41 47.72
C SER A 974 78.77 24.84 47.76
N SER A 975 79.19 25.27 48.94
CA SER A 975 79.67 26.63 49.21
C SER A 975 81.19 26.75 49.06
N CYS A 976 81.92 25.64 49.19
CA CYS A 976 83.36 25.52 48.92
C CYS A 976 83.58 24.71 47.64
N GLY A 977 83.55 25.42 46.50
CA GLY A 977 83.77 24.83 45.19
C GLY A 977 82.65 23.87 44.82
N SER A 978 83.00 22.73 44.23
CA SER A 978 82.07 21.67 43.84
C SER A 978 82.03 20.47 44.81
N ALA A 979 82.67 20.57 45.99
CA ALA A 979 82.96 19.41 46.83
C ALA A 979 82.21 19.37 48.17
N PHE A 980 82.21 20.47 48.94
CA PHE A 980 81.65 20.46 50.29
C PHE A 980 81.26 21.86 50.79
N SER A 981 80.62 21.89 51.97
CA SER A 981 80.30 23.09 52.75
C SER A 981 80.60 22.82 54.20
N TYR A 982 81.05 23.84 54.93
CA TYR A 982 81.25 23.71 56.36
C TYR A 982 79.93 23.75 57.13
N GLN A 983 79.87 23.08 58.28
CA GLN A 983 78.80 23.32 59.25
C GLN A 983 78.84 24.79 59.68
N GLY A 984 77.71 25.48 59.59
CA GLY A 984 77.57 26.92 59.80
C GLY A 984 77.69 27.75 58.52
N GLN A 985 78.08 27.15 57.39
CA GLN A 985 78.18 27.83 56.11
C GLN A 985 76.86 27.70 55.30
N PRO A 986 76.25 28.81 54.86
CA PRO A 986 75.05 28.78 54.03
C PRO A 986 75.28 28.16 52.66
N MET A 987 74.38 27.26 52.25
CA MET A 987 74.31 26.64 50.93
C MET A 987 73.18 27.25 50.12
N ASP A 988 73.50 27.71 48.92
CA ASP A 988 72.51 28.17 47.94
C ASP A 988 71.80 26.98 47.28
N PHE A 989 70.61 27.21 46.72
CA PHE A 989 70.01 26.28 45.77
C PHE A 989 70.75 26.34 44.43
N ALA A 990 70.90 25.20 43.75
CA ALA A 990 71.59 25.18 42.47
C ALA A 990 70.79 25.95 41.39
N ASN A 991 71.51 26.51 40.42
CA ASN A 991 70.92 27.27 39.32
C ASN A 991 69.85 26.42 38.60
N ASN A 992 68.64 26.96 38.46
CA ASN A 992 67.48 26.29 37.87
C ASN A 992 66.99 25.03 38.59
N ARG A 993 67.39 24.85 39.85
CA ARG A 993 66.93 23.77 40.74
C ARG A 993 66.49 24.31 42.10
N GLN A 994 65.96 25.53 42.12
CA GLN A 994 65.28 26.04 43.31
C GLN A 994 64.00 25.23 43.57
N PRO A 995 63.50 25.21 44.80
CA PRO A 995 62.33 24.42 45.16
C PRO A 995 61.15 24.70 44.25
N THR A 996 60.59 23.64 43.68
CA THR A 996 59.38 23.69 42.86
C THR A 996 58.31 22.75 43.36
N LEU A 997 57.06 23.12 43.11
CA LEU A 997 55.88 22.27 43.29
C LEU A 997 54.96 22.46 42.08
N THR A 998 54.72 21.42 41.29
CA THR A 998 53.75 21.39 40.21
C THR A 998 52.51 20.64 40.69
N ILE A 999 51.35 21.26 40.56
CA ILE A 999 50.05 20.65 40.90
C ILE A 999 49.25 20.45 39.63
N THR A 1000 48.79 19.24 39.37
CA THR A 1000 47.99 18.89 38.18
C THR A 1000 46.68 18.24 38.60
N ALA A 1001 45.56 18.75 38.09
CA ALA A 1001 44.23 18.19 38.36
C ALA A 1001 43.91 16.98 37.49
N LYS A 1002 43.26 15.99 38.11
CA LYS A 1002 43.03 14.66 37.53
C LYS A 1002 41.57 14.24 37.60
N ASN A 1003 41.12 13.49 36.61
CA ASN A 1003 39.83 12.80 36.59
C ASN A 1003 39.92 11.40 37.23
N ARG A 1004 38.80 10.66 37.33
CA ARG A 1004 38.76 9.32 37.94
C ARG A 1004 39.64 8.26 37.29
N THR A 1005 40.05 8.49 36.05
CA THR A 1005 40.94 7.61 35.27
C THR A 1005 42.38 8.11 35.21
N ASP A 1006 42.77 9.05 36.09
CA ASP A 1006 44.10 9.68 36.14
C ASP A 1006 44.48 10.50 34.89
N GLY A 1007 43.48 10.81 34.05
CA GLY A 1007 43.60 11.76 32.95
C GLY A 1007 43.64 13.19 33.49
N ILE A 1008 44.42 14.05 32.84
CA ILE A 1008 44.52 15.47 33.19
C ILE A 1008 43.21 16.18 32.83
N THR A 1009 42.70 17.01 33.75
CA THR A 1009 41.53 17.86 33.51
C THR A 1009 41.98 19.26 33.12
N THR A 1010 42.12 19.49 31.82
CA THR A 1010 42.71 20.72 31.22
C THR A 1010 41.88 21.97 31.46
N ASN A 1011 40.62 21.83 31.85
CA ASN A 1011 39.76 23.00 32.12
C ASN A 1011 39.95 23.58 33.52
N TYR A 1012 40.58 22.84 34.43
CA TYR A 1012 40.66 23.23 35.83
C TYR A 1012 41.56 24.45 36.07
N ASP A 1013 42.66 24.62 35.33
CA ASP A 1013 43.58 25.75 35.51
C ASP A 1013 43.08 27.06 34.87
N ARG A 1014 41.97 27.01 34.14
CA ARG A 1014 41.40 28.16 33.42
C ARG A 1014 40.60 29.09 34.35
N GLY A 1015 41.19 30.23 34.66
CA GLY A 1015 40.53 31.32 35.40
C GLY A 1015 40.04 30.89 36.79
N ALA A 1016 38.75 31.11 37.06
CA ALA A 1016 38.15 30.87 38.37
C ALA A 1016 37.82 29.38 38.67
N PHE A 1017 38.12 28.47 37.75
CA PHE A 1017 37.98 27.02 37.98
C PHE A 1017 39.07 26.46 38.91
N TRP A 1018 40.23 27.12 38.98
CA TRP A 1018 41.29 26.78 39.94
C TRP A 1018 40.90 27.29 41.33
N LYS A 1019 40.57 26.40 42.28
CA LYS A 1019 40.19 26.79 43.65
C LYS A 1019 41.28 26.48 44.68
N LEU A 1020 42.40 25.84 44.30
CA LEU A 1020 43.53 25.65 45.18
C LEU A 1020 44.21 26.99 45.48
N ALA A 1021 44.27 27.36 46.75
CA ALA A 1021 45.05 28.51 47.20
C ALA A 1021 46.55 28.26 46.94
N ASP A 1022 47.28 29.31 46.56
CA ASP A 1022 48.72 29.19 46.33
C ASP A 1022 49.42 28.60 47.56
N PRO A 1023 50.12 27.46 47.44
CA PRO A 1023 50.82 26.84 48.55
C PRO A 1023 51.97 27.74 49.00
N GLU A 1024 52.17 27.80 50.32
CA GLU A 1024 53.38 28.37 50.92
C GLU A 1024 54.59 27.46 50.65
N VAL A 1025 55.79 27.99 50.88
CA VAL A 1025 57.01 27.17 50.76
C VAL A 1025 56.94 26.00 51.74
N GLY A 1026 57.14 24.78 51.23
CA GLY A 1026 57.11 23.57 52.05
C GLY A 1026 58.23 23.55 53.09
N THR A 1027 58.04 22.81 54.18
CA THR A 1027 59.05 22.71 55.25
C THR A 1027 60.24 21.88 54.79
N TYR A 1028 61.44 22.36 55.07
CA TYR A 1028 62.68 21.58 54.84
C TYR A 1028 63.02 20.75 56.07
N SER A 1029 63.37 19.50 55.84
CA SER A 1029 63.86 18.58 56.87
C SER A 1029 65.10 17.86 56.38
N SER A 1030 66.02 17.58 57.29
CA SER A 1030 67.17 16.72 56.99
C SER A 1030 66.80 15.27 57.27
N ILE A 1031 67.27 14.37 56.41
CA ILE A 1031 66.96 12.93 56.42
C ILE A 1031 68.23 12.10 56.30
N THR A 1032 69.29 12.49 57.00
CA THR A 1032 70.62 11.85 56.96
C THR A 1032 70.71 10.56 57.76
N ALA A 1033 69.57 10.07 58.28
CA ALA A 1033 69.45 8.94 59.19
C ALA A 1033 70.19 9.11 60.54
N SER A 1034 70.49 10.33 60.96
CA SER A 1034 71.01 10.67 62.29
C SER A 1034 70.22 11.82 62.88
N ALA A 1035 69.47 11.56 63.96
CA ALA A 1035 68.65 12.56 64.64
C ALA A 1035 69.46 13.79 65.10
N ALA A 1036 70.72 13.58 65.49
CA ALA A 1036 71.62 14.66 65.92
C ALA A 1036 72.05 15.54 64.73
N ARG A 1037 72.31 14.97 63.55
CA ARG A 1037 72.59 15.72 62.33
C ARG A 1037 71.35 16.43 61.81
N ASP A 1038 70.22 15.72 61.83
CA ASP A 1038 68.98 16.17 61.23
C ASP A 1038 68.38 17.39 61.95
N ALA A 1039 68.49 17.42 63.29
CA ALA A 1039 68.05 18.55 64.11
C ALA A 1039 68.84 19.85 63.88
N ARG A 1040 69.97 19.81 63.16
CA ARG A 1040 70.86 20.95 62.92
C ARG A 1040 70.61 21.67 61.60
N LEU A 1041 69.76 21.14 60.72
CA LEU A 1041 69.38 21.84 59.49
C LEU A 1041 68.57 23.08 59.82
N VAL A 1042 68.92 24.20 59.18
CA VAL A 1042 68.26 25.49 59.34
C VAL A 1042 68.07 26.11 57.96
N MET A 1043 66.89 26.65 57.73
CA MET A 1043 66.63 27.59 56.63
C MET A 1043 66.88 29.02 57.11
N GLN A 1044 67.49 29.82 56.25
CA GLN A 1044 67.61 31.26 56.42
C GLN A 1044 67.36 32.00 55.10
N LEU A 1045 67.05 33.29 55.20
CA LEU A 1045 66.95 34.16 54.04
C LEU A 1045 68.36 34.52 53.54
N LYS A 1046 68.55 34.54 52.22
CA LYS A 1046 69.83 34.92 51.58
C LYS A 1046 70.27 36.34 51.94
N GLN A 1047 69.32 37.22 52.24
CA GLN A 1047 69.56 38.58 52.67
C GLN A 1047 68.59 38.98 53.78
N THR A 1048 69.12 39.47 54.90
CA THR A 1048 68.31 39.92 56.04
C THR A 1048 67.34 41.03 55.61
N GLY A 1049 66.05 40.87 55.91
CA GLY A 1049 65.01 41.83 55.56
C GLY A 1049 64.43 41.71 54.15
N VAL A 1050 64.90 40.76 53.33
CA VAL A 1050 64.35 40.46 52.00
C VAL A 1050 63.55 39.15 52.06
N PRO A 1051 62.22 39.15 51.85
CA PRO A 1051 61.42 37.93 51.90
C PRO A 1051 61.71 37.00 50.72
N ALA A 1052 61.42 35.70 50.88
CA ALA A 1052 61.45 34.75 49.78
C ALA A 1052 60.42 35.14 48.70
N VAL A 1053 60.75 34.92 47.43
CA VAL A 1053 59.90 35.23 46.28
C VAL A 1053 59.26 33.94 45.76
N ARG A 1054 57.92 33.93 45.69
CA ARG A 1054 57.12 32.88 45.03
C ARG A 1054 56.77 33.30 43.61
N GLN A 1055 57.09 32.46 42.64
CA GLN A 1055 56.67 32.60 41.25
C GLN A 1055 55.66 31.50 40.90
N VAL A 1056 54.56 31.87 40.24
CA VAL A 1056 53.58 30.95 39.68
C VAL A 1056 53.78 30.90 38.16
N VAL A 1057 53.83 29.70 37.59
CA VAL A 1057 54.04 29.42 36.15
C VAL A 1057 52.90 28.50 35.67
N GLY A 1058 52.47 28.67 34.42
CA GLY A 1058 51.39 27.87 33.81
C GLY A 1058 49.97 28.30 34.22
N ALA A 1059 49.79 29.49 34.80
CA ALA A 1059 48.47 29.90 35.27
C ALA A 1059 47.53 30.22 34.09
N GLY A 1060 46.57 29.33 33.81
CA GLY A 1060 45.46 29.58 32.90
C GLY A 1060 45.77 29.35 31.42
N ASP A 1061 46.82 28.58 31.11
CA ASP A 1061 47.14 28.18 29.75
C ASP A 1061 46.32 26.96 29.27
N GLY A 1062 45.62 26.29 30.18
CA GLY A 1062 44.72 25.19 29.86
C GLY A 1062 45.38 23.82 29.86
N ASP A 1063 46.52 23.64 30.53
CA ASP A 1063 47.17 22.34 30.66
C ASP A 1063 46.71 21.55 31.92
N GLY A 1064 45.79 22.12 32.71
CA GLY A 1064 45.29 21.52 33.96
C GLY A 1064 46.30 21.55 35.11
N SER A 1065 47.41 22.27 34.97
CA SER A 1065 48.53 22.31 35.90
C SER A 1065 48.92 23.74 36.29
N ARG A 1066 49.56 23.90 37.46
CA ARG A 1066 50.31 25.11 37.82
C ARG A 1066 51.57 24.75 38.59
N SER A 1067 52.66 25.44 38.29
CA SER A 1067 53.94 25.27 38.98
C SER A 1067 54.29 26.46 39.86
N TYR A 1068 54.71 26.18 41.08
CA TYR A 1068 55.18 27.14 42.07
C TYR A 1068 56.69 27.00 42.22
N ARG A 1069 57.43 28.11 42.21
CA ARG A 1069 58.89 28.16 42.40
C ARG A 1069 59.25 29.17 43.48
N TRP A 1070 60.09 28.79 44.44
CA TRP A 1070 60.53 29.67 45.53
C TRP A 1070 62.00 30.04 45.38
N THR A 1071 62.35 31.31 45.62
CA THR A 1071 63.73 31.81 45.56
C THR A 1071 64.02 32.75 46.74
N GLY A 1072 65.29 32.97 47.08
CA GLY A 1072 65.69 33.88 48.17
C GLY A 1072 66.01 33.21 49.51
N GLU A 1073 65.94 31.88 49.58
CA GLU A 1073 66.29 31.08 50.76
C GLU A 1073 67.64 30.34 50.57
N GLN A 1074 68.29 30.02 51.69
CA GLN A 1074 69.50 29.20 51.79
C GLN A 1074 69.35 28.20 52.94
N LEU A 1075 70.04 27.06 52.85
CA LEU A 1075 70.06 26.03 53.89
C LEU A 1075 71.46 25.90 54.50
N LEU A 1076 71.55 25.65 55.80
CA LEU A 1076 72.81 25.33 56.48
C LEU A 1076 72.60 24.29 57.58
N TYR A 1077 73.67 23.56 57.92
CA TYR A 1077 73.71 22.75 59.14
C TYR A 1077 74.43 23.52 60.23
N ARG A 1078 73.82 23.76 61.38
CA ARG A 1078 74.48 24.42 62.52
C ARG A 1078 75.71 23.61 62.95
N PRO A 1079 76.83 24.27 63.28
CA PRO A 1079 78.02 23.59 63.77
C PRO A 1079 77.76 22.95 65.14
N ALA A 1080 78.28 21.74 65.36
CA ALA A 1080 78.33 21.16 66.69
C ALA A 1080 79.15 22.03 67.64
N ASN A 1081 78.78 22.17 68.91
CA ASN A 1081 79.65 22.87 69.86
C ASN A 1081 80.94 22.07 70.10
N ALA A 1082 80.85 20.77 70.39
CA ALA A 1082 81.99 19.85 70.45
C ALA A 1082 81.86 18.77 69.36
N PRO A 1083 82.95 18.39 68.67
CA PRO A 1083 82.91 17.35 67.63
C PRO A 1083 82.52 15.98 68.17
N SER A 1084 81.70 15.25 67.42
CA SER A 1084 81.40 13.82 67.65
C SER A 1084 81.49 13.01 66.35
N SER A 1085 81.15 11.72 66.38
CA SER A 1085 80.98 10.91 65.17
C SER A 1085 79.86 11.42 64.25
N ASP A 1086 78.93 12.23 64.75
CA ASP A 1086 77.91 12.89 63.92
C ASP A 1086 78.47 14.03 63.07
N ASP A 1087 79.71 14.45 63.32
CA ASP A 1087 80.37 15.55 62.60
C ASP A 1087 81.38 15.09 61.57
N TYR A 1088 81.55 13.78 61.40
CA TYR A 1088 82.26 13.22 60.25
C TYR A 1088 81.61 13.67 58.94
N PRO A 1089 82.38 13.79 57.83
CA PRO A 1089 81.84 14.25 56.57
C PRO A 1089 80.59 13.45 56.15
N PHE A 1090 79.47 14.13 55.96
CA PHE A 1090 78.20 13.50 55.58
C PHE A 1090 77.56 14.21 54.39
N ALA A 1091 76.81 13.50 53.54
CA ALA A 1091 76.08 14.14 52.45
C ALA A 1091 74.84 14.87 53.00
N ALA A 1092 74.58 16.08 52.54
CA ALA A 1092 73.30 16.73 52.79
C ALA A 1092 72.18 15.90 52.14
N GLN A 1093 71.21 15.44 52.94
CA GLN A 1093 70.02 14.76 52.45
C GLN A 1093 68.81 15.52 52.97
N ILE A 1094 68.11 16.19 52.05
CA ILE A 1094 67.05 17.15 52.38
C ILE A 1094 65.74 16.69 51.77
N ARG A 1095 64.66 16.76 52.54
CA ARG A 1095 63.29 16.55 52.10
C ARG A 1095 62.50 17.83 52.27
N GLN A 1096 61.73 18.20 51.24
CA GLN A 1096 60.70 19.22 51.38
C GLN A 1096 59.33 18.57 51.53
N THR A 1097 58.53 19.07 52.47
CA THR A 1097 57.19 18.56 52.78
C THR A 1097 56.13 19.67 52.69
N PHE A 1098 55.05 19.37 51.98
CA PHE A 1098 53.84 20.18 51.89
C PHE A 1098 52.71 19.47 52.63
N THR A 1099 52.05 20.20 53.54
CA THR A 1099 50.98 19.63 54.36
C THR A 1099 49.74 19.34 53.53
N ALA A 1100 48.94 18.36 53.94
CA ALA A 1100 47.65 18.08 53.32
C ALA A 1100 46.74 19.31 53.21
N ALA A 1101 46.78 20.21 54.21
CA ALA A 1101 46.01 21.45 54.19
C ALA A 1101 46.44 22.42 53.07
N SER A 1102 47.74 22.47 52.73
CA SER A 1102 48.25 23.30 51.63
C SER A 1102 47.93 22.77 50.23
N LEU A 1103 47.55 21.49 50.14
CA LEU A 1103 47.22 20.80 48.88
C LEU A 1103 45.75 20.41 48.81
N ARG A 1104 44.90 21.19 49.47
CA ARG A 1104 43.47 20.97 49.60
C ARG A 1104 42.70 22.22 49.22
N GLU A 1105 41.77 22.06 48.31
CA GLU A 1105 40.72 23.03 48.03
C GLU A 1105 39.36 22.53 48.54
N VAL A 1106 38.48 23.48 48.86
CA VAL A 1106 37.08 23.22 49.17
C VAL A 1106 36.23 24.18 48.36
N ASP A 1107 35.34 23.62 47.53
CA ASP A 1107 34.40 24.38 46.70
C ASP A 1107 32.98 23.87 46.98
N GLN A 1108 32.10 24.74 47.49
CA GLN A 1108 30.71 24.41 47.85
C GLN A 1108 30.57 23.10 48.67
N LEU A 1109 31.37 22.97 49.74
CA LEU A 1109 31.44 21.79 50.62
C LEU A 1109 32.00 20.52 49.96
N GLN A 1110 32.47 20.59 48.71
CA GLN A 1110 33.16 19.50 48.04
C GLN A 1110 34.67 19.72 48.11
N GLU A 1111 35.39 18.70 48.57
CA GLU A 1111 36.84 18.76 48.81
C GLU A 1111 37.60 18.10 47.65
N VAL A 1112 38.61 18.78 47.10
CA VAL A 1112 39.56 18.21 46.13
C VAL A 1112 40.96 18.43 46.69
N CYS A 1113 41.79 17.39 46.68
CA CYS A 1113 43.13 17.50 47.23
C CYS A 1113 44.10 16.48 46.67
N TYR A 1114 45.37 16.63 47.04
CA TYR A 1114 46.43 15.71 46.68
C TYR A 1114 46.18 14.29 47.21
N GLY A 1115 46.32 13.30 46.33
CA GLY A 1115 46.21 11.87 46.65
C GLY A 1115 45.49 11.09 45.54
N THR A 1116 44.70 10.10 45.93
CA THR A 1116 43.92 9.24 45.01
C THR A 1116 42.41 9.52 45.07
N GLY A 1117 42.01 10.61 45.73
CA GLY A 1117 40.60 10.95 45.95
C GLY A 1117 39.94 10.23 47.14
N ALA A 1118 40.70 9.45 47.94
CA ALA A 1118 40.22 8.77 49.15
C ALA A 1118 40.42 9.59 50.45
N GLY A 1119 40.99 10.79 50.36
CA GLY A 1119 41.29 11.71 51.47
C GLY A 1119 42.57 12.51 51.20
N CYS A 1120 42.71 13.67 51.86
CA CYS A 1120 43.86 14.55 51.62
C CYS A 1120 45.15 14.06 52.26
N GLN A 1121 46.20 14.06 51.46
CA GLN A 1121 47.52 13.59 51.85
C GLN A 1121 48.53 14.73 51.83
N SER A 1122 49.60 14.60 52.64
CA SER A 1122 50.76 15.49 52.53
C SER A 1122 51.64 15.01 51.37
N PHE A 1123 52.28 15.94 50.66
CA PHE A 1123 53.25 15.63 49.61
C PHE A 1123 54.66 15.86 50.12
N SER A 1124 55.60 15.02 49.76
CA SER A 1124 57.01 15.23 50.06
C SER A 1124 57.87 14.72 48.93
N TYR A 1125 58.95 15.43 48.64
CA TYR A 1125 59.97 14.98 47.72
C TYR A 1125 61.35 15.19 48.31
N ASP A 1126 62.26 14.27 47.99
CA ASP A 1126 63.65 14.36 48.38
C ASP A 1126 64.41 15.19 47.34
N PHE A 1127 65.36 16.01 47.79
CA PHE A 1127 66.21 16.75 46.89
C PHE A 1127 66.98 15.75 46.03
N THR A 1128 66.94 15.99 44.73
CA THR A 1128 67.56 15.08 43.76
C THR A 1128 68.96 15.55 43.44
N VAL A 1129 69.81 14.62 43.01
CA VAL A 1129 71.14 14.99 42.51
C VAL A 1129 71.01 15.97 41.35
N ASP A 1130 71.95 16.90 41.27
CA ASP A 1130 72.07 17.74 40.08
C ASP A 1130 72.49 16.89 38.85
N ALA A 1131 72.56 17.51 37.67
CA ALA A 1131 72.97 16.80 36.45
C ALA A 1131 74.42 16.26 36.48
N ALA A 1132 75.22 16.66 37.47
CA ALA A 1132 76.58 16.18 37.71
C ALA A 1132 76.64 15.11 38.83
N ASN A 1133 75.48 14.57 39.24
CA ASN A 1133 75.35 13.55 40.28
C ASN A 1133 75.78 14.00 41.68
N ASN A 1134 75.78 15.32 41.95
CA ASN A 1134 76.09 15.86 43.27
C ASN A 1134 74.81 15.92 44.12
N LEU A 1135 74.85 15.34 45.32
CA LEU A 1135 73.76 15.33 46.32
C LEU A 1135 73.50 16.72 46.96
N GLY A 1136 73.92 17.81 46.31
CA GLY A 1136 73.99 19.15 46.88
C GLY A 1136 75.39 19.46 47.40
N SER A 1137 75.70 19.03 48.62
CA SER A 1137 77.01 19.25 49.23
C SER A 1137 77.35 18.18 50.27
N GLN A 1138 78.61 17.77 50.36
CA GLN A 1138 79.11 17.13 51.58
C GLN A 1138 79.24 18.18 52.69
N ILE A 1139 78.87 17.86 53.92
CA ILE A 1139 78.92 18.75 55.08
C ILE A 1139 80.08 18.35 55.96
N ARG A 1140 80.95 19.30 56.33
CA ARG A 1140 82.14 19.05 57.16
C ARG A 1140 82.20 19.99 58.35
N LEU A 1141 82.63 19.52 59.52
CA LEU A 1141 82.90 20.42 60.64
C LEU A 1141 84.31 21.02 60.50
N GLY A 1142 84.40 22.33 60.29
CA GLY A 1142 85.66 23.04 60.07
C GLY A 1142 86.20 23.75 61.30
N ARG A 1143 87.52 23.98 61.30
CA ARG A 1143 88.17 24.98 62.15
C ARG A 1143 89.39 25.59 61.47
N LEU A 1144 89.69 26.84 61.78
CA LEU A 1144 90.99 27.45 61.57
C LEU A 1144 91.86 27.14 62.79
N ARG A 1145 93.13 26.75 62.64
CA ARG A 1145 94.07 26.61 63.75
C ARG A 1145 95.32 27.45 63.49
N ILE A 1146 95.75 28.21 64.49
CA ILE A 1146 97.01 28.96 64.47
C ILE A 1146 97.93 28.32 65.53
N GLY A 1147 99.07 27.80 65.10
CA GLY A 1147 100.10 27.25 65.98
C GLY A 1147 100.92 28.35 66.64
N ASN A 1148 101.55 28.03 67.76
CA ASN A 1148 102.43 28.96 68.47
C ASN A 1148 103.83 28.96 67.83
N ALA A 1149 104.55 30.08 67.95
CA ALA A 1149 105.95 30.19 67.56
C ALA A 1149 106.76 30.88 68.65
N HIS A 1150 108.02 30.50 68.83
CA HIS A 1150 108.93 31.13 69.78
C HIS A 1150 110.35 31.22 69.23
N GLY A 1151 111.09 32.24 69.62
CA GLY A 1151 112.48 32.43 69.19
C GLY A 1151 113.10 33.72 69.74
N PRO A 1152 114.30 34.08 69.27
CA PRO A 1152 114.94 35.33 69.67
C PRO A 1152 114.20 36.53 69.09
N GLU A 1153 114.23 37.66 69.80
CA GLU A 1153 113.71 38.97 69.39
C GLU A 1153 114.38 39.53 68.12
N LEU A 1154 115.48 38.91 67.68
CA LEU A 1154 116.22 39.24 66.47
C LEU A 1154 115.77 38.46 65.22
N GLN A 1155 114.83 37.51 65.35
CA GLN A 1155 114.37 36.69 64.24
C GLN A 1155 112.85 36.77 64.09
N GLY A 1156 112.37 36.90 62.85
CA GLY A 1156 110.94 36.81 62.56
C GLY A 1156 110.40 35.41 62.87
N LEU A 1157 109.15 35.35 63.33
CA LEU A 1157 108.49 34.09 63.69
C LEU A 1157 107.42 33.73 62.68
N GLY A 1158 107.39 32.47 62.25
CA GLY A 1158 106.31 31.91 61.46
C GLY A 1158 105.38 31.07 62.34
N LEU A 1159 104.11 31.49 62.47
CA LEU A 1159 103.09 30.72 63.19
C LEU A 1159 102.33 29.84 62.20
N PRO A 1160 102.40 28.50 62.30
CA PRO A 1160 101.68 27.61 61.39
C PRO A 1160 100.18 27.89 61.37
N LEU A 1161 99.57 27.96 60.20
CA LEU A 1161 98.14 28.25 60.02
C LEU A 1161 97.47 27.13 59.23
N VAL A 1162 96.59 26.35 59.83
CA VAL A 1162 95.99 25.18 59.16
C VAL A 1162 94.47 25.30 59.17
N LEU A 1163 93.85 25.12 58.02
CA LEU A 1163 92.40 24.88 57.92
C LEU A 1163 92.20 23.39 58.09
N GLU A 1164 91.38 22.99 59.04
CA GLU A 1164 91.17 21.59 59.38
C GLU A 1164 89.70 21.24 59.32
N SER A 1165 89.39 20.00 58.93
CA SER A 1165 88.05 19.41 59.04
C SER A 1165 88.07 18.19 59.96
N TRP A 1166 86.98 17.98 60.69
CA TRP A 1166 86.82 16.80 61.54
C TRP A 1166 86.57 15.56 60.67
N GLN A 1167 87.43 14.56 60.78
CA GLN A 1167 87.40 13.36 59.95
C GLN A 1167 87.48 12.09 60.82
N ASP A 1168 86.96 10.98 60.28
CA ASP A 1168 87.00 9.66 60.93
C ASP A 1168 88.38 9.01 60.79
N VAL A 1169 89.40 9.67 61.37
CA VAL A 1169 90.76 9.16 61.43
C VAL A 1169 91.10 8.93 62.90
N ALA A 1170 91.46 7.68 63.24
CA ALA A 1170 91.82 7.23 64.58
C ALA A 1170 90.75 7.50 65.67
N GLY A 1171 89.46 7.35 65.35
CA GLY A 1171 88.35 7.59 66.29
C GLY A 1171 87.90 9.05 66.39
N GLY A 1172 88.32 9.89 65.43
CA GLY A 1172 87.92 11.28 65.28
C GLY A 1172 89.07 12.24 65.53
N SER A 1173 89.50 12.93 64.48
CA SER A 1173 90.55 13.94 64.57
C SER A 1173 90.37 15.03 63.52
N PHE A 1174 90.83 16.24 63.85
CA PHE A 1174 90.93 17.32 62.88
C PHE A 1174 92.13 17.08 61.96
N GLN A 1175 91.87 17.02 60.66
CA GLN A 1175 92.87 16.79 59.62
C GLN A 1175 92.93 18.02 58.70
N PRO A 1176 94.09 18.32 58.09
CA PRO A 1176 94.20 19.41 57.12
C PRO A 1176 93.17 19.29 55.99
N GLU A 1177 92.50 20.41 55.65
CA GLU A 1177 91.49 20.49 54.60
C GLU A 1177 92.07 21.12 53.33
N GLY A 1178 92.42 20.28 52.36
CA GLY A 1178 93.04 20.70 51.09
C GLY A 1178 92.04 21.14 50.01
N LEU A 1179 90.75 20.88 50.18
CA LEU A 1179 89.72 21.24 49.18
C LEU A 1179 89.03 22.58 49.45
N ASP A 1180 89.42 23.28 50.53
CA ASP A 1180 88.87 24.58 50.86
C ASP A 1180 89.32 25.66 49.86
N ASN A 1181 88.37 26.14 49.07
CA ASN A 1181 88.52 27.33 48.22
C ASN A 1181 87.54 28.47 48.59
N CYS A 1182 86.76 28.31 49.67
CA CYS A 1182 85.79 29.29 50.15
C CYS A 1182 86.38 30.20 51.23
N THR A 1183 87.46 29.77 51.90
CA THR A 1183 88.30 30.63 52.72
C THR A 1183 89.22 31.46 51.82
N THR A 1184 88.90 32.74 51.69
CA THR A 1184 89.64 33.70 50.87
C THR A 1184 90.31 34.76 51.74
N ALA A 1185 91.20 35.57 51.14
CA ALA A 1185 91.77 36.75 51.80
C ALA A 1185 90.70 37.70 52.35
N VAL A 1186 89.57 37.81 51.65
CA VAL A 1186 88.43 38.65 52.07
C VAL A 1186 87.71 38.04 53.27
N SER A 1187 87.45 36.73 53.25
CA SER A 1187 86.68 36.09 54.32
C SER A 1187 87.50 35.89 55.59
N LEU A 1188 88.82 35.70 55.51
CA LEU A 1188 89.68 35.55 56.69
C LEU A 1188 90.07 36.92 57.29
N GLY A 1189 90.21 37.95 56.44
CA GLY A 1189 90.66 39.29 56.82
C GLY A 1189 92.16 39.36 57.14
N ALA A 1190 92.60 40.51 57.64
CA ALA A 1190 93.99 40.73 58.04
C ALA A 1190 94.29 40.09 59.41
N ALA A 1191 95.49 39.55 59.56
CA ALA A 1191 95.98 39.07 60.86
C ALA A 1191 96.06 40.24 61.85
N GLN A 1192 95.57 40.03 63.06
CA GLN A 1192 95.61 41.01 64.15
C GLN A 1192 96.53 40.52 65.26
N LEU A 1193 97.31 41.45 65.80
CA LEU A 1193 98.18 41.22 66.96
C LEU A 1193 97.60 41.92 68.17
N ASP A 1194 97.38 41.17 69.25
CA ASP A 1194 96.88 41.69 70.52
C ASP A 1194 97.52 40.95 71.71
N GLN A 1195 97.07 41.29 72.94
CA GLN A 1195 97.55 40.66 74.19
C GLN A 1195 99.07 40.64 74.35
N PHE A 1196 99.70 41.76 74.03
CA PHE A 1196 101.13 41.97 74.21
C PHE A 1196 101.52 41.84 75.70
N SER A 1197 102.64 41.17 75.99
CA SER A 1197 103.20 41.01 77.34
C SER A 1197 104.73 40.96 77.32
N GLY A 1198 105.36 41.17 78.49
CA GLY A 1198 106.81 41.38 78.58
C GLY A 1198 107.20 42.79 78.14
N ASN A 1199 108.36 42.92 77.49
CA ASN A 1199 108.86 44.15 76.89
C ASN A 1199 108.40 44.35 75.43
N LEU A 1200 107.60 43.43 74.86
CA LEU A 1200 107.06 43.58 73.50
C LEU A 1200 105.83 44.50 73.48
N ALA A 1201 105.87 45.58 72.70
CA ALA A 1201 104.78 46.54 72.52
C ALA A 1201 104.14 46.46 71.12
N ALA A 1202 102.94 47.04 71.01
CA ALA A 1202 102.23 47.12 69.73
C ALA A 1202 103.00 47.96 68.70
N GLY A 1203 103.17 47.43 67.49
CA GLY A 1203 103.88 48.08 66.39
C GLY A 1203 105.36 47.69 66.25
N GLU A 1204 105.94 47.01 67.25
CA GLU A 1204 107.33 46.52 67.17
C GLU A 1204 107.47 45.29 66.28
N THR A 1205 106.42 44.47 66.18
CA THR A 1205 106.30 43.38 65.21
C THR A 1205 105.03 43.54 64.38
N THR A 1206 105.08 43.11 63.12
CA THR A 1206 103.98 43.19 62.15
C THR A 1206 103.67 41.80 61.63
N ALA A 1207 102.38 41.41 61.65
CA ALA A 1207 101.92 40.16 61.07
C ALA A 1207 101.59 40.31 59.58
N SER A 1208 102.03 39.35 58.77
CA SER A 1208 101.72 39.27 57.35
C SER A 1208 101.33 37.83 56.99
N LEU A 1209 100.45 37.70 56.00
CA LEU A 1209 100.01 36.42 55.47
C LEU A 1209 100.00 36.49 53.95
N SER A 1210 100.72 35.57 53.30
CA SER A 1210 100.77 35.44 51.84
C SER A 1210 99.54 34.70 51.33
N TRP A 1211 98.99 35.15 50.19
CA TRP A 1211 97.84 34.53 49.54
C TRP A 1211 98.19 34.11 48.10
N PRO A 1212 97.66 32.97 47.59
CA PRO A 1212 96.75 32.03 48.26
C PRO A 1212 97.43 31.23 49.38
N LEU A 1213 96.63 30.70 50.31
CA LEU A 1213 97.12 29.83 51.40
C LEU A 1213 97.57 28.47 50.86
N ASP A 1214 98.87 28.31 50.56
CA ASP A 1214 99.48 27.05 50.12
C ASP A 1214 99.43 25.98 51.23
N PRO A 1215 98.81 24.79 51.04
CA PRO A 1215 98.70 23.75 52.06
C PRO A 1215 100.01 23.34 52.75
N ASP A 1216 101.14 23.46 52.05
CA ASP A 1216 102.42 22.91 52.51
C ASP A 1216 103.30 23.94 53.28
N GLU A 1217 102.95 25.24 53.24
CA GLU A 1217 103.77 26.32 53.83
C GLU A 1217 102.96 27.42 54.56
N ARG A 1218 101.74 27.12 55.03
CA ARG A 1218 100.89 28.13 55.70
C ARG A 1218 101.47 28.60 57.03
N GLN A 1219 102.01 29.81 57.06
CA GLN A 1219 102.40 30.47 58.29
C GLN A 1219 102.04 31.96 58.28
N VAL A 1220 101.57 32.46 59.42
CA VAL A 1220 101.52 33.91 59.66
C VAL A 1220 102.92 34.35 60.04
N LEU A 1221 103.53 35.20 59.22
CA LEU A 1221 104.88 35.70 59.42
C LEU A 1221 104.84 36.98 60.25
N LEU A 1222 105.56 36.97 61.36
CA LEU A 1222 105.81 38.14 62.19
C LEU A 1222 107.24 38.63 61.94
N SER A 1223 107.40 39.93 61.72
CA SER A 1223 108.73 40.56 61.66
C SER A 1223 109.44 40.45 63.01
N ALA A 1224 110.78 40.42 62.99
CA ALA A 1224 111.59 40.46 64.21
C ALA A 1224 111.33 41.79 64.95
N PRO A 1225 111.00 41.78 66.26
CA PRO A 1225 110.71 43.00 66.99
C PRO A 1225 111.96 43.86 67.31
N GLY A 1226 113.17 43.29 67.23
CA GLY A 1226 114.43 43.99 67.50
C GLY A 1226 114.96 43.76 68.92
N ALA A 1227 116.24 44.09 69.12
CA ALA A 1227 116.94 43.87 70.39
C ALA A 1227 116.26 44.62 71.54
N GLY A 1228 116.02 43.93 72.67
CA GLY A 1228 115.38 44.49 73.87
C GLY A 1228 113.86 44.35 73.93
N ASN A 1229 113.22 43.83 72.87
CA ASN A 1229 111.77 43.64 72.78
C ASN A 1229 111.39 42.17 73.03
N ASP A 1230 111.83 41.62 74.18
CA ASP A 1230 111.49 40.27 74.64
C ASP A 1230 110.08 40.24 75.25
N GLY A 1231 109.22 39.32 74.81
CA GLY A 1231 107.82 39.33 75.19
C GLY A 1231 106.96 38.43 74.31
N SER A 1232 105.64 38.54 74.43
CA SER A 1232 104.74 37.75 73.57
C SER A 1232 103.53 38.54 73.08
N ALA A 1233 103.00 38.15 71.93
CA ALA A 1233 101.77 38.67 71.35
C ALA A 1233 100.92 37.51 70.83
N GLN A 1234 99.60 37.67 70.84
CA GLN A 1234 98.69 36.72 70.21
C GLN A 1234 98.32 37.17 68.80
N VAL A 1235 98.27 36.19 67.90
CA VAL A 1235 97.87 36.32 66.50
C VAL A 1235 96.46 35.78 66.34
N SER A 1236 95.55 36.54 65.74
CA SER A 1236 94.18 36.10 65.45
C SER A 1236 93.65 36.64 64.12
N PHE A 1237 92.53 36.07 63.66
CA PHE A 1237 91.75 36.57 62.51
C PHE A 1237 90.32 36.88 62.95
N PRO A 1238 90.02 38.10 63.44
CA PRO A 1238 88.70 38.42 63.96
C PRO A 1238 87.58 38.41 62.90
N ALA A 1239 87.93 38.63 61.64
CA ALA A 1239 87.00 38.55 60.51
C ALA A 1239 86.75 37.10 60.03
N ALA A 1240 87.48 36.12 60.58
CA ALA A 1240 87.33 34.72 60.20
C ALA A 1240 85.86 34.31 60.28
N PRO A 1241 85.36 33.56 59.29
CA PRO A 1241 83.96 33.18 59.31
C PRO A 1241 83.64 32.29 60.51
N SER A 1242 82.45 32.44 61.07
CA SER A 1242 82.03 31.70 62.27
C SER A 1242 82.03 30.18 62.09
N TRP A 1243 81.95 29.68 60.85
CA TRP A 1243 82.08 28.26 60.52
C TRP A 1243 83.51 27.71 60.68
N LEU A 1244 84.54 28.57 60.83
CA LEU A 1244 85.91 28.21 61.22
C LEU A 1244 86.22 28.39 62.70
N HIS A 1245 85.29 28.94 63.49
CA HIS A 1245 85.48 29.10 64.93
C HIS A 1245 85.44 27.74 65.63
N TYR A 1246 86.14 27.59 66.76
CA TYR A 1246 86.20 26.35 67.53
C TYR A 1246 86.14 26.65 69.04
N PRO A 1247 85.59 25.77 69.90
CA PRO A 1247 85.59 25.98 71.35
C PRO A 1247 86.97 25.74 71.96
N TRP A 1248 87.90 26.69 71.78
CA TRP A 1248 89.26 26.58 72.34
C TRP A 1248 89.27 26.52 73.87
N ASP A 1249 88.26 27.10 74.52
CA ASP A 1249 88.02 27.08 75.97
C ASP A 1249 87.17 25.88 76.44
N GLY A 1250 86.73 25.02 75.51
CA GLY A 1250 85.83 23.90 75.77
C GLY A 1250 84.35 24.26 75.88
N ALA A 1251 83.96 25.54 75.70
CA ALA A 1251 82.58 26.01 75.90
C ALA A 1251 82.02 26.82 74.71
N ASN A 1252 82.74 27.84 74.24
CA ASN A 1252 82.22 28.80 73.25
C ASN A 1252 83.06 28.80 71.97
N ARG A 1253 82.41 28.65 70.81
CA ARG A 1253 83.10 28.74 69.51
C ARG A 1253 83.67 30.13 69.30
N ALA A 1254 85.00 30.25 69.28
CA ALA A 1254 85.71 31.50 69.07
C ALA A 1254 86.73 31.39 67.92
N ALA A 1255 87.16 32.54 67.41
CA ALA A 1255 88.23 32.63 66.42
C ALA A 1255 89.54 32.05 66.99
N ALA A 1256 90.36 31.45 66.11
CA ALA A 1256 91.62 30.86 66.49
C ALA A 1256 92.64 31.92 66.94
N ARG A 1257 93.45 31.56 67.93
CA ARG A 1257 94.52 32.40 68.48
C ARG A 1257 95.82 31.59 68.57
N GLY A 1258 96.92 32.15 68.10
CA GLY A 1258 98.26 31.58 68.24
C GLY A 1258 99.16 32.52 69.02
N LEU A 1259 100.05 32.00 69.86
CA LEU A 1259 100.99 32.78 70.67
C LEU A 1259 102.35 32.88 69.98
N ALA A 1260 102.83 34.10 69.75
CA ALA A 1260 104.20 34.39 69.33
C ALA A 1260 105.01 34.88 70.54
N THR A 1261 106.12 34.23 70.88
CA THR A 1261 106.99 34.65 72.00
C THR A 1261 108.42 34.91 71.53
N PHE A 1262 108.85 36.15 71.68
CA PHE A 1262 110.19 36.64 71.36
C PHE A 1262 111.05 36.75 72.63
N GLY A 1263 112.37 36.62 72.51
CA GLY A 1263 113.32 36.69 73.64
C GLY A 1263 113.59 35.36 74.34
N ILE A 1264 113.12 34.24 73.78
CA ILE A 1264 113.44 32.90 74.28
C ILE A 1264 114.56 32.31 73.43
N TYR A 1265 115.76 32.23 74.01
CA TYR A 1265 116.89 31.52 73.40
C TYR A 1265 116.79 30.02 73.68
N LYS A 1266 116.26 29.27 72.71
CA LYS A 1266 116.33 27.81 72.69
C LYS A 1266 117.77 27.44 72.35
N GLY A 1267 118.63 27.35 73.36
CA GLY A 1267 120.02 26.91 73.21
C GLY A 1267 120.13 25.61 72.39
N ALA A 1268 121.34 25.28 71.92
CA ALA A 1268 121.58 24.14 71.03
C ALA A 1268 120.78 22.90 71.46
N ALA A 1269 119.90 22.42 70.57
CA ALA A 1269 119.07 21.25 70.86
C ALA A 1269 119.97 20.06 71.23
N PRO A 1270 119.71 19.34 72.33
CA PRO A 1270 120.50 18.17 72.68
C PRO A 1270 120.41 17.13 71.55
N LEU A 1271 121.56 16.62 71.11
CA LEU A 1271 121.66 15.51 70.17
C LEU A 1271 121.08 14.24 70.83
N ILE A 1272 119.85 13.87 70.50
CA ILE A 1272 119.14 12.76 71.18
C ILE A 1272 119.63 11.38 70.67
N PHE A 1273 120.23 11.30 69.47
CA PHE A 1273 120.92 10.09 68.96
C PHE A 1273 121.75 10.39 67.69
N ARG A 1274 122.90 9.72 67.51
CA ARG A 1274 123.72 9.67 66.28
C ARG A 1274 124.03 8.21 65.95
N ARG A 1275 123.68 7.73 64.76
CA ARG A 1275 124.07 6.41 64.23
C ARG A 1275 124.74 6.60 62.88
N GLU A 1276 125.99 6.16 62.80
CA GLU A 1276 126.71 6.01 61.54
C GLU A 1276 126.26 4.72 60.86
N VAL A 1277 125.98 4.79 59.56
CA VAL A 1277 125.86 3.63 58.67
C VAL A 1277 126.96 3.78 57.62
N TYR A 1278 127.87 2.80 57.56
CA TYR A 1278 128.92 2.70 56.55
C TYR A 1278 128.43 1.93 55.32
N ARG A 1279 128.74 2.51 54.16
CA ARG A 1279 128.53 2.08 52.75
C ARG A 1279 127.10 2.09 52.22
#